data_AF-A0A915UEV2-F1
#
_entry.id   AF-A0A915UEV2-F1
#
_cell.length_a   1.000
_cell.length_b   1.000
_cell.length_c   1.000
_cell.angle_alpha   90.00
_cell.angle_beta   90.00
_cell.angle_gamma   90.00
#
_symmetry.space_group_name_H-M   'P 1'
#
loop_
_entity.id
_entity.type
_entity.pdbx_description
1 polymer ?
#
loop_
_entity_poly.entity_id
_entity_poly.type
_entity_poly.pdbx_seq_one_letter_code
_entity_poly.pdbx_strand_id
1 'polypeptide(L)'
;MRPRHLALALALAIAPVAAQQGPAVYQPALTTPESLVPFLEHLEAGKDAFPLERDAERIEARLAQLGQWLRAPAGRATPPPGLFAPEFRGGRLRPDADATPSDAEPLAIHRATVDATPRQDATATLADLRSLVGGATRVTVAEFIVTAIAPVEGGSDLRADVRFEIVTEAAGGARRAHVGTWRMLWRRQAAGNADRGSRIASPTGATAGDDASQLVQWVATAHTVTRSARPLFADVTTHAIDQASAAARQFAVPLDTWMSRLDSVLTRDSNGHHGVSVGDADGDGFEDLYVAQPSGLPNRLLRNKGDGTFEDVTDASGAGLLDDTAQSLFADVDSDGDQDLVLATSLRPLLLRNEGRGRFVVVDGAFTFASPLQGVLTGVTMADYDRDGHLDAYLCVYSYFFGAGEDKAGTPMPYHDARNGPPGVLFRNDGTGRFVDATAEAGLDVGNDRYHFAGAWADFDEDGWPDLLVANDFGTKNLYRNLGRQGGRVRFEDVAARAGVLDHGAGMSAAFLDYDNDGRLDIYTGNMWAAPGQRVTAAPTFMPDAPADVREAYRRHARGNGLFRNRGDGTFDDRSVEAGVTMGRWAWASDALDVDGDGWQDLYVANGMLSRGDGDRDLESYFWRQVVARSPLTRITGAPYDDAWRAINMRLVHGSIASRQRNVLYRNDRAGRFDDVSGVTGLDLDQDGRSFASLDLDRDGDPDLAIMAARQAPHLRIVRNDHPARPAIALRLVGTRSNRDAIGARVDVEADAVHVTRLVQAGSGFLSQHSREVLVGLGASRAIRKVVVTWPSGLRQEFTDVAIDARYRLVEGGALESTPMTRGASMAPPSPVSAAPAAPPTTTWFYRPVPAPAFTATDLTGTTRSLAALQGRPALLVLWRADAAASVRAVAEVASAQRRLEAGGITAIAIALDPPDAGARVRAAAPAGLPVVHASRELAYTWAITWRHLFMNRPPVPLPAALLLDGSGAIVRAWRDTIDADAVLRDAAAIEAPDEARLARALPFGGTFHAKVPMRNWLPYGSALLDEGLETEAIAAFERASQSSPSASILYRLGTLLARHGQRARARQAFESALALDPKLAEAHNDLGTLLAQDGDLPAAVARFKQALAATPDYPDALNNLGYALLLGGQPEQARALYERALQLQPDFPEALNNLGLIAGRAGDLVTAERRFREALARRPAYGEAANNLALALVAQGRAADAVTLLEDLVARVPAFEDAWVTLAKLHLSAGRTAEGLAAVQRLLQRNPTHPVGVALLREYGPR
;
A
#
# COMPACT_ATOMS: atom_id res chain seq x y z
N MET A 1 -54.51 37.74 38.52
CA MET A 1 -53.34 38.14 39.34
C MET A 1 -52.21 37.16 39.09
N ARG A 2 -51.00 37.66 38.76
CA ARG A 2 -49.69 36.97 38.84
C ARG A 2 -49.35 36.61 40.30
N PRO A 3 -48.24 35.92 40.65
CA PRO A 3 -47.53 34.79 40.02
C PRO A 3 -47.21 33.64 41.04
N ARG A 4 -46.83 32.44 40.57
CA ARG A 4 -45.86 31.50 41.20
C ARG A 4 -45.71 30.19 40.41
N HIS A 5 -45.04 30.26 39.26
CA HIS A 5 -44.45 29.08 38.61
C HIS A 5 -43.12 29.50 37.94
N LEU A 6 -42.06 29.55 38.75
CA LEU A 6 -40.68 29.76 38.30
C LEU A 6 -39.75 29.17 39.39
N ALA A 7 -39.66 27.84 39.48
CA ALA A 7 -38.70 27.15 40.36
C ALA A 7 -38.48 25.65 40.07
N LEU A 8 -38.89 25.12 38.90
CA LEU A 8 -38.61 23.72 38.53
C LEU A 8 -37.98 23.55 37.13
N ALA A 9 -37.34 24.63 36.63
CA ALA A 9 -36.67 24.66 35.34
C ALA A 9 -35.19 25.09 35.43
N LEU A 10 -34.54 24.93 36.60
CA LEU A 10 -33.15 25.39 36.80
C LEU A 10 -32.30 24.49 37.71
N ALA A 11 -32.41 23.17 37.54
CA ALA A 11 -31.51 22.18 38.16
C ALA A 11 -31.08 21.04 37.20
N LEU A 12 -31.12 21.29 35.89
CA LEU A 12 -30.65 20.37 34.84
C LEU A 12 -29.64 21.03 33.87
N ALA A 13 -28.96 22.07 34.33
CA ALA A 13 -27.84 22.67 33.61
C ALA A 13 -26.54 22.42 34.39
N ILE A 14 -25.56 21.86 33.68
CA ILE A 14 -24.17 21.58 34.08
C ILE A 14 -23.99 20.28 34.90
N ALA A 15 -24.33 19.14 34.30
CA ALA A 15 -23.37 18.03 34.31
C ALA A 15 -22.46 18.24 33.09
N PRO A 16 -21.13 18.26 33.23
CA PRO A 16 -20.29 18.21 32.05
C PRO A 16 -20.65 16.93 31.31
N VAL A 17 -21.03 17.08 30.04
CA VAL A 17 -20.95 15.99 29.07
C VAL A 17 -19.55 15.42 29.25
N ALA A 18 -19.45 14.25 29.89
CA ALA A 18 -18.23 13.50 29.88
C ALA A 18 -18.00 13.19 28.41
N ALA A 19 -17.13 13.98 27.77
CA ALA A 19 -16.51 13.59 26.53
C ALA A 19 -16.07 12.14 26.77
N GLN A 20 -16.64 11.19 26.03
CA GLN A 20 -16.11 9.84 25.99
C GLN A 20 -14.68 9.98 25.48
N GLN A 21 -13.74 10.12 26.41
CA GLN A 21 -12.32 10.06 26.11
C GLN A 21 -12.11 8.67 25.53
N GLY A 22 -11.63 8.60 24.29
CA GLY A 22 -11.27 7.32 23.68
C GLY A 22 -10.33 6.52 24.58
N PRO A 23 -10.20 5.21 24.36
CA PRO A 23 -9.34 4.37 25.18
C PRO A 23 -7.91 4.95 25.19
N ALA A 24 -7.32 5.04 26.38
CA ALA A 24 -5.92 5.42 26.50
C ALA A 24 -5.05 4.41 25.73
N VAL A 25 -3.97 4.86 25.10
CA VAL A 25 -3.05 3.99 24.36
C VAL A 25 -1.61 4.21 24.81
N TYR A 26 -0.80 3.16 24.77
CA TYR A 26 0.66 3.23 24.91
C TYR A 26 1.32 3.08 23.54
N GLN A 27 2.07 4.11 23.15
CA GLN A 27 2.84 4.15 21.91
C GLN A 27 4.24 4.72 22.21
N PRO A 28 5.26 3.86 22.32
CA PRO A 28 6.63 4.33 22.54
C PRO A 28 7.17 5.03 21.28
N ALA A 29 8.11 5.95 21.48
CA ALA A 29 8.88 6.53 20.39
C ALA A 29 9.96 5.54 19.97
N LEU A 30 9.70 4.83 18.87
CA LEU A 30 10.62 3.89 18.25
C LEU A 30 11.71 4.64 17.45
N THR A 31 12.92 4.12 17.51
CA THR A 31 14.11 4.56 16.80
C THR A 31 13.89 4.46 15.30
N THR A 32 14.33 5.48 14.59
CA THR A 32 14.34 5.48 13.12
C THR A 32 15.71 4.96 12.65
N PRO A 33 15.76 3.99 11.73
CA PRO A 33 17.02 3.52 11.16
C PRO A 33 17.82 4.68 10.54
N GLU A 34 19.12 4.75 10.81
CA GLU A 34 19.99 5.86 10.40
C GLU A 34 19.96 6.10 8.88
N SER A 35 19.91 5.03 8.07
CA SER A 35 19.82 5.15 6.61
C SER A 35 18.53 5.82 6.12
N LEU A 36 17.46 5.80 6.93
CA LEU A 36 16.18 6.43 6.59
C LEU A 36 16.07 7.88 7.06
N VAL A 37 16.93 8.32 7.98
CA VAL A 37 16.90 9.69 8.53
C VAL A 37 16.96 10.76 7.42
N PRO A 38 17.89 10.68 6.44
CA PRO A 38 17.96 11.68 5.36
C PRO A 38 16.67 11.77 4.53
N PHE A 39 15.91 10.69 4.40
CA PHE A 39 14.66 10.68 3.64
C PHE A 39 13.52 11.26 4.47
N LEU A 40 13.50 11.01 5.77
CA LEU A 40 12.43 11.47 6.66
C LEU A 40 12.56 12.95 7.02
N GLU A 41 13.78 13.50 7.00
CA GLU A 41 14.00 14.95 7.12
C GLU A 41 13.37 15.74 5.95
N HIS A 42 13.19 15.10 4.79
CA HIS A 42 12.54 15.65 3.59
C HIS A 42 11.04 15.39 3.51
N LEU A 43 10.40 14.91 4.59
CA LEU A 43 8.94 14.77 4.63
C LEU A 43 8.28 16.10 4.28
N GLU A 44 8.66 17.19 4.94
CA GLU A 44 8.21 18.57 4.65
C GLU A 44 8.62 19.02 3.24
N ALA A 45 7.66 19.54 2.47
CA ALA A 45 7.93 20.00 1.12
C ALA A 45 8.89 21.20 1.08
N GLY A 46 9.70 21.25 0.02
CA GLY A 46 10.69 22.30 -0.22
C GLY A 46 11.92 22.27 0.68
N LYS A 47 12.11 21.23 1.48
CA LYS A 47 13.40 20.92 2.13
C LYS A 47 14.39 20.19 1.20
N ASP A 48 14.00 19.95 -0.05
CA ASP A 48 14.74 19.21 -1.07
C ASP A 48 14.86 20.01 -2.38
N ALA A 49 15.15 19.33 -3.50
CA ALA A 49 15.32 19.94 -4.82
C ALA A 49 14.02 20.50 -5.45
N PHE A 50 12.88 20.46 -4.73
CA PHE A 50 11.57 20.89 -5.21
C PHE A 50 10.99 22.01 -4.32
N PRO A 51 11.60 23.21 -4.28
CA PRO A 51 11.20 24.30 -3.39
C PRO A 51 9.78 24.82 -3.66
N LEU A 52 9.28 24.69 -4.89
CA LEU A 52 7.93 25.12 -5.27
C LEU A 52 6.83 24.23 -4.67
N GLU A 53 7.13 23.00 -4.26
CA GLU A 53 6.13 22.14 -3.61
C GLU A 53 5.71 22.70 -2.24
N ARG A 54 6.61 23.40 -1.53
CA ARG A 54 6.25 24.14 -0.32
C ARG A 54 5.30 25.30 -0.61
N ASP A 55 5.53 26.00 -1.72
CA ASP A 55 4.67 27.10 -2.16
C ASP A 55 3.29 26.55 -2.58
N ALA A 56 3.23 25.39 -3.23
CA ALA A 56 1.99 24.68 -3.55
C ALA A 56 1.23 24.25 -2.29
N GLU A 57 1.86 23.59 -1.32
CA GLU A 57 1.23 23.21 -0.04
C GLU A 57 0.62 24.43 0.68
N ARG A 58 1.32 25.59 0.65
CA ARG A 58 0.82 26.85 1.24
C ARG A 58 -0.40 27.40 0.49
N ILE A 59 -0.40 27.36 -0.84
CA ILE A 59 -1.53 27.78 -1.67
C ILE A 59 -2.73 26.85 -1.44
N GLU A 60 -2.51 25.54 -1.45
CA GLU A 60 -3.54 24.51 -1.20
C GLU A 60 -4.19 24.70 0.18
N ALA A 61 -3.42 25.03 1.22
CA ALA A 61 -3.96 25.35 2.55
C ALA A 61 -4.90 26.58 2.53
N ARG A 62 -4.57 27.61 1.74
CA ARG A 62 -5.44 28.80 1.57
C ARG A 62 -6.70 28.48 0.78
N LEU A 63 -6.58 27.65 -0.25
CA LEU A 63 -7.71 27.17 -1.03
C LEU A 63 -8.61 26.24 -0.20
N ALA A 64 -8.06 25.42 0.70
CA ALA A 64 -8.83 24.60 1.64
C ALA A 64 -9.68 25.49 2.58
N GLN A 65 -9.12 26.59 3.09
CA GLN A 65 -9.88 27.59 3.87
C GLN A 65 -10.99 28.23 3.04
N LEU A 66 -10.74 28.53 1.76
CA LEU A 66 -11.77 29.02 0.84
C LEU A 66 -12.89 27.97 0.65
N GLY A 67 -12.54 26.69 0.53
CA GLY A 67 -13.50 25.60 0.41
C GLY A 67 -14.33 25.41 1.68
N GLN A 68 -13.73 25.57 2.87
CA GLN A 68 -14.45 25.58 4.14
C GLN A 68 -15.42 26.78 4.21
N TRP A 69 -14.99 27.96 3.75
CA TRP A 69 -15.86 29.13 3.67
C TRP A 69 -17.05 28.88 2.74
N LEU A 70 -16.84 28.33 1.54
CA LEU A 70 -17.95 28.03 0.62
C LEU A 70 -18.95 27.03 1.19
N ARG A 71 -18.48 26.01 1.91
CA ARG A 71 -19.35 25.04 2.61
C ARG A 71 -20.12 25.65 3.79
N ALA A 72 -19.60 26.70 4.40
CA ALA A 72 -20.28 27.39 5.49
C ALA A 72 -21.51 28.19 5.00
N PRO A 73 -22.60 28.23 5.78
CA PRO A 73 -23.79 29.00 5.43
C PRO A 73 -23.48 30.48 5.19
N ALA A 74 -24.15 31.09 4.21
CA ALA A 74 -23.97 32.50 3.88
C ALA A 74 -24.18 33.39 5.12
N GLY A 75 -23.26 34.35 5.33
CA GLY A 75 -23.29 35.27 6.48
C GLY A 75 -22.84 34.69 7.82
N ARG A 76 -22.57 33.38 7.92
CA ARG A 76 -22.07 32.73 9.15
C ARG A 76 -20.55 32.54 9.19
N ALA A 77 -19.87 32.76 8.07
CA ALA A 77 -18.42 32.69 7.98
C ALA A 77 -17.87 33.84 7.14
N THR A 78 -16.80 34.45 7.61
CA THR A 78 -16.03 35.44 6.86
C THR A 78 -15.15 34.75 5.83
N PRO A 79 -14.89 35.37 4.67
CA PRO A 79 -13.88 34.85 3.73
C PRO A 79 -12.52 34.73 4.42
N PRO A 80 -11.61 33.88 3.90
CA PRO A 80 -10.28 33.72 4.49
C PRO A 80 -9.59 35.09 4.66
N PRO A 81 -9.21 35.49 5.88
CA PRO A 81 -8.65 36.81 6.13
C PRO A 81 -7.31 36.97 5.41
N GLY A 82 -7.04 38.15 4.85
CA GLY A 82 -5.80 38.44 4.13
C GLY A 82 -5.60 37.67 2.83
N LEU A 83 -6.66 37.09 2.23
CA LEU A 83 -6.57 36.30 0.99
C LEU A 83 -6.10 37.13 -0.21
N PHE A 84 -6.51 38.40 -0.31
CA PHE A 84 -6.24 39.26 -1.46
C PHE A 84 -5.18 40.31 -1.12
N ALA A 85 -4.28 40.56 -2.07
CA ALA A 85 -3.37 41.70 -2.02
C ALA A 85 -4.15 43.01 -2.28
N PRO A 86 -3.67 44.17 -1.76
CA PRO A 86 -4.35 45.46 -1.97
C PRO A 86 -4.60 45.82 -3.44
N GLU A 87 -3.70 45.42 -4.33
CA GLU A 87 -3.77 45.64 -5.78
C GLU A 87 -4.52 44.56 -6.57
N PHE A 88 -5.15 43.60 -5.88
CA PHE A 88 -5.77 42.44 -6.52
C PHE A 88 -6.73 42.81 -7.65
N ARG A 89 -6.68 42.05 -8.76
CA ARG A 89 -7.65 42.12 -9.87
C ARG A 89 -8.12 40.74 -10.31
N GLY A 90 -9.43 40.51 -10.28
CA GLY A 90 -10.08 39.26 -10.68
C GLY A 90 -10.78 39.35 -12.04
N GLY A 91 -10.84 38.25 -12.78
CA GLY A 91 -11.79 38.07 -13.89
C GLY A 91 -13.13 37.56 -13.37
N ARG A 92 -14.14 37.49 -14.25
CA ARG A 92 -15.45 36.96 -13.87
C ARG A 92 -15.33 35.44 -13.65
N LEU A 93 -15.70 34.96 -12.46
CA LEU A 93 -15.60 33.54 -12.10
C LEU A 93 -16.89 32.75 -12.36
N ARG A 94 -17.97 33.48 -12.61
CA ARG A 94 -19.27 32.97 -13.01
C ARG A 94 -19.40 33.01 -14.53
N PRO A 95 -19.99 32.00 -15.19
CA PRO A 95 -20.22 32.03 -16.62
C PRO A 95 -21.18 33.17 -17.05
N ASP A 96 -21.01 33.70 -18.27
CA ASP A 96 -21.71 34.90 -18.74
C ASP A 96 -23.22 34.70 -18.96
N ALA A 97 -23.63 33.48 -19.30
CA ALA A 97 -25.02 33.05 -19.40
C ALA A 97 -25.17 31.67 -18.76
N ASP A 98 -25.92 31.57 -17.66
CA ASP A 98 -26.60 30.31 -17.35
C ASP A 98 -27.66 30.16 -18.44
N ALA A 99 -27.31 29.59 -19.60
CA ALA A 99 -28.33 29.11 -20.52
C ALA A 99 -29.22 28.19 -19.69
N THR A 100 -30.49 28.56 -19.51
CA THR A 100 -31.45 27.70 -18.81
C THR A 100 -31.55 26.48 -19.70
N PRO A 101 -30.97 25.32 -19.33
CA PRO A 101 -31.21 24.11 -20.10
C PRO A 101 -32.71 23.88 -20.09
N SER A 102 -33.24 23.29 -21.15
CA SER A 102 -34.64 22.87 -21.12
C SER A 102 -34.86 22.04 -19.86
N ASP A 103 -35.93 22.32 -19.09
CA ASP A 103 -36.37 21.47 -17.97
C ASP A 103 -36.72 20.02 -18.42
N ALA A 104 -36.58 19.70 -19.71
CA ALA A 104 -36.89 18.41 -20.31
C ALA A 104 -35.76 17.37 -20.22
N GLU A 105 -34.49 17.75 -20.04
CA GLU A 105 -33.38 16.78 -19.96
C GLU A 105 -32.97 16.45 -18.51
N PRO A 106 -32.91 15.17 -18.10
CA PRO A 106 -32.58 14.77 -16.73
C PRO A 106 -31.17 15.18 -16.27
N LEU A 107 -30.23 15.27 -17.22
CA LEU A 107 -28.85 15.70 -17.04
C LEU A 107 -28.53 16.79 -18.06
N ALA A 108 -28.32 18.02 -17.59
CA ALA A 108 -27.97 19.14 -18.44
C ALA A 108 -26.52 19.54 -18.26
N ILE A 109 -25.79 19.72 -19.37
CA ILE A 109 -24.36 20.05 -19.41
C ILE A 109 -24.15 21.32 -20.23
N HIS A 110 -23.43 22.29 -19.67
CA HIS A 110 -23.11 23.54 -20.35
C HIS A 110 -21.64 23.90 -20.19
N ARG A 111 -20.89 23.92 -21.30
CA ARG A 111 -19.51 24.41 -21.37
C ARG A 111 -19.54 25.91 -21.59
N ALA A 112 -19.21 26.67 -20.56
CA ALA A 112 -19.35 28.11 -20.58
C ALA A 112 -18.16 28.81 -21.25
N THR A 113 -18.46 29.94 -21.89
CA THR A 113 -17.44 30.92 -22.29
C THR A 113 -16.96 31.68 -21.05
N VAL A 114 -15.64 31.86 -20.93
CA VAL A 114 -15.00 32.54 -19.80
C VAL A 114 -14.41 33.89 -20.22
N ASP A 115 -14.67 34.96 -19.45
CA ASP A 115 -13.95 36.24 -19.60
C ASP A 115 -12.74 36.26 -18.66
N ALA A 116 -11.57 36.02 -19.23
CA ALA A 116 -10.30 36.03 -18.50
C ALA A 116 -9.74 37.44 -18.25
N THR A 117 -10.49 38.52 -18.52
CA THR A 117 -10.00 39.89 -18.30
C THR A 117 -10.09 40.29 -16.83
N PRO A 118 -8.98 40.61 -16.14
CA PRO A 118 -8.98 40.89 -14.71
C PRO A 118 -9.46 42.33 -14.40
N ARG A 119 -10.78 42.54 -14.27
CA ARG A 119 -11.41 43.85 -14.01
C ARG A 119 -12.07 43.98 -12.64
N GLN A 120 -12.36 42.88 -11.96
CA GLN A 120 -13.07 42.83 -10.67
C GLN A 120 -12.11 43.10 -9.50
N ASP A 121 -12.64 43.70 -8.43
CA ASP A 121 -11.95 43.76 -7.15
C ASP A 121 -12.21 42.50 -6.30
N ALA A 122 -11.62 42.44 -5.10
CA ALA A 122 -11.78 41.31 -4.18
C ALA A 122 -13.24 41.07 -3.77
N THR A 123 -14.01 42.14 -3.57
CA THR A 123 -15.43 42.06 -3.14
C THR A 123 -16.29 41.44 -4.25
N ALA A 124 -16.12 41.92 -5.49
CA ALA A 124 -16.84 41.39 -6.64
C ALA A 124 -16.46 39.92 -6.92
N THR A 125 -15.18 39.56 -6.79
CA THR A 125 -14.70 38.18 -6.98
C THR A 125 -15.30 37.22 -5.95
N LEU A 126 -15.34 37.62 -4.67
CA LEU A 126 -15.98 36.83 -3.61
C LEU A 126 -17.49 36.71 -3.81
N ALA A 127 -18.15 37.74 -4.33
CA ALA A 127 -19.57 37.71 -4.67
C ALA A 127 -19.85 36.71 -5.81
N ASP A 128 -19.02 36.70 -6.86
CA ASP A 128 -19.11 35.71 -7.94
C ASP A 128 -18.94 34.28 -7.39
N LEU A 129 -17.95 34.01 -6.53
CA LEU A 129 -17.79 32.70 -5.88
C LEU A 129 -19.00 32.29 -5.05
N ARG A 130 -19.56 33.22 -4.25
CA ARG A 130 -20.77 32.93 -3.47
C ARG A 130 -21.98 32.66 -4.35
N SER A 131 -22.05 33.27 -5.52
CA SER A 131 -23.14 33.02 -6.46
C SER A 131 -23.13 31.59 -7.01
N LEU A 132 -21.96 30.93 -7.13
CA LEU A 132 -21.85 29.53 -7.56
C LEU A 132 -22.54 28.56 -6.60
N VAL A 133 -22.65 28.91 -5.32
CA VAL A 133 -23.35 28.14 -4.29
C VAL A 133 -24.70 28.74 -3.88
N GLY A 134 -25.17 29.76 -4.61
CA GLY A 134 -26.42 30.45 -4.32
C GLY A 134 -27.64 29.54 -4.49
N GLY A 135 -28.54 29.56 -3.51
CA GLY A 135 -29.77 28.74 -3.53
C GLY A 135 -29.56 27.28 -3.09
N ALA A 136 -28.34 26.87 -2.78
CA ALA A 136 -28.06 25.53 -2.25
C ALA A 136 -28.47 25.41 -0.78
N THR A 137 -29.04 24.27 -0.41
CA THR A 137 -29.21 23.86 0.99
C THR A 137 -27.92 23.29 1.57
N ARG A 138 -27.07 22.69 0.71
CA ARG A 138 -25.80 22.09 1.08
C ARG A 138 -24.79 22.21 -0.06
N VAL A 139 -23.54 22.47 0.28
CA VAL A 139 -22.39 22.32 -0.62
C VAL A 139 -21.72 21.00 -0.27
N THR A 140 -21.87 19.99 -1.13
CA THR A 140 -21.30 18.65 -0.90
C THR A 140 -19.81 18.64 -1.22
N VAL A 141 -19.40 19.37 -2.25
CA VAL A 141 -18.01 19.45 -2.70
C VAL A 141 -17.60 20.90 -2.91
N ALA A 142 -16.40 21.25 -2.42
CA ALA A 142 -15.66 22.46 -2.77
C ALA A 142 -14.17 22.13 -2.66
N GLU A 143 -13.60 21.60 -3.75
CA GLU A 143 -12.22 21.15 -3.86
C GLU A 143 -11.47 21.99 -4.89
N PHE A 144 -10.20 22.27 -4.57
CA PHE A 144 -9.29 23.06 -5.39
C PHE A 144 -7.92 22.39 -5.40
N ILE A 145 -7.44 22.00 -6.57
CA ILE A 145 -6.21 21.22 -6.73
C ILE A 145 -5.23 22.04 -7.56
N VAL A 146 -4.05 22.33 -7.03
CA VAL A 146 -3.01 23.06 -7.75
C VAL A 146 -2.32 22.12 -8.75
N THR A 147 -2.62 22.23 -10.03
CA THR A 147 -2.09 21.30 -11.06
C THR A 147 -0.75 21.75 -11.62
N ALA A 148 -0.46 23.05 -11.59
CA ALA A 148 0.81 23.61 -12.01
C ALA A 148 1.18 24.82 -11.15
N ILE A 149 2.48 25.04 -10.95
CA ILE A 149 3.02 26.21 -10.26
C ILE A 149 4.34 26.63 -10.90
N ALA A 150 4.52 27.94 -11.14
CA ALA A 150 5.75 28.47 -11.70
C ALA A 150 6.00 29.92 -11.24
N PRO A 151 7.26 30.34 -11.07
CA PRO A 151 7.58 31.76 -10.86
C PRO A 151 7.22 32.58 -12.11
N VAL A 152 6.79 33.82 -11.89
CA VAL A 152 6.61 34.79 -12.97
C VAL A 152 7.94 35.45 -13.31
N GLU A 153 8.26 35.53 -14.60
CA GLU A 153 9.51 36.15 -15.07
C GLU A 153 9.64 37.60 -14.57
N GLY A 154 10.82 37.95 -14.07
CA GLY A 154 11.14 39.31 -13.63
C GLY A 154 10.46 39.77 -12.32
N GLY A 155 9.76 38.89 -11.60
CA GLY A 155 9.08 39.22 -10.35
C GLY A 155 9.21 38.16 -9.25
N SER A 156 8.62 38.45 -8.08
CA SER A 156 8.55 37.53 -6.94
C SER A 156 7.28 36.66 -6.95
N ASP A 157 6.32 36.94 -7.82
CA ASP A 157 5.01 36.31 -7.81
C ASP A 157 5.03 34.91 -8.44
N LEU A 158 4.06 34.07 -8.05
CA LEU A 158 3.89 32.70 -8.49
C LEU A 158 2.59 32.56 -9.27
N ARG A 159 2.66 32.02 -10.48
CA ARG A 159 1.49 31.61 -11.25
C ARG A 159 1.13 30.17 -10.88
N ALA A 160 -0.11 29.95 -10.45
CA ALA A 160 -0.68 28.64 -10.20
C ALA A 160 -1.90 28.39 -11.09
N ASP A 161 -1.95 27.23 -11.76
CA ASP A 161 -3.16 26.75 -12.41
C ASP A 161 -3.86 25.78 -11.43
N VAL A 162 -5.15 25.99 -11.21
CA VAL A 162 -5.95 25.33 -10.17
C VAL A 162 -7.18 24.70 -10.79
N ARG A 163 -7.30 23.38 -10.74
CA ARG A 163 -8.56 22.69 -11.04
C ARG A 163 -9.53 22.91 -9.88
N PHE A 164 -10.78 23.26 -10.17
CA PHE A 164 -11.82 23.40 -9.15
C PHE A 164 -13.00 22.49 -9.44
N GLU A 165 -13.61 22.00 -8.37
CA GLU A 165 -14.87 21.27 -8.38
C GLU A 165 -15.74 21.79 -7.24
N ILE A 166 -16.95 22.24 -7.57
CA ILE A 166 -17.95 22.70 -6.61
C ILE A 166 -19.27 22.02 -6.92
N VAL A 167 -19.76 21.21 -5.98
CA VAL A 167 -21.03 20.48 -6.11
C VAL A 167 -21.98 20.96 -5.02
N THR A 168 -23.20 21.27 -5.44
CA THR A 168 -24.24 21.85 -4.61
C THR A 168 -25.52 21.05 -4.72
N GLU A 169 -26.28 21.04 -3.64
CA GLU A 169 -27.57 20.38 -3.53
C GLU A 169 -28.59 21.41 -3.02
N ALA A 170 -29.74 21.48 -3.69
CA ALA A 170 -30.86 22.34 -3.34
C ALA A 170 -32.00 21.55 -2.66
N ALA A 171 -32.98 22.28 -2.12
CA ALA A 171 -34.18 21.66 -1.58
C ALA A 171 -34.90 20.84 -2.66
N GLY A 172 -35.25 19.59 -2.34
CA GLY A 172 -35.84 18.64 -3.29
C GLY A 172 -34.84 17.72 -4.01
N GLY A 173 -33.54 17.81 -3.70
CA GLY A 173 -32.50 16.89 -4.17
C GLY A 173 -31.79 17.32 -5.45
N ALA A 174 -32.21 18.44 -6.08
CA ALA A 174 -31.56 18.95 -7.29
C ALA A 174 -30.09 19.27 -7.05
N ARG A 175 -29.23 18.80 -7.95
CA ARG A 175 -27.79 19.00 -7.88
C ARG A 175 -27.28 19.90 -9.00
N ARG A 176 -26.22 20.65 -8.69
CA ARG A 176 -25.45 21.43 -9.66
C ARG A 176 -23.98 21.28 -9.37
N ALA A 177 -23.19 20.92 -10.39
CA ALA A 177 -21.75 20.91 -10.30
C ALA A 177 -21.12 21.96 -11.22
N HIS A 178 -20.03 22.54 -10.73
CA HIS A 178 -19.17 23.46 -11.46
C HIS A 178 -17.77 22.85 -11.47
N VAL A 179 -17.27 22.52 -12.66
CA VAL A 179 -15.95 21.91 -12.86
C VAL A 179 -15.15 22.77 -13.82
N GLY A 180 -13.87 23.01 -13.55
CA GLY A 180 -13.05 23.78 -14.46
C GLY A 180 -11.65 24.07 -13.95
N THR A 181 -11.01 25.06 -14.58
CA THR A 181 -9.67 25.50 -14.24
C THR A 181 -9.62 27.01 -14.06
N TRP A 182 -8.90 27.43 -13.04
CA TRP A 182 -8.55 28.82 -12.76
C TRP A 182 -7.06 29.04 -12.93
N ARG A 183 -6.68 30.25 -13.34
CA ARG A 183 -5.31 30.73 -13.31
C ARG A 183 -5.19 31.84 -12.27
N MET A 184 -4.31 31.63 -11.31
CA MET A 184 -4.10 32.52 -10.18
C MET A 184 -2.67 33.03 -10.13
N LEU A 185 -2.50 34.31 -9.83
CA LEU A 185 -1.20 34.92 -9.52
C LEU A 185 -1.14 35.19 -8.01
N TRP A 186 -0.11 34.68 -7.37
CA TRP A 186 0.09 34.75 -5.93
C TRP A 186 1.36 35.53 -5.61
N ARG A 187 1.27 36.48 -4.67
CA ARG A 187 2.44 37.13 -4.10
C ARG A 187 3.17 36.16 -3.18
N ARG A 188 4.42 35.87 -3.50
CA ARG A 188 5.31 35.07 -2.67
C ARG A 188 5.82 35.90 -1.49
N GLN A 189 5.68 35.38 -0.28
CA GLN A 189 6.26 36.00 0.91
C GLN A 189 7.71 35.56 1.11
N ALA A 190 8.56 36.46 1.63
CA ALA A 190 9.93 36.14 2.01
C ALA A 190 9.94 35.20 3.24
N ALA A 191 10.83 34.21 3.27
CA ALA A 191 10.92 33.26 4.39
C ALA A 191 11.39 33.99 5.66
N GLY A 192 10.48 34.25 6.60
CA GLY A 192 10.79 34.79 7.92
C GLY A 192 11.40 33.75 8.87
N ASN A 193 12.16 34.22 9.86
CA ASN A 193 12.97 33.41 10.78
C ASN A 193 12.18 32.55 11.82
N ALA A 194 10.85 32.48 11.70
CA ALA A 194 9.96 31.74 12.62
C ALA A 194 9.85 30.23 12.27
N ASP A 195 10.50 29.77 11.19
CA ASP A 195 10.36 28.44 10.58
C ASP A 195 11.06 27.27 11.34
N ARG A 196 11.46 27.44 12.60
CA ARG A 196 12.03 26.35 13.42
C ARG A 196 11.00 25.82 14.42
N GLY A 197 10.15 24.89 13.98
CA GLY A 197 9.52 23.92 14.89
C GLY A 197 8.00 23.76 14.87
N SER A 198 7.27 24.33 13.91
CA SER A 198 5.82 24.08 13.82
C SER A 198 5.54 22.67 13.27
N ARG A 199 5.16 21.73 14.14
CA ARG A 199 4.43 20.53 13.73
C ARG A 199 3.16 20.99 13.03
N ILE A 200 3.05 20.74 11.73
CA ILE A 200 1.84 21.01 10.95
C ILE A 200 0.71 20.19 11.58
N ALA A 201 -0.15 20.88 12.33
CA ALA A 201 -1.40 20.35 12.83
C ALA A 201 -2.41 20.25 11.67
N SER A 202 -3.38 19.35 11.85
CA SER A 202 -4.58 19.11 11.02
C SER A 202 -5.08 20.34 10.23
N PRO A 203 -5.70 20.15 9.03
CA PRO A 203 -6.29 21.21 8.19
C PRO A 203 -7.29 22.16 8.88
N THR A 204 -7.65 21.88 10.14
CA THR A 204 -8.66 22.57 10.93
C THR A 204 -8.12 23.61 11.91
N GLY A 205 -6.81 23.92 11.94
CA GLY A 205 -6.28 24.83 12.95
C GLY A 205 -5.05 25.64 12.54
N ALA A 206 -5.25 26.75 11.81
CA ALA A 206 -4.29 27.84 11.75
C ALA A 206 -4.90 29.09 12.41
N THR A 207 -4.26 29.58 13.48
CA THR A 207 -4.49 30.93 13.99
C THR A 207 -3.97 31.93 12.96
N ALA A 208 -4.80 32.90 12.59
CA ALA A 208 -4.43 34.02 11.73
C ALA A 208 -3.25 34.79 12.33
N GLY A 209 -2.16 34.88 11.57
CA GLY A 209 -1.04 35.79 11.77
C GLY A 209 -0.55 36.27 10.40
N ASP A 210 0.00 37.48 10.34
CA ASP A 210 0.23 38.34 9.17
C ASP A 210 1.14 37.82 8.01
N ASP A 211 1.41 36.50 7.92
CA ASP A 211 2.45 35.89 7.06
C ASP A 211 1.91 34.99 5.90
N ALA A 212 0.66 35.16 5.45
CA ALA A 212 0.05 34.30 4.43
C ALA A 212 0.26 34.77 2.97
N SER A 213 0.46 33.84 2.02
CA SER A 213 0.47 34.13 0.56
C SER A 213 -0.85 34.81 0.12
N GLN A 214 -0.74 35.85 -0.70
CA GLN A 214 -1.88 36.67 -1.12
C GLN A 214 -2.14 36.59 -2.62
N LEU A 215 -3.40 36.58 -3.04
CA LEU A 215 -3.81 36.64 -4.44
C LEU A 215 -3.62 38.04 -5.01
N VAL A 216 -2.97 38.12 -6.16
CA VAL A 216 -2.77 39.33 -6.98
C VAL A 216 -3.70 39.31 -8.21
N GLN A 217 -3.89 38.14 -8.81
CA GLN A 217 -4.79 37.98 -9.95
C GLN A 217 -5.52 36.63 -9.88
N TRP A 218 -6.76 36.58 -10.35
CA TRP A 218 -7.51 35.33 -10.46
C TRP A 218 -8.46 35.39 -11.65
N VAL A 219 -8.28 34.51 -12.63
CA VAL A 219 -9.14 34.42 -13.82
C VAL A 219 -9.58 32.98 -14.07
N ALA A 220 -10.76 32.78 -14.66
CA ALA A 220 -11.20 31.48 -15.14
C ALA A 220 -10.65 31.19 -16.53
N THR A 221 -10.21 29.94 -16.77
CA THR A 221 -9.68 29.49 -18.07
C THR A 221 -10.55 28.40 -18.71
N ALA A 222 -11.29 27.65 -17.91
CA ALA A 222 -12.32 26.71 -18.36
C ALA A 222 -13.41 26.58 -17.30
N HIS A 223 -14.66 26.38 -17.71
CA HIS A 223 -15.79 26.20 -16.80
C HIS A 223 -16.91 25.40 -17.47
N THR A 224 -17.23 24.24 -16.91
CA THR A 224 -18.40 23.43 -17.24
C THR A 224 -19.39 23.47 -16.07
N VAL A 225 -20.67 23.63 -16.37
CA VAL A 225 -21.78 23.58 -15.41
C VAL A 225 -22.65 22.39 -15.76
N THR A 226 -22.86 21.49 -14.80
CA THR A 226 -23.78 20.36 -14.94
C THR A 226 -24.91 20.45 -13.92
N ARG A 227 -26.10 19.97 -14.28
CA ARG A 227 -27.32 20.07 -13.46
C ARG A 227 -28.16 18.79 -13.58
N SER A 228 -28.75 18.39 -12.47
CA SER A 228 -29.77 17.33 -12.42
C SER A 228 -30.88 17.70 -11.43
N ALA A 229 -32.11 17.24 -11.68
CA ALA A 229 -33.23 17.48 -10.77
C ALA A 229 -33.14 16.67 -9.47
N ARG A 230 -32.37 15.57 -9.49
CA ARG A 230 -32.04 14.67 -8.37
C ARG A 230 -30.78 13.87 -8.74
N PRO A 231 -30.09 13.22 -7.79
CA PRO A 231 -29.04 12.25 -8.14
C PRO A 231 -29.58 11.20 -9.10
N LEU A 232 -28.77 10.80 -10.08
CA LEU A 232 -29.14 9.75 -11.04
C LEU A 232 -28.96 8.37 -10.41
N PHE A 233 -27.99 8.20 -9.50
CA PHE A 233 -27.76 6.95 -8.81
C PHE A 233 -28.22 7.03 -7.35
N ALA A 234 -28.89 5.98 -6.88
CA ALA A 234 -29.35 5.82 -5.51
C ALA A 234 -28.58 4.69 -4.82
N ASP A 235 -27.97 4.96 -3.66
CA ASP A 235 -27.37 3.91 -2.82
C ASP A 235 -28.49 3.08 -2.16
N VAL A 236 -28.63 1.84 -2.60
CA VAL A 236 -29.63 0.88 -2.13
C VAL A 236 -29.03 -0.21 -1.26
N THR A 237 -27.74 -0.11 -0.89
CA THR A 237 -26.97 -1.17 -0.20
C THR A 237 -27.70 -1.74 1.03
N THR A 238 -28.20 -0.87 1.91
CA THR A 238 -28.88 -1.28 3.15
C THR A 238 -30.21 -1.99 2.90
N HIS A 239 -30.87 -1.68 1.78
CA HIS A 239 -32.11 -2.34 1.38
C HIS A 239 -31.85 -3.65 0.63
N ALA A 240 -30.85 -3.63 -0.26
CA ALA A 240 -30.49 -4.75 -1.10
C ALA A 240 -29.90 -5.92 -0.31
N ILE A 241 -29.20 -5.67 0.81
CA ILE A 241 -28.60 -6.73 1.63
C ILE A 241 -29.36 -6.86 2.95
N ASP A 242 -29.74 -8.10 3.34
CA ASP A 242 -30.31 -8.35 4.67
C ASP A 242 -29.32 -7.94 5.77
N GLN A 243 -29.70 -6.96 6.58
CA GLN A 243 -28.86 -6.40 7.65
C GLN A 243 -28.62 -7.40 8.80
N ALA A 244 -29.39 -8.49 8.88
CA ALA A 244 -29.15 -9.59 9.80
C ALA A 244 -28.16 -10.65 9.26
N SER A 245 -27.75 -10.57 7.99
CA SER A 245 -26.81 -11.52 7.36
C SER A 245 -25.37 -11.41 7.90
N ALA A 246 -24.55 -12.42 7.61
CA ALA A 246 -23.13 -12.37 7.92
C ALA A 246 -22.38 -11.39 7.00
N ALA A 247 -22.75 -11.33 5.71
CA ALA A 247 -22.25 -10.34 4.76
C ALA A 247 -22.43 -8.90 5.25
N ALA A 248 -23.64 -8.50 5.68
CA ALA A 248 -23.88 -7.14 6.18
C ALA A 248 -23.01 -6.81 7.41
N ARG A 249 -22.86 -7.76 8.36
CA ARG A 249 -21.98 -7.57 9.53
C ARG A 249 -20.50 -7.45 9.15
N GLN A 250 -20.05 -8.20 8.14
CA GLN A 250 -18.67 -8.16 7.67
C GLN A 250 -18.36 -6.83 6.97
N PHE A 251 -19.20 -6.42 6.02
CA PHE A 251 -18.99 -5.22 5.22
C PHE A 251 -19.16 -3.93 6.02
N ALA A 252 -19.95 -3.93 7.10
CA ALA A 252 -20.18 -2.75 7.95
C ALA A 252 -18.96 -2.31 8.80
N VAL A 253 -17.87 -3.09 8.82
CA VAL A 253 -16.67 -2.80 9.62
C VAL A 253 -15.50 -2.45 8.69
N PRO A 254 -14.85 -1.27 8.82
CA PRO A 254 -13.72 -0.92 7.98
C PRO A 254 -12.59 -1.94 8.09
N LEU A 255 -11.90 -2.19 6.98
CA LEU A 255 -10.94 -3.28 6.88
C LEU A 255 -9.75 -3.11 7.82
N ASP A 256 -9.23 -1.89 7.97
CA ASP A 256 -8.17 -1.62 8.93
C ASP A 256 -8.58 -1.95 10.37
N THR A 257 -9.88 -1.88 10.68
CA THR A 257 -10.42 -2.28 11.98
C THR A 257 -10.44 -3.81 12.11
N TRP A 258 -10.79 -4.57 11.07
CA TRP A 258 -10.61 -6.03 11.07
C TRP A 258 -9.15 -6.41 11.26
N MET A 259 -8.26 -5.86 10.43
CA MET A 259 -6.82 -6.15 10.44
C MET A 259 -6.15 -5.84 11.78
N SER A 260 -6.54 -4.74 12.40
CA SER A 260 -6.00 -4.37 13.70
C SER A 260 -6.53 -5.21 14.85
N ARG A 261 -7.49 -6.14 14.63
CA ARG A 261 -8.13 -6.94 15.69
C ARG A 261 -8.09 -8.45 15.47
N LEU A 262 -7.81 -8.92 14.27
CA LEU A 262 -7.59 -10.33 14.00
C LEU A 262 -6.12 -10.71 14.20
N ASP A 263 -5.88 -12.01 14.41
CA ASP A 263 -4.52 -12.56 14.41
C ASP A 263 -3.81 -12.18 13.10
N SER A 264 -2.65 -11.52 13.17
CA SER A 264 -1.90 -11.08 11.99
C SER A 264 -1.46 -12.23 11.06
N VAL A 265 -1.54 -13.49 11.51
CA VAL A 265 -1.30 -14.66 10.66
C VAL A 265 -2.46 -14.85 9.69
N LEU A 266 -3.68 -14.57 10.13
CA LEU A 266 -4.89 -14.79 9.36
C LEU A 266 -5.18 -13.64 8.41
N THR A 267 -4.60 -12.46 8.61
CA THR A 267 -4.76 -11.28 7.73
C THR A 267 -3.42 -10.90 7.11
N ARG A 268 -3.24 -11.04 5.79
CA ARG A 268 -1.92 -10.85 5.12
C ARG A 268 -1.83 -9.65 4.19
N ASP A 269 -2.86 -9.37 3.39
CA ASP A 269 -2.92 -8.14 2.61
C ASP A 269 -3.54 -7.03 3.46
N SER A 270 -3.00 -5.82 3.38
CA SER A 270 -3.59 -4.63 3.99
C SER A 270 -3.82 -3.52 2.98
N ASN A 271 -3.74 -3.80 1.67
CA ASN A 271 -3.89 -2.80 0.62
C ASN A 271 -5.34 -2.72 0.12
N GLY A 272 -6.12 -3.78 0.29
CA GLY A 272 -7.54 -3.82 -0.08
C GLY A 272 -7.74 -4.06 -1.57
N HIS A 273 -6.92 -4.92 -2.16
CA HIS A 273 -7.01 -5.32 -3.57
C HIS A 273 -8.02 -6.45 -3.73
N HIS A 274 -9.31 -6.17 -3.54
CA HIS A 274 -10.36 -7.19 -3.61
C HIS A 274 -11.47 -6.79 -4.60
N GLY A 275 -11.87 -7.77 -5.41
CA GLY A 275 -12.79 -7.64 -6.53
C GLY A 275 -14.25 -7.95 -6.22
N VAL A 276 -15.07 -7.70 -7.23
CA VAL A 276 -16.47 -8.14 -7.31
C VAL A 276 -16.77 -8.64 -8.72
N SER A 277 -17.58 -9.68 -8.81
CA SER A 277 -17.98 -10.32 -10.08
C SER A 277 -19.46 -10.62 -10.09
N VAL A 278 -20.06 -10.46 -11.27
CA VAL A 278 -21.48 -10.70 -11.55
C VAL A 278 -21.62 -11.99 -12.37
N GLY A 279 -22.56 -12.85 -11.99
CA GLY A 279 -22.85 -14.10 -12.71
C GLY A 279 -24.09 -14.79 -12.17
N ASP A 280 -24.66 -15.71 -12.95
CA ASP A 280 -25.90 -16.42 -12.60
C ASP A 280 -25.49 -17.78 -11.99
N ALA A 281 -25.31 -17.81 -10.67
CA ALA A 281 -24.64 -18.93 -10.02
C ALA A 281 -25.55 -20.16 -9.90
N ASP A 282 -26.87 -19.97 -9.79
CA ASP A 282 -27.83 -21.06 -9.64
C ASP A 282 -28.71 -21.34 -10.88
N GLY A 283 -28.53 -20.57 -11.95
CA GLY A 283 -29.18 -20.78 -13.25
C GLY A 283 -30.63 -20.33 -13.28
N ASP A 284 -31.06 -19.47 -12.35
CA ASP A 284 -32.44 -18.99 -12.25
C ASP A 284 -32.75 -17.79 -13.17
N GLY A 285 -31.73 -17.26 -13.83
CA GLY A 285 -31.80 -16.13 -14.75
C GLY A 285 -31.47 -14.79 -14.13
N PHE A 286 -31.36 -14.68 -12.80
CA PHE A 286 -30.96 -13.46 -12.09
C PHE A 286 -29.46 -13.48 -11.83
N GLU A 287 -28.83 -12.29 -11.85
CA GLU A 287 -27.39 -12.21 -11.67
C GLU A 287 -27.04 -11.96 -10.20
N ASP A 288 -26.19 -12.83 -9.68
CA ASP A 288 -25.65 -12.88 -8.33
C ASP A 288 -24.33 -12.12 -8.23
N LEU A 289 -23.93 -11.81 -6.99
CA LEU A 289 -22.65 -11.17 -6.70
C LEU A 289 -21.74 -12.10 -5.94
N TYR A 290 -20.51 -12.28 -6.43
CA TYR A 290 -19.42 -12.86 -5.66
C TYR A 290 -18.40 -11.77 -5.29
N VAL A 291 -18.15 -11.63 -4.00
CA VAL A 291 -17.36 -10.53 -3.41
C VAL A 291 -16.11 -11.12 -2.77
N ALA A 292 -14.95 -10.80 -3.34
CA ALA A 292 -13.66 -11.24 -2.84
C ALA A 292 -13.27 -10.46 -1.58
N GLN A 293 -12.51 -11.11 -0.70
CA GLN A 293 -12.15 -10.62 0.63
C GLN A 293 -10.69 -10.98 0.97
N PRO A 294 -10.08 -10.26 1.93
CA PRO A 294 -8.72 -10.56 2.35
C PRO A 294 -8.69 -11.86 3.15
N SER A 295 -7.47 -12.40 3.27
CA SER A 295 -7.21 -13.56 4.13
C SER A 295 -7.90 -13.42 5.51
N GLY A 296 -8.56 -14.51 5.95
CA GLY A 296 -9.21 -14.60 7.26
C GLY A 296 -10.60 -13.96 7.35
N LEU A 297 -11.08 -13.31 6.30
CA LEU A 297 -12.48 -12.95 6.13
C LEU A 297 -13.04 -13.77 4.95
N PRO A 298 -14.20 -14.45 5.09
CA PRO A 298 -14.71 -15.26 4.01
C PRO A 298 -15.17 -14.39 2.84
N ASN A 299 -14.85 -14.82 1.61
CA ASN A 299 -15.52 -14.36 0.40
C ASN A 299 -17.04 -14.55 0.53
N ARG A 300 -17.84 -13.71 -0.14
CA ARG A 300 -19.30 -13.73 -0.01
C ARG A 300 -19.98 -13.99 -1.35
N LEU A 301 -20.90 -14.95 -1.38
CA LEU A 301 -21.84 -15.16 -2.49
C LEU A 301 -23.22 -14.64 -2.09
N LEU A 302 -23.68 -13.62 -2.79
CA LEU A 302 -24.97 -12.98 -2.58
C LEU A 302 -25.89 -13.34 -3.75
N ARG A 303 -26.89 -14.18 -3.49
CA ARG A 303 -27.86 -14.60 -4.50
C ARG A 303 -28.94 -13.55 -4.70
N ASN A 304 -29.17 -13.11 -5.92
CA ASN A 304 -30.22 -12.17 -6.26
C ASN A 304 -31.59 -12.85 -6.22
N LYS A 305 -32.56 -12.25 -5.53
CA LYS A 305 -33.92 -12.80 -5.38
C LYS A 305 -34.87 -12.36 -6.50
N GLY A 306 -34.40 -11.54 -7.44
CA GLY A 306 -35.20 -10.99 -8.53
C GLY A 306 -36.15 -9.86 -8.14
N ASP A 307 -36.06 -9.37 -6.91
CA ASP A 307 -36.85 -8.27 -6.35
C ASP A 307 -35.98 -7.06 -5.93
N GLY A 308 -34.74 -7.00 -6.43
CA GLY A 308 -33.74 -6.00 -6.05
C GLY A 308 -33.07 -6.23 -4.70
N THR A 309 -33.31 -7.40 -4.07
CA THR A 309 -32.65 -7.81 -2.83
C THR A 309 -31.83 -9.08 -3.01
N PHE A 310 -30.84 -9.27 -2.14
CA PHE A 310 -29.90 -10.37 -2.13
C PHE A 310 -30.00 -11.20 -0.85
N GLU A 311 -29.79 -12.50 -0.98
CA GLU A 311 -29.62 -13.45 0.11
C GLU A 311 -28.16 -13.90 0.23
N ASP A 312 -27.61 -13.88 1.44
CA ASP A 312 -26.26 -14.41 1.71
C ASP A 312 -26.30 -15.95 1.75
N VAL A 313 -25.90 -16.59 0.64
CA VAL A 313 -25.90 -18.06 0.48
C VAL A 313 -24.51 -18.67 0.66
N THR A 314 -23.53 -17.88 1.11
CA THR A 314 -22.09 -18.23 1.20
C THR A 314 -21.83 -19.61 1.84
N ASP A 315 -22.46 -19.89 2.98
CA ASP A 315 -22.23 -21.14 3.72
C ASP A 315 -22.91 -22.34 3.03
N ALA A 316 -24.09 -22.13 2.44
CA ALA A 316 -24.86 -23.18 1.77
C ALA A 316 -24.26 -23.56 0.41
N SER A 317 -23.63 -22.60 -0.26
CA SER A 317 -22.98 -22.80 -1.56
C SER A 317 -21.59 -23.43 -1.45
N GLY A 318 -20.95 -23.37 -0.28
CA GLY A 318 -19.55 -23.81 -0.10
C GLY A 318 -18.52 -22.80 -0.63
N ALA A 319 -18.94 -21.58 -0.96
CA ALA A 319 -18.09 -20.56 -1.58
C ALA A 319 -17.40 -19.60 -0.58
N GLY A 320 -17.51 -19.87 0.73
CA GLY A 320 -16.89 -19.08 1.79
C GLY A 320 -15.40 -19.33 1.99
N LEU A 321 -14.56 -18.92 1.03
CA LEU A 321 -13.10 -19.06 1.14
C LEU A 321 -12.48 -18.03 2.06
N LEU A 322 -11.54 -18.46 2.90
CA LEU A 322 -10.73 -17.60 3.77
C LEU A 322 -9.37 -17.22 3.15
N ASP A 323 -9.03 -17.78 1.99
CA ASP A 323 -7.82 -17.44 1.25
C ASP A 323 -7.87 -15.99 0.75
N ASP A 324 -6.70 -15.33 0.76
CA ASP A 324 -6.55 -13.97 0.22
C ASP A 324 -6.91 -13.95 -1.26
N THR A 325 -8.08 -13.38 -1.59
CA THR A 325 -8.63 -13.43 -2.95
C THR A 325 -8.62 -12.04 -3.56
N ALA A 326 -7.89 -11.86 -4.65
CA ALA A 326 -7.83 -10.58 -5.36
C ALA A 326 -9.02 -10.42 -6.31
N GLN A 327 -9.25 -11.42 -7.16
CA GLN A 327 -10.30 -11.40 -8.18
C GLN A 327 -11.02 -12.75 -8.24
N SER A 328 -12.27 -12.70 -8.67
CA SER A 328 -13.12 -13.82 -9.01
C SER A 328 -13.70 -13.63 -10.41
N LEU A 329 -13.92 -14.72 -11.12
CA LEU A 329 -14.71 -14.75 -12.35
C LEU A 329 -15.74 -15.87 -12.31
N PHE A 330 -16.95 -15.59 -12.76
CA PHE A 330 -17.94 -16.59 -13.16
C PHE A 330 -17.69 -17.01 -14.62
N ALA A 331 -17.46 -18.30 -14.84
CA ALA A 331 -17.20 -18.88 -16.16
C ALA A 331 -17.62 -20.35 -16.20
N ASP A 332 -18.35 -20.79 -17.22
CA ASP A 332 -18.59 -22.21 -17.51
C ASP A 332 -17.34 -22.82 -18.17
N VAL A 333 -16.46 -23.45 -17.38
CA VAL A 333 -15.13 -23.89 -17.87
C VAL A 333 -15.12 -25.31 -18.40
N ASP A 334 -16.11 -26.12 -18.09
CA ASP A 334 -16.26 -27.49 -18.62
C ASP A 334 -17.46 -27.65 -19.59
N SER A 335 -18.12 -26.53 -19.92
CA SER A 335 -19.19 -26.41 -20.91
C SER A 335 -20.47 -27.18 -20.55
N ASP A 336 -20.71 -27.43 -19.26
CA ASP A 336 -21.85 -28.21 -18.77
C ASP A 336 -23.15 -27.39 -18.62
N GLY A 337 -23.06 -26.06 -18.71
CA GLY A 337 -24.18 -25.13 -18.62
C GLY A 337 -24.32 -24.43 -17.27
N ASP A 338 -23.56 -24.82 -16.25
CA ASP A 338 -23.48 -24.15 -14.96
C ASP A 338 -22.21 -23.28 -14.89
N GLN A 339 -22.29 -22.10 -14.27
CA GLN A 339 -21.12 -21.24 -14.15
C GLN A 339 -20.25 -21.64 -12.95
N ASP A 340 -18.97 -21.89 -13.21
CA ASP A 340 -17.95 -22.11 -12.20
C ASP A 340 -17.34 -20.80 -11.69
N LEU A 341 -16.58 -20.89 -10.60
CA LEU A 341 -15.81 -19.78 -10.05
C LEU A 341 -14.31 -20.00 -10.26
N VAL A 342 -13.69 -19.11 -11.02
CA VAL A 342 -12.23 -19.03 -11.19
C VAL A 342 -11.69 -17.90 -10.32
N LEU A 343 -10.82 -18.23 -9.37
CA LEU A 343 -10.34 -17.29 -8.36
C LEU A 343 -8.83 -17.06 -8.48
N ALA A 344 -8.42 -15.80 -8.54
CA ALA A 344 -7.03 -15.39 -8.36
C ALA A 344 -6.75 -15.17 -6.87
N THR A 345 -6.34 -16.23 -6.17
CA THR A 345 -5.86 -16.09 -4.78
C THR A 345 -4.37 -15.76 -4.76
N SER A 346 -3.91 -15.04 -3.74
CA SER A 346 -2.55 -14.48 -3.69
C SER A 346 -1.42 -15.50 -3.88
N LEU A 347 -1.64 -16.78 -3.56
CA LEU A 347 -0.59 -17.82 -3.66
C LEU A 347 -0.79 -18.80 -4.82
N ARG A 348 -2.01 -18.92 -5.36
CA ARG A 348 -2.33 -19.84 -6.46
C ARG A 348 -3.70 -19.52 -7.06
N PRO A 349 -3.96 -19.86 -8.34
CA PRO A 349 -5.32 -19.85 -8.84
C PRO A 349 -6.13 -21.01 -8.22
N LEU A 350 -7.44 -20.83 -8.05
CA LEU A 350 -8.38 -21.88 -7.65
C LEU A 350 -9.53 -21.97 -8.65
N LEU A 351 -9.99 -23.19 -8.90
CA LEU A 351 -11.24 -23.46 -9.60
C LEU A 351 -12.22 -24.07 -8.60
N LEU A 352 -13.39 -23.45 -8.50
CA LEU A 352 -14.55 -23.94 -7.76
C LEU A 352 -15.59 -24.35 -8.80
N ARG A 353 -15.73 -25.66 -9.01
CA ARG A 353 -16.71 -26.18 -9.96
C ARG A 353 -18.10 -26.15 -9.34
N ASN A 354 -19.08 -25.67 -10.10
CA ASN A 354 -20.48 -25.68 -9.74
C ASN A 354 -21.06 -27.07 -10.04
N GLU A 355 -21.53 -27.78 -9.01
CA GLU A 355 -22.22 -29.08 -9.18
C GLU A 355 -23.73 -28.89 -9.47
N GLY A 356 -24.10 -27.70 -9.95
CA GLY A 356 -25.46 -27.25 -10.20
C GLY A 356 -26.09 -26.48 -9.03
N ARG A 357 -26.99 -25.54 -9.39
CA ARG A 357 -27.76 -24.71 -8.46
C ARG A 357 -26.90 -23.92 -7.46
N GLY A 358 -25.73 -23.46 -7.89
CA GLY A 358 -24.84 -22.61 -7.09
C GLY A 358 -24.13 -23.33 -5.96
N ARG A 359 -23.91 -24.65 -6.09
CA ARG A 359 -23.13 -25.44 -5.11
C ARG A 359 -21.72 -25.66 -5.63
N PHE A 360 -20.74 -25.07 -4.97
CA PHE A 360 -19.37 -25.06 -5.42
C PHE A 360 -18.47 -26.05 -4.67
N VAL A 361 -17.59 -26.72 -5.42
CA VAL A 361 -16.58 -27.64 -4.90
C VAL A 361 -15.22 -27.31 -5.51
N VAL A 362 -14.19 -27.19 -4.66
CA VAL A 362 -12.82 -26.93 -5.14
C VAL A 362 -12.28 -28.12 -5.94
N VAL A 363 -11.73 -27.82 -7.11
CA VAL A 363 -11.06 -28.79 -7.97
C VAL A 363 -9.56 -28.75 -7.70
N ASP A 364 -9.07 -29.75 -6.96
CA ASP A 364 -7.63 -29.88 -6.69
C ASP A 364 -6.83 -30.16 -7.98
N GLY A 365 -5.73 -29.43 -8.15
CA GLY A 365 -4.84 -29.60 -9.31
C GLY A 365 -5.48 -29.20 -10.64
N ALA A 366 -6.44 -28.27 -10.63
CA ALA A 366 -7.02 -27.70 -11.85
C ALA A 366 -5.98 -27.00 -12.72
N PHE A 367 -4.93 -26.40 -12.13
CA PHE A 367 -3.90 -25.65 -12.85
C PHE A 367 -2.54 -26.35 -12.80
N THR A 368 -2.00 -26.69 -13.98
CA THR A 368 -0.69 -27.34 -14.14
C THR A 368 0.32 -26.36 -14.74
N PHE A 369 1.19 -25.84 -13.90
CA PHE A 369 2.25 -24.91 -14.30
C PHE A 369 3.43 -25.63 -14.96
N ALA A 370 4.02 -25.04 -16.00
CA ALA A 370 5.27 -25.55 -16.58
C ALA A 370 6.48 -25.25 -15.67
N SER A 371 6.41 -24.15 -14.92
CA SER A 371 7.35 -23.79 -13.86
C SER A 371 6.58 -23.23 -12.66
N PRO A 372 7.01 -23.47 -11.41
CA PRO A 372 6.29 -22.98 -10.24
C PRO A 372 5.99 -21.49 -10.32
N LEU A 373 4.76 -21.11 -9.98
CA LEU A 373 4.35 -19.71 -9.88
C LEU A 373 5.36 -18.92 -9.04
N GLN A 374 5.84 -17.81 -9.58
CA GLN A 374 6.96 -17.07 -8.98
C GLN A 374 6.51 -15.90 -8.10
N GLY A 375 5.26 -15.45 -8.23
CA GLY A 375 4.77 -14.26 -7.55
C GLY A 375 3.27 -14.26 -7.24
N VAL A 376 2.86 -13.20 -6.55
CA VAL A 376 1.50 -12.96 -6.08
C VAL A 376 0.59 -12.65 -7.26
N LEU A 377 -0.55 -13.34 -7.31
CA LEU A 377 -1.58 -13.09 -8.31
C LEU A 377 -2.36 -11.81 -7.98
N THR A 378 -2.62 -11.03 -9.01
CA THR A 378 -3.41 -9.79 -8.91
C THR A 378 -4.64 -9.81 -9.80
N GLY A 379 -4.71 -10.66 -10.82
CA GLY A 379 -5.89 -10.71 -11.67
C GLY A 379 -5.93 -11.92 -12.58
N VAL A 380 -7.10 -12.18 -13.13
CA VAL A 380 -7.36 -13.22 -14.12
C VAL A 380 -8.34 -12.69 -15.17
N THR A 381 -8.10 -13.00 -16.43
CA THR A 381 -9.05 -12.76 -17.53
C THR A 381 -9.14 -13.99 -18.42
N MET A 382 -10.28 -14.18 -19.08
CA MET A 382 -10.54 -15.38 -19.87
C MET A 382 -11.02 -15.08 -21.29
N ALA A 383 -10.59 -15.92 -22.22
CA ALA A 383 -11.03 -15.93 -23.62
C ALA A 383 -10.76 -17.33 -24.20
N ASP A 384 -11.44 -17.68 -25.29
CA ASP A 384 -11.11 -18.85 -26.12
C ASP A 384 -10.02 -18.43 -27.12
N TYR A 385 -8.76 -18.38 -26.68
CA TYR A 385 -7.69 -17.73 -27.44
C TYR A 385 -7.26 -18.54 -28.66
N ASP A 386 -7.50 -19.86 -28.62
CA ASP A 386 -7.12 -20.79 -29.68
C ASP A 386 -8.30 -21.32 -30.52
N ARG A 387 -9.51 -20.85 -30.20
CA ARG A 387 -10.77 -21.13 -30.90
C ARG A 387 -11.14 -22.61 -30.90
N ASP A 388 -10.83 -23.31 -29.80
CA ASP A 388 -11.21 -24.70 -29.60
C ASP A 388 -12.60 -24.86 -28.94
N GLY A 389 -13.22 -23.75 -28.55
CA GLY A 389 -14.55 -23.71 -27.93
C GLY A 389 -14.52 -23.71 -26.40
N HIS A 390 -13.34 -23.76 -25.78
CA HIS A 390 -13.18 -23.73 -24.33
C HIS A 390 -12.59 -22.40 -23.85
N LEU A 391 -12.94 -22.00 -22.62
CA LEU A 391 -12.37 -20.78 -22.03
C LEU A 391 -11.00 -21.08 -21.45
N ASP A 392 -10.01 -20.31 -21.90
CA ASP A 392 -8.64 -20.26 -21.41
C ASP A 392 -8.46 -19.09 -20.44
N ALA A 393 -7.35 -19.06 -19.71
CA ALA A 393 -7.11 -18.03 -18.69
C ALA A 393 -5.73 -17.39 -18.82
N TYR A 394 -5.64 -16.07 -18.66
CA TYR A 394 -4.38 -15.35 -18.44
C TYR A 394 -4.31 -14.84 -17.00
N LEU A 395 -3.21 -15.12 -16.32
CA LEU A 395 -2.96 -14.70 -14.94
C LEU A 395 -2.00 -13.49 -14.90
N CYS A 396 -2.44 -12.42 -14.26
CA CYS A 396 -1.60 -11.29 -13.88
C CYS A 396 -0.82 -11.62 -12.61
N VAL A 397 0.50 -11.44 -12.65
CA VAL A 397 1.41 -11.68 -11.52
C VAL A 397 2.18 -10.40 -11.23
N TYR A 398 2.21 -9.96 -9.97
CA TYR A 398 2.67 -8.61 -9.64
C TYR A 398 4.01 -8.57 -8.91
N SER A 399 4.22 -9.37 -7.86
CA SER A 399 5.45 -9.33 -7.06
C SER A 399 5.93 -10.73 -6.71
N TYR A 400 7.24 -10.97 -6.75
CA TYR A 400 7.83 -12.24 -6.37
C TYR A 400 7.46 -12.66 -4.94
N PHE A 401 7.29 -13.97 -4.73
CA PHE A 401 7.17 -14.50 -3.38
C PHE A 401 8.46 -14.22 -2.56
N PHE A 402 8.32 -14.13 -1.24
CA PHE A 402 9.46 -13.96 -0.34
C PHE A 402 10.52 -15.05 -0.57
N GLY A 403 11.79 -14.65 -0.65
CA GLY A 403 12.93 -15.56 -0.83
C GLY A 403 13.52 -15.58 -2.25
N ALA A 404 12.90 -14.91 -3.23
CA ALA A 404 13.58 -14.61 -4.48
C ALA A 404 14.79 -13.68 -4.25
N GLY A 405 15.83 -13.81 -5.07
CA GLY A 405 17.05 -12.99 -4.98
C GLY A 405 16.74 -11.49 -5.07
N GLU A 406 17.59 -10.65 -4.48
CA GLU A 406 17.40 -9.18 -4.47
C GLU A 406 17.44 -8.58 -5.89
N ASP A 407 18.09 -9.29 -6.84
CA ASP A 407 18.06 -9.05 -8.28
C ASP A 407 16.72 -9.37 -8.94
N LYS A 408 15.71 -9.84 -8.20
CA LYS A 408 14.35 -10.05 -8.70
C LYS A 408 13.30 -9.43 -7.77
N ALA A 409 13.42 -9.63 -6.46
CA ALA A 409 12.46 -9.15 -5.45
C ALA A 409 12.68 -7.70 -4.97
N GLY A 410 13.55 -6.95 -5.62
CA GLY A 410 13.82 -5.54 -5.29
C GLY A 410 12.70 -4.58 -5.70
N THR A 411 12.88 -3.29 -5.37
CA THR A 411 11.94 -2.24 -5.78
C THR A 411 11.81 -2.16 -7.31
N PRO A 412 10.65 -1.75 -7.86
CA PRO A 412 10.45 -1.62 -9.30
C PRO A 412 11.44 -0.61 -9.89
N MET A 413 12.28 -1.04 -10.83
CA MET A 413 13.44 -0.23 -11.26
C MET A 413 13.83 -0.47 -12.73
N PRO A 414 14.01 0.60 -13.54
CA PRO A 414 13.68 2.00 -13.24
C PRO A 414 12.16 2.21 -13.16
N TYR A 415 11.69 3.17 -12.35
CA TYR A 415 10.26 3.39 -12.09
C TYR A 415 9.40 3.50 -13.37
N HIS A 416 9.89 4.22 -14.38
CA HIS A 416 9.15 4.47 -15.63
C HIS A 416 9.18 3.32 -16.66
N ASP A 417 9.93 2.24 -16.43
CA ASP A 417 10.01 1.08 -17.33
C ASP A 417 10.53 -0.20 -16.61
N ALA A 418 10.01 -0.50 -15.42
CA ALA A 418 10.53 -1.62 -14.63
C ALA A 418 10.31 -2.97 -15.33
N ARG A 419 11.32 -3.86 -15.26
CA ARG A 419 11.34 -5.21 -15.86
C ARG A 419 11.76 -6.29 -14.87
N ASN A 420 11.60 -6.00 -13.59
CA ASN A 420 11.91 -6.92 -12.51
C ASN A 420 10.64 -7.49 -11.85
N GLY A 421 9.54 -7.51 -12.60
CA GLY A 421 8.32 -8.19 -12.20
C GLY A 421 8.39 -9.70 -12.50
N PRO A 422 7.56 -10.52 -11.84
CA PRO A 422 7.39 -11.92 -12.19
C PRO A 422 6.61 -12.07 -13.51
N PRO A 423 6.84 -13.17 -14.27
CA PRO A 423 6.15 -13.39 -15.54
C PRO A 423 4.65 -13.67 -15.35
N GLY A 424 3.83 -13.12 -16.25
CA GLY A 424 2.44 -13.54 -16.44
C GLY A 424 2.35 -14.97 -16.98
N VAL A 425 1.18 -15.61 -16.83
CA VAL A 425 0.98 -17.02 -17.22
C VAL A 425 -0.29 -17.17 -18.06
N LEU A 426 -0.16 -17.74 -19.25
CA LEU A 426 -1.30 -18.17 -20.07
C LEU A 426 -1.57 -19.65 -19.83
N PHE A 427 -2.82 -19.98 -19.56
CA PHE A 427 -3.32 -21.33 -19.36
C PHE A 427 -4.30 -21.71 -20.45
N ARG A 428 -4.02 -22.82 -21.15
CA ARG A 428 -4.96 -23.44 -22.07
C ARG A 428 -5.83 -24.46 -21.33
N ASN A 429 -7.14 -24.41 -21.51
CA ASN A 429 -8.07 -25.41 -21.01
C ASN A 429 -8.06 -26.66 -21.92
N ASP A 430 -8.13 -27.85 -21.34
CA ASP A 430 -8.18 -29.11 -22.11
C ASP A 430 -9.59 -29.59 -22.44
N GLY A 431 -10.60 -28.76 -22.12
CA GLY A 431 -12.03 -29.04 -22.31
C GLY A 431 -12.67 -29.80 -21.16
N THR A 432 -11.93 -30.08 -20.08
CA THR A 432 -12.44 -30.76 -18.87
C THR A 432 -12.40 -29.87 -17.62
N GLY A 433 -12.17 -28.56 -17.79
CA GLY A 433 -11.91 -27.64 -16.69
C GLY A 433 -10.51 -27.80 -16.09
N ARG A 434 -9.58 -28.41 -16.83
CA ARG A 434 -8.15 -28.48 -16.45
C ARG A 434 -7.32 -27.58 -17.34
N PHE A 435 -6.46 -26.81 -16.69
CA PHE A 435 -5.65 -25.76 -17.28
C PHE A 435 -4.18 -26.18 -17.32
N VAL A 436 -3.57 -26.08 -18.50
CA VAL A 436 -2.16 -26.38 -18.75
C VAL A 436 -1.45 -25.13 -19.23
N ASP A 437 -0.31 -24.82 -18.62
CA ASP A 437 0.51 -23.66 -18.98
C ASP A 437 0.94 -23.71 -20.45
N ALA A 438 0.53 -22.70 -21.21
CA ALA A 438 0.77 -22.52 -22.62
C ALA A 438 1.65 -21.29 -22.92
N THR A 439 2.22 -20.64 -21.89
CA THR A 439 2.86 -19.32 -22.00
C THR A 439 3.97 -19.27 -23.06
N ALA A 440 4.97 -20.15 -22.95
CA ALA A 440 6.09 -20.21 -23.91
C ALA A 440 5.67 -20.79 -25.27
N GLU A 441 4.68 -21.68 -25.28
CA GLU A 441 4.10 -22.22 -26.50
C GLU A 441 3.38 -21.15 -27.32
N ALA A 442 2.71 -20.22 -26.65
CA ALA A 442 2.01 -19.10 -27.26
C ALA A 442 2.95 -17.93 -27.60
N GLY A 443 4.18 -17.92 -27.07
CA GLY A 443 5.13 -16.81 -27.25
C GLY A 443 4.89 -15.62 -26.31
N LEU A 444 4.09 -15.81 -25.26
CA LEU A 444 3.83 -14.82 -24.22
C LEU A 444 4.91 -14.83 -23.11
N ASP A 445 5.99 -15.58 -23.29
CA ASP A 445 7.20 -15.56 -22.44
C ASP A 445 8.19 -14.47 -22.86
N VAL A 446 7.85 -13.66 -23.86
CA VAL A 446 8.65 -12.52 -24.34
C VAL A 446 8.02 -11.21 -23.87
N GLY A 447 8.80 -10.40 -23.13
CA GLY A 447 8.35 -9.07 -22.67
C GLY A 447 7.33 -9.10 -21.52
N ASN A 448 7.17 -10.24 -20.87
CA ASN A 448 6.21 -10.47 -19.79
C ASN A 448 6.79 -10.30 -18.38
N ASP A 449 8.00 -9.76 -18.22
CA ASP A 449 8.70 -9.55 -16.94
C ASP A 449 8.27 -8.24 -16.22
N ARG A 450 6.97 -7.93 -16.30
CA ARG A 450 6.34 -6.69 -15.84
C ARG A 450 5.53 -6.87 -14.56
N TYR A 451 5.04 -5.77 -14.01
CA TYR A 451 4.17 -5.74 -12.83
C TYR A 451 2.70 -5.73 -13.27
N HIS A 452 2.17 -6.89 -13.63
CA HIS A 452 0.85 -7.04 -14.24
C HIS A 452 -0.27 -6.79 -13.21
N PHE A 453 -1.28 -5.99 -13.56
CA PHE A 453 -2.47 -5.77 -12.73
C PHE A 453 -3.76 -6.26 -13.37
N ALA A 454 -4.04 -5.84 -14.60
CA ALA A 454 -5.29 -6.15 -15.28
C ALA A 454 -5.03 -6.57 -16.73
N GLY A 455 -5.84 -7.50 -17.23
CA GLY A 455 -5.91 -7.86 -18.63
C GLY A 455 -7.26 -7.48 -19.22
N ALA A 456 -7.36 -7.45 -20.55
CA ALA A 456 -8.63 -7.43 -21.26
C ALA A 456 -8.46 -8.15 -22.61
N TRP A 457 -9.46 -8.92 -23.02
CA TRP A 457 -9.47 -9.65 -24.29
C TRP A 457 -10.44 -9.02 -25.29
N ALA A 458 -10.01 -8.84 -26.53
CA ALA A 458 -10.86 -8.46 -27.66
C ALA A 458 -10.15 -8.75 -28.98
N ASP A 459 -10.90 -8.93 -30.07
CA ASP A 459 -10.38 -8.96 -31.45
C ASP A 459 -10.32 -7.51 -31.97
N PHE A 460 -9.22 -6.81 -31.73
CA PHE A 460 -9.15 -5.35 -31.97
C PHE A 460 -8.91 -5.00 -33.43
N ASP A 461 -8.37 -5.93 -34.22
CA ASP A 461 -8.09 -5.75 -35.64
C ASP A 461 -9.04 -6.53 -36.57
N GLU A 462 -10.06 -7.16 -35.99
CA GLU A 462 -11.15 -7.86 -36.65
C GLU A 462 -10.66 -9.02 -37.54
N ASP A 463 -9.55 -9.67 -37.17
CA ASP A 463 -9.02 -10.84 -37.88
C ASP A 463 -9.62 -12.18 -37.41
N GLY A 464 -10.50 -12.12 -36.41
CA GLY A 464 -11.24 -13.25 -35.87
C GLY A 464 -10.51 -14.01 -34.78
N TRP A 465 -9.39 -13.50 -34.27
CA TRP A 465 -8.64 -14.08 -33.15
C TRP A 465 -8.62 -13.11 -31.95
N PRO A 466 -8.92 -13.58 -30.71
CA PRO A 466 -8.85 -12.71 -29.55
C PRO A 466 -7.41 -12.27 -29.24
N ASP A 467 -7.20 -10.96 -29.12
CA ASP A 467 -5.97 -10.31 -28.67
C ASP A 467 -6.03 -9.94 -27.18
N LEU A 468 -4.86 -9.72 -26.58
CA LEU A 468 -4.73 -9.44 -25.14
C LEU A 468 -4.04 -8.10 -24.88
N LEU A 469 -4.74 -7.19 -24.20
CA LEU A 469 -4.16 -5.99 -23.59
C LEU A 469 -3.82 -6.27 -22.14
N VAL A 470 -2.60 -5.92 -21.69
CA VAL A 470 -2.17 -6.06 -20.28
C VAL A 470 -1.68 -4.73 -19.72
N ALA A 471 -2.33 -4.29 -18.65
CA ALA A 471 -1.97 -3.11 -17.87
C ALA A 471 -0.90 -3.44 -16.83
N ASN A 472 0.18 -2.66 -16.83
CA ASN A 472 1.34 -2.81 -15.95
C ASN A 472 1.55 -1.54 -15.11
N ASP A 473 1.80 -1.69 -13.80
CA ASP A 473 1.97 -0.56 -12.85
C ASP A 473 3.25 0.26 -13.10
N PHE A 474 4.32 -0.42 -13.50
CA PHE A 474 5.59 0.25 -13.75
C PHE A 474 5.97 0.01 -15.20
N GLY A 475 5.95 1.07 -16.00
CA GLY A 475 6.38 1.02 -17.38
C GLY A 475 5.27 1.08 -18.41
N THR A 476 5.44 0.26 -19.44
CA THR A 476 4.60 0.21 -20.63
C THR A 476 3.59 -0.93 -20.52
N LYS A 477 2.42 -0.74 -21.13
CA LYS A 477 1.44 -1.81 -21.33
C LYS A 477 1.87 -2.69 -22.49
N ASN A 478 1.43 -3.94 -22.46
CA ASN A 478 1.61 -4.87 -23.57
C ASN A 478 0.29 -4.97 -24.35
N LEU A 479 0.37 -4.98 -25.68
CA LEU A 479 -0.75 -5.33 -26.55
C LEU A 479 -0.30 -6.55 -27.36
N TYR A 480 -0.70 -7.73 -26.93
CA TYR A 480 -0.36 -8.98 -27.58
C TYR A 480 -1.36 -9.27 -28.67
N ARG A 481 -0.93 -9.13 -29.93
CA ARG A 481 -1.73 -9.53 -31.08
C ARG A 481 -1.66 -11.04 -31.26
N ASN A 482 -2.80 -11.69 -31.43
CA ASN A 482 -2.91 -13.09 -31.77
C ASN A 482 -2.68 -13.28 -33.28
N LEU A 483 -1.68 -14.08 -33.65
CA LEU A 483 -1.31 -14.34 -35.04
C LEU A 483 -1.99 -15.58 -35.62
N GLY A 484 -2.96 -16.15 -34.88
CA GLY A 484 -3.59 -17.41 -35.18
C GLY A 484 -2.62 -18.60 -35.14
N ARG A 485 -3.03 -19.72 -35.75
CA ARG A 485 -2.26 -20.98 -35.74
C ARG A 485 -1.08 -20.93 -36.71
N GLN A 486 0.14 -20.91 -36.17
CA GLN A 486 1.40 -21.05 -36.89
C GLN A 486 2.08 -22.38 -36.53
N GLY A 487 2.30 -23.24 -37.52
CA GLY A 487 2.86 -24.59 -37.27
C GLY A 487 1.98 -25.46 -36.36
N GLY A 488 0.66 -25.24 -36.37
CA GLY A 488 -0.33 -25.98 -35.58
C GLY A 488 -0.62 -25.41 -34.19
N ARG A 489 0.12 -24.39 -33.75
CA ARG A 489 -0.01 -23.77 -32.42
C ARG A 489 -0.31 -22.28 -32.56
N VAL A 490 -1.08 -21.71 -31.66
CA VAL A 490 -1.35 -20.26 -31.66
C VAL A 490 -0.11 -19.50 -31.18
N ARG A 491 0.14 -18.33 -31.77
CA ARG A 491 1.28 -17.46 -31.44
C ARG A 491 0.82 -16.03 -31.21
N PHE A 492 1.45 -15.35 -30.26
CA PHE A 492 1.27 -13.93 -29.98
C PHE A 492 2.53 -13.14 -30.29
N GLU A 493 2.34 -11.85 -30.54
CA GLU A 493 3.41 -10.87 -30.63
C GLU A 493 3.01 -9.58 -29.90
N ASP A 494 3.92 -9.00 -29.10
CA ASP A 494 3.68 -7.69 -28.51
C ASP A 494 3.81 -6.58 -29.57
N VAL A 495 2.70 -5.92 -29.87
CA VAL A 495 2.58 -4.90 -30.90
C VAL A 495 2.47 -3.49 -30.33
N ALA A 496 2.52 -3.31 -29.00
CA ALA A 496 2.22 -2.03 -28.36
C ALA A 496 3.00 -0.85 -28.95
N ALA A 497 4.30 -1.05 -29.21
CA ALA A 497 5.18 -0.07 -29.84
C ALA A 497 4.74 0.37 -31.23
N ARG A 498 4.49 -0.60 -32.12
CA ARG A 498 4.14 -0.33 -33.51
C ARG A 498 2.69 0.12 -33.68
N ALA A 499 1.81 -0.30 -32.77
CA ALA A 499 0.41 0.09 -32.74
C ALA A 499 0.21 1.50 -32.16
N GLY A 500 1.22 2.11 -31.53
CA GLY A 500 1.13 3.45 -30.96
C GLY A 500 0.49 3.50 -29.56
N VAL A 501 0.51 2.38 -28.83
CA VAL A 501 -0.11 2.23 -27.50
C VAL A 501 0.91 1.92 -26.39
N LEU A 502 2.17 2.33 -26.56
CA LEU A 502 3.19 2.34 -25.48
C LEU A 502 2.85 3.40 -24.44
N ASP A 503 1.82 3.13 -23.67
CA ASP A 503 1.35 4.01 -22.64
C ASP A 503 2.25 3.91 -21.39
N HIS A 504 3.13 4.89 -21.17
CA HIS A 504 3.98 4.96 -19.98
C HIS A 504 3.19 5.52 -18.79
N GLY A 505 2.66 4.67 -17.93
CA GLY A 505 1.87 5.10 -16.77
C GLY A 505 1.57 3.95 -15.83
N ALA A 506 1.09 4.29 -14.63
CA ALA A 506 0.70 3.32 -13.61
C ALA A 506 -0.52 2.51 -14.04
N GLY A 507 -0.35 1.53 -14.92
CA GLY A 507 -1.44 0.79 -15.54
C GLY A 507 -2.14 -0.08 -14.52
N MET A 508 -3.30 0.37 -14.05
CA MET A 508 -4.15 -0.35 -13.10
C MET A 508 -5.29 -1.08 -13.79
N SER A 509 -5.83 -0.50 -14.88
CA SER A 509 -7.02 -0.97 -15.58
C SER A 509 -6.79 -1.10 -17.09
N ALA A 510 -7.46 -2.07 -17.71
CA ALA A 510 -7.52 -2.27 -19.15
C ALA A 510 -8.98 -2.49 -19.59
N ALA A 511 -9.41 -1.80 -20.64
CA ALA A 511 -10.74 -1.95 -21.23
C ALA A 511 -10.71 -1.71 -22.75
N PHE A 512 -11.57 -2.44 -23.47
CA PHE A 512 -11.89 -2.21 -24.88
C PHE A 512 -13.30 -1.64 -24.99
N LEU A 513 -13.50 -0.64 -25.85
CA LEU A 513 -14.76 0.07 -26.00
C LEU A 513 -14.90 0.63 -27.42
N ASP A 514 -16.09 1.03 -27.84
CA ASP A 514 -16.33 1.76 -29.09
C ASP A 514 -16.87 3.15 -28.70
N TYR A 515 -15.95 4.07 -28.37
CA TYR A 515 -16.37 5.32 -27.72
C TYR A 515 -16.94 6.33 -28.71
N ASP A 516 -16.60 6.21 -30.00
CA ASP A 516 -17.10 7.08 -31.05
C ASP A 516 -18.17 6.44 -31.96
N ASN A 517 -18.60 5.22 -31.63
CA ASN A 517 -19.62 4.43 -32.34
C ASN A 517 -19.27 4.22 -33.83
N ASP A 518 -17.98 4.12 -34.14
CA ASP A 518 -17.50 3.88 -35.51
C ASP A 518 -17.36 2.39 -35.87
N GLY A 519 -17.64 1.52 -34.90
CA GLY A 519 -17.58 0.08 -35.03
C GLY A 519 -16.23 -0.52 -34.68
N ARG A 520 -15.17 0.27 -34.53
CA ARG A 520 -13.84 -0.25 -34.17
C ARG A 520 -13.63 -0.16 -32.67
N LEU A 521 -12.92 -1.16 -32.13
CA LEU A 521 -12.63 -1.20 -30.71
C LEU A 521 -11.42 -0.31 -30.39
N ASP A 522 -11.67 0.71 -29.60
CA ASP A 522 -10.72 1.60 -28.96
C ASP A 522 -10.21 1.00 -27.64
N ILE A 523 -9.18 1.64 -27.07
CA ILE A 523 -8.59 1.24 -25.78
C ILE A 523 -8.71 2.37 -24.77
N TYR A 524 -9.17 2.03 -23.56
CA TYR A 524 -9.08 2.89 -22.38
C TYR A 524 -8.18 2.26 -21.31
N THR A 525 -7.24 3.03 -20.77
CA THR A 525 -6.33 2.58 -19.71
C THR A 525 -6.46 3.45 -18.46
N GLY A 526 -6.76 2.80 -17.34
CA GLY A 526 -6.76 3.43 -16.02
C GLY A 526 -5.33 3.61 -15.51
N ASN A 527 -4.95 4.84 -15.18
CA ASN A 527 -3.62 5.22 -14.70
C ASN A 527 -3.68 6.20 -13.51
N MET A 528 -2.55 6.38 -12.83
CA MET A 528 -2.43 7.37 -11.76
C MET A 528 -2.30 8.81 -12.31
N TRP A 529 -3.33 9.63 -12.11
CA TRP A 529 -3.21 11.09 -12.19
C TRP A 529 -2.80 11.65 -10.83
N ALA A 530 -1.76 12.48 -10.79
CA ALA A 530 -1.29 13.12 -9.57
C ALA A 530 -0.88 14.57 -9.79
N ALA A 531 -1.48 15.49 -9.04
CA ALA A 531 -1.12 16.91 -9.12
C ALA A 531 0.34 17.17 -8.70
N PRO A 532 0.85 16.61 -7.59
CA PRO A 532 2.27 16.74 -7.26
C PRO A 532 3.18 16.10 -8.33
N GLY A 533 2.76 14.99 -8.94
CA GLY A 533 3.51 14.35 -10.02
C GLY A 533 3.69 15.25 -11.23
N GLN A 534 2.64 15.96 -11.65
CA GLN A 534 2.72 16.94 -12.73
C GLN A 534 3.66 18.10 -12.39
N ARG A 535 3.59 18.64 -11.17
CA ARG A 535 4.45 19.76 -10.73
C ARG A 535 5.91 19.33 -10.61
N VAL A 536 6.18 18.16 -10.03
CA VAL A 536 7.51 17.61 -9.83
C VAL A 536 8.16 17.26 -11.15
N THR A 537 7.49 16.54 -12.05
CA THR A 537 8.05 16.12 -13.35
C THR A 537 8.20 17.28 -14.36
N ALA A 538 7.47 18.38 -14.16
CA ALA A 538 7.65 19.62 -14.91
C ALA A 538 8.82 20.48 -14.41
N ALA A 539 9.34 20.24 -13.20
CA ALA A 539 10.41 21.05 -12.62
C ALA A 539 11.74 20.85 -13.39
N PRO A 540 12.51 21.93 -13.65
CA PRO A 540 13.83 21.80 -14.28
C PRO A 540 14.84 20.95 -13.47
N THR A 541 14.62 20.81 -12.16
CA THR A 541 15.43 20.01 -11.24
C THR A 541 15.07 18.52 -11.26
N PHE A 542 14.00 18.12 -11.97
CA PHE A 542 13.61 16.72 -12.06
C PHE A 542 14.53 15.96 -13.02
N MET A 543 15.33 15.07 -12.44
CA MET A 543 16.26 14.18 -13.17
C MET A 543 17.03 14.93 -14.28
N PRO A 544 17.85 15.93 -13.94
CA PRO A 544 18.52 16.78 -14.93
C PRO A 544 19.44 15.99 -15.86
N ASP A 545 20.00 14.88 -15.36
CA ASP A 545 20.90 13.98 -16.10
C ASP A 545 20.16 12.95 -16.96
N ALA A 546 18.83 12.85 -16.85
CA ALA A 546 18.05 11.94 -17.68
C ALA A 546 17.92 12.43 -19.13
N PRO A 547 17.82 11.53 -20.12
CA PRO A 547 17.40 11.87 -21.48
C PRO A 547 16.02 12.56 -21.54
N ALA A 548 15.77 13.32 -22.60
CA ALA A 548 14.54 14.10 -22.74
C ALA A 548 13.28 13.24 -22.90
N ASP A 549 13.39 12.15 -23.65
CA ASP A 549 12.40 11.10 -23.82
C ASP A 549 12.07 10.40 -22.49
N VAL A 550 13.07 10.11 -21.65
CA VAL A 550 12.84 9.55 -20.30
C VAL A 550 12.04 10.53 -19.42
N ARG A 551 12.42 11.82 -19.42
CA ARG A 551 11.64 12.83 -18.67
C ARG A 551 10.21 12.95 -19.19
N GLU A 552 10.00 12.82 -20.50
CA GLU A 552 8.66 12.82 -21.09
C GLU A 552 7.86 11.58 -20.68
N ALA A 553 8.49 10.41 -20.58
CA ALA A 553 7.85 9.21 -20.06
C ALA A 553 7.34 9.41 -18.62
N TYR A 554 8.11 10.06 -17.73
CA TYR A 554 7.64 10.41 -16.39
C TYR A 554 6.49 11.43 -16.40
N ARG A 555 6.49 12.40 -17.31
CA ARG A 555 5.36 13.34 -17.46
C ARG A 555 4.11 12.62 -17.94
N ARG A 556 4.24 11.71 -18.91
CA ARG A 556 3.15 10.82 -19.34
C ARG A 556 2.64 9.98 -18.18
N HIS A 557 3.54 9.49 -17.33
CA HIS A 557 3.21 8.69 -16.16
C HIS A 557 2.42 9.46 -15.09
N ALA A 558 2.70 10.76 -14.90
CA ALA A 558 1.97 11.62 -13.99
C ALA A 558 0.66 12.17 -14.56
N ARG A 559 0.46 12.06 -15.89
CA ARG A 559 -0.68 12.63 -16.62
C ARG A 559 -1.98 11.87 -16.40
N GLY A 560 -1.96 10.63 -15.93
CA GLY A 560 -3.15 9.81 -15.70
C GLY A 560 -3.64 9.05 -16.93
N ASN A 561 -4.95 8.82 -17.01
CA ASN A 561 -5.60 7.83 -17.88
C ASN A 561 -5.30 8.03 -19.37
N GLY A 562 -5.39 6.94 -20.14
CA GLY A 562 -5.19 6.89 -21.58
C GLY A 562 -6.48 6.56 -22.34
N LEU A 563 -6.70 7.20 -23.49
CA LEU A 563 -7.72 6.82 -24.48
C LEU A 563 -7.07 6.79 -25.86
N PHE A 564 -7.13 5.62 -26.50
CA PHE A 564 -6.47 5.34 -27.77
C PHE A 564 -7.52 4.95 -28.80
N ARG A 565 -7.69 5.81 -29.82
CA ARG A 565 -8.69 5.61 -30.88
C ARG A 565 -8.16 4.71 -31.98
N ASN A 566 -8.88 3.66 -32.34
CA ASN A 566 -8.49 2.70 -33.36
C ASN A 566 -8.67 3.25 -34.79
N ARG A 567 -7.62 3.17 -35.60
CA ARG A 567 -7.63 3.65 -36.99
C ARG A 567 -8.19 2.64 -37.99
N GLY A 568 -8.35 1.38 -37.60
CA GLY A 568 -8.76 0.29 -38.48
C GLY A 568 -7.63 -0.29 -39.34
N ASP A 569 -6.37 0.07 -39.05
CA ASP A 569 -5.18 -0.46 -39.74
C ASP A 569 -4.20 -1.17 -38.77
N GLY A 570 -4.67 -1.48 -37.56
CA GLY A 570 -3.87 -2.06 -36.49
C GLY A 570 -3.08 -1.02 -35.68
N THR A 571 -3.29 0.28 -35.91
CA THR A 571 -2.68 1.37 -35.13
C THR A 571 -3.72 2.27 -34.45
N PHE A 572 -3.26 3.02 -33.45
CA PHE A 572 -4.11 3.89 -32.63
C PHE A 572 -3.62 5.34 -32.58
N ASP A 573 -4.56 6.26 -32.32
CA ASP A 573 -4.30 7.66 -31.98
C ASP A 573 -4.47 7.90 -30.47
N ASP A 574 -3.47 8.46 -29.78
CA ASP A 574 -3.66 8.96 -28.40
C ASP A 574 -4.58 10.20 -28.42
N ARG A 575 -5.82 10.02 -27.96
CA ARG A 575 -6.85 11.07 -27.83
C ARG A 575 -7.04 11.54 -26.39
N SER A 576 -6.22 11.07 -25.45
CA SER A 576 -6.44 11.25 -24.01
C SER A 576 -6.66 12.71 -23.59
N VAL A 577 -5.80 13.62 -24.09
CA VAL A 577 -5.84 15.06 -23.75
C VAL A 577 -6.99 15.77 -24.46
N GLU A 578 -7.19 15.49 -25.75
CA GLU A 578 -8.23 16.12 -26.57
C GLU A 578 -9.64 15.74 -26.08
N ALA A 579 -9.81 14.46 -25.72
CA ALA A 579 -11.05 13.90 -25.18
C ALA A 579 -11.32 14.35 -23.73
N GLY A 580 -10.30 14.82 -23.00
CA GLY A 580 -10.47 15.35 -21.65
C GLY A 580 -10.53 14.30 -20.53
N VAL A 581 -10.00 13.10 -20.76
CA VAL A 581 -10.16 11.93 -19.87
C VAL A 581 -8.95 11.65 -18.98
N THR A 582 -7.86 12.41 -19.11
CA THR A 582 -6.61 12.14 -18.38
C THR A 582 -6.76 12.26 -16.87
N MET A 583 -7.69 13.11 -16.39
CA MET A 583 -7.93 13.36 -14.97
C MET A 583 -8.78 12.26 -14.33
N GLY A 584 -8.26 11.04 -14.31
CA GLY A 584 -8.88 9.92 -13.62
C GLY A 584 -8.80 10.00 -12.09
N ARG A 585 -7.95 10.88 -11.53
CA ARG A 585 -7.36 10.75 -10.17
C ARG A 585 -6.48 9.50 -10.09
N TRP A 586 -6.27 8.92 -8.91
CA TRP A 586 -5.56 7.65 -8.74
C TRP A 586 -6.49 6.49 -9.10
N ALA A 587 -6.63 6.23 -10.41
CA ALA A 587 -7.53 5.23 -10.95
C ALA A 587 -7.10 3.81 -10.61
N TRP A 588 -8.08 2.96 -10.28
CA TRP A 588 -7.90 1.52 -10.12
C TRP A 588 -8.68 0.75 -11.17
N ALA A 589 -9.99 0.59 -11.00
CA ALA A 589 -10.86 0.01 -12.01
C ALA A 589 -11.50 1.10 -12.86
N SER A 590 -11.51 0.88 -14.17
CA SER A 590 -12.22 1.73 -15.11
C SER A 590 -12.72 0.94 -16.31
N ASP A 591 -13.97 1.19 -16.69
CA ASP A 591 -14.62 0.58 -17.85
C ASP A 591 -15.72 1.52 -18.41
N ALA A 592 -16.36 1.10 -19.50
CA ALA A 592 -17.25 1.91 -20.31
C ALA A 592 -18.71 1.38 -20.28
N LEU A 593 -19.66 2.22 -19.88
CA LEU A 593 -21.08 1.89 -19.67
C LEU A 593 -21.96 2.98 -20.28
N ASP A 594 -23.15 2.66 -20.77
CA ASP A 594 -24.14 3.65 -21.23
C ASP A 594 -25.10 3.99 -20.08
N VAL A 595 -24.74 4.98 -19.24
CA VAL A 595 -25.46 5.23 -17.98
C VAL A 595 -26.72 6.07 -18.14
N ASP A 596 -26.84 6.83 -19.24
CA ASP A 596 -28.02 7.67 -19.53
C ASP A 596 -28.92 7.09 -20.65
N GLY A 597 -28.57 5.91 -21.17
CA GLY A 597 -29.30 5.16 -22.18
C GLY A 597 -29.31 5.85 -23.55
N ASP A 598 -28.31 6.68 -23.84
CA ASP A 598 -28.25 7.47 -25.07
C ASP A 598 -27.59 6.76 -26.26
N GLY A 599 -27.05 5.55 -26.02
CA GLY A 599 -26.36 4.71 -26.98
C GLY A 599 -24.86 5.01 -27.11
N TRP A 600 -24.30 5.92 -26.32
CA TRP A 600 -22.87 6.22 -26.28
C TRP A 600 -22.27 5.74 -24.97
N GLN A 601 -21.06 5.17 -25.02
CA GLN A 601 -20.41 4.69 -23.80
C GLN A 601 -19.77 5.85 -23.02
N ASP A 602 -20.14 5.94 -21.75
CA ASP A 602 -19.58 6.80 -20.71
C ASP A 602 -18.49 6.05 -19.94
N LEU A 603 -17.52 6.75 -19.36
CA LEU A 603 -16.42 6.13 -18.64
C LEU A 603 -16.62 6.28 -17.13
N TYR A 604 -16.63 5.16 -16.41
CA TYR A 604 -16.61 5.16 -14.95
C TYR A 604 -15.24 4.76 -14.43
N VAL A 605 -14.72 5.49 -13.44
CA VAL A 605 -13.40 5.30 -12.86
C VAL A 605 -13.50 5.26 -11.33
N ALA A 606 -13.18 4.11 -10.74
CA ALA A 606 -13.05 3.92 -9.30
C ALA A 606 -11.66 4.37 -8.84
N ASN A 607 -11.62 5.18 -7.78
CA ASN A 607 -10.44 5.95 -7.39
C ASN A 607 -10.11 5.85 -5.91
N GLY A 608 -8.85 6.15 -5.60
CA GLY A 608 -8.34 6.25 -4.23
C GLY A 608 -7.28 5.20 -3.95
N MET A 609 -6.39 5.47 -3.01
CA MET A 609 -5.25 4.58 -2.75
C MET A 609 -5.29 4.02 -1.33
N LEU A 610 -4.61 4.68 -0.39
CA LEU A 610 -4.53 4.26 1.00
C LEU A 610 -4.85 5.46 1.87
N SER A 611 -6.03 5.44 2.47
CA SER A 611 -6.44 6.40 3.50
C SER A 611 -6.55 5.70 4.85
N ARG A 612 -5.73 6.10 5.83
CA ARG A 612 -5.83 5.64 7.22
C ARG A 612 -6.22 6.83 8.11
N GLY A 613 -7.44 6.79 8.66
CA GLY A 613 -7.95 7.79 9.61
C GLY A 613 -8.16 9.21 9.07
N ASP A 614 -8.92 10.03 9.81
CA ASP A 614 -9.11 11.44 9.50
C ASP A 614 -8.03 12.27 10.22
N GLY A 615 -6.96 12.66 9.52
CA GLY A 615 -5.93 13.57 10.06
C GLY A 615 -4.47 13.22 9.72
N ASP A 616 -4.23 12.11 9.03
CA ASP A 616 -2.88 11.71 8.63
C ASP A 616 -2.37 12.57 7.47
N ARG A 617 -1.04 12.78 7.44
CA ARG A 617 -0.38 13.54 6.38
C ARG A 617 -0.46 12.76 5.06
N ASP A 618 -0.94 13.43 4.02
CA ASP A 618 -0.87 12.93 2.64
C ASP A 618 0.59 12.87 2.16
N LEU A 619 1.02 11.70 1.70
CA LEU A 619 2.38 11.43 1.25
C LEU A 619 2.56 11.48 -0.27
N GLU A 620 1.57 11.90 -1.06
CA GLU A 620 1.65 11.92 -2.53
C GLU A 620 2.78 12.84 -3.03
N SER A 621 2.90 14.08 -2.52
CA SER A 621 4.02 14.96 -2.89
C SER A 621 5.37 14.38 -2.46
N TYR A 622 5.43 13.75 -1.29
CA TYR A 622 6.65 13.08 -0.82
C TYR A 622 7.04 11.91 -1.74
N PHE A 623 6.06 11.10 -2.16
CA PHE A 623 6.27 10.00 -3.09
C PHE A 623 6.93 10.48 -4.39
N TRP A 624 6.39 11.53 -5.02
CA TRP A 624 6.98 12.06 -6.26
C TRP A 624 8.37 12.70 -6.06
N ARG A 625 8.56 13.48 -5.00
CA ARG A 625 9.82 14.18 -4.71
C ARG A 625 10.94 13.26 -4.26
N GLN A 626 10.64 12.25 -3.45
CA GLN A 626 11.65 11.45 -2.75
C GLN A 626 11.74 10.01 -3.25
N VAL A 627 10.68 9.44 -3.79
CA VAL A 627 10.72 8.10 -4.38
C VAL A 627 10.92 8.21 -5.89
N VAL A 628 9.95 8.75 -6.62
CA VAL A 628 9.97 8.76 -8.09
C VAL A 628 11.15 9.53 -8.66
N ALA A 629 11.41 10.75 -8.18
CA ALA A 629 12.53 11.57 -8.66
C ALA A 629 13.93 11.01 -8.36
N ARG A 630 14.02 9.98 -7.49
CA ARG A 630 15.27 9.29 -7.16
C ARG A 630 15.43 7.95 -7.87
N SER A 631 14.47 7.56 -8.70
CA SER A 631 14.60 6.34 -9.50
C SER A 631 15.88 6.41 -10.34
N PRO A 632 16.74 5.39 -10.30
CA PRO A 632 17.88 5.34 -11.20
C PRO A 632 17.41 5.13 -12.64
N LEU A 633 18.29 5.41 -13.61
CA LEU A 633 18.01 5.20 -15.04
C LEU A 633 18.19 3.73 -15.47
N THR A 634 18.97 2.98 -14.70
CA THR A 634 19.21 1.55 -14.87
C THR A 634 19.09 0.85 -13.53
N ARG A 635 19.05 -0.48 -13.53
CA ARG A 635 18.94 -1.23 -12.29
C ARG A 635 20.24 -1.19 -11.49
N ILE A 636 20.15 -0.79 -10.22
CA ILE A 636 21.24 -0.76 -9.23
C ILE A 636 20.67 -1.21 -7.87
N THR A 637 21.18 -2.31 -7.32
CA THR A 637 20.77 -2.82 -5.99
C THR A 637 21.35 -1.98 -4.86
N GLY A 638 20.58 -1.73 -3.79
CA GLY A 638 21.05 -0.97 -2.63
C GLY A 638 21.18 0.53 -2.91
N ALA A 639 20.49 1.02 -3.94
CA ALA A 639 20.49 2.42 -4.27
C ALA A 639 19.72 3.23 -3.21
N PRO A 640 19.97 4.54 -3.06
CA PRO A 640 19.14 5.44 -2.24
C PRO A 640 17.63 5.35 -2.56
N TYR A 641 17.28 4.87 -3.76
CA TYR A 641 15.91 4.58 -4.16
C TYR A 641 15.22 3.50 -3.30
N ASP A 642 15.94 2.44 -2.92
CA ASP A 642 15.40 1.39 -2.05
C ASP A 642 15.07 1.94 -0.65
N ASP A 643 15.93 2.80 -0.11
CA ASP A 643 15.70 3.48 1.17
C ASP A 643 14.54 4.49 1.11
N ALA A 644 14.33 5.16 -0.03
CA ALA A 644 13.16 6.02 -0.22
C ALA A 644 11.84 5.23 -0.14
N TRP A 645 11.78 4.06 -0.78
CA TRP A 645 10.64 3.14 -0.66
C TRP A 645 10.44 2.63 0.76
N ARG A 646 11.52 2.27 1.46
CA ARG A 646 11.46 1.88 2.88
C ARG A 646 10.93 3.02 3.76
N ALA A 647 11.37 4.25 3.52
CA ALA A 647 10.96 5.43 4.28
C ALA A 647 9.46 5.72 4.13
N ILE A 648 8.92 5.69 2.90
CA ILE A 648 7.48 5.90 2.68
C ILE A 648 6.65 4.74 3.27
N ASN A 649 7.05 3.49 3.06
CA ASN A 649 6.34 2.32 3.59
C ASN A 649 6.27 2.31 5.12
N MET A 650 7.33 2.79 5.80
CA MET A 650 7.32 2.96 7.26
C MET A 650 6.23 3.96 7.71
N ARG A 651 5.95 4.99 6.91
CA ARG A 651 4.94 6.01 7.23
C ARG A 651 3.52 5.55 6.88
N LEU A 652 3.36 4.74 5.82
CA LEU A 652 2.06 4.22 5.41
C LEU A 652 1.37 3.37 6.48
N VAL A 653 2.10 2.79 7.44
CA VAL A 653 1.50 2.04 8.57
C VAL A 653 0.44 2.86 9.33
N HIS A 654 0.65 4.17 9.44
CA HIS A 654 -0.25 5.13 10.11
C HIS A 654 -0.35 6.40 9.25
N GLY A 655 -0.51 6.24 7.94
CA GLY A 655 -0.43 7.36 7.00
C GLY A 655 -1.35 7.17 5.81
N SER A 656 -1.44 8.23 5.02
CA SER A 656 -2.21 8.26 3.78
C SER A 656 -1.27 8.49 2.60
N ILE A 657 -1.56 7.89 1.45
CA ILE A 657 -1.03 8.34 0.15
C ILE A 657 -2.22 8.70 -0.75
N ALA A 658 -2.21 9.93 -1.22
CA ALA A 658 -3.25 10.52 -2.08
C ALA A 658 -4.66 10.63 -1.46
N SER A 659 -4.84 10.29 -0.18
CA SER A 659 -6.07 10.43 0.60
C SER A 659 -7.31 9.85 -0.09
N ARG A 660 -8.49 10.11 0.46
CA ARG A 660 -9.74 9.69 -0.16
C ARG A 660 -9.93 10.50 -1.43
N GLN A 661 -10.17 9.81 -2.54
CA GLN A 661 -10.35 10.44 -3.84
C GLN A 661 -11.70 10.04 -4.40
N ARG A 662 -12.45 11.03 -4.91
CA ARG A 662 -13.78 10.77 -5.45
C ARG A 662 -13.70 9.99 -6.76
N ASN A 663 -14.59 9.00 -6.92
CA ASN A 663 -14.78 8.33 -8.20
C ASN A 663 -15.19 9.34 -9.28
N VAL A 664 -14.85 9.05 -10.54
CA VAL A 664 -15.11 9.93 -11.68
C VAL A 664 -16.03 9.22 -12.67
N LEU A 665 -17.09 9.90 -13.10
CA LEU A 665 -17.95 9.53 -14.21
C LEU A 665 -17.84 10.59 -15.30
N TYR A 666 -17.37 10.16 -16.46
CA TYR A 666 -17.21 10.95 -17.67
C TYR A 666 -18.32 10.61 -18.66
N ARG A 667 -19.21 11.57 -18.93
CA ARG A 667 -20.28 11.42 -19.90
C ARG A 667 -19.80 11.80 -21.30
N ASN A 668 -20.06 10.95 -22.29
CA ASN A 668 -19.64 11.14 -23.67
C ASN A 668 -20.45 12.24 -24.36
N ASP A 669 -19.78 13.21 -24.99
CA ASP A 669 -20.44 14.34 -25.65
C ASP A 669 -20.86 14.08 -27.09
N ARG A 670 -20.59 12.86 -27.61
CA ARG A 670 -20.88 12.41 -28.98
C ARG A 670 -20.09 13.16 -30.06
N ALA A 671 -19.10 13.96 -29.65
CA ALA A 671 -18.20 14.73 -30.50
C ALA A 671 -16.73 14.43 -30.20
N GLY A 672 -16.47 13.30 -29.55
CA GLY A 672 -15.14 12.79 -29.23
C GLY A 672 -14.53 13.37 -27.94
N ARG A 673 -15.33 13.98 -27.06
CA ARG A 673 -14.90 14.46 -25.75
C ARG A 673 -15.82 13.97 -24.65
N PHE A 674 -15.35 14.12 -23.41
CA PHE A 674 -16.09 13.73 -22.22
C PHE A 674 -16.26 14.92 -21.26
N ASP A 675 -17.40 14.94 -20.56
CA ASP A 675 -17.69 15.89 -19.49
C ASP A 675 -17.78 15.17 -18.14
N ASP A 676 -17.14 15.73 -17.12
CA ASP A 676 -17.23 15.23 -15.75
C ASP A 676 -18.62 15.54 -15.16
N VAL A 677 -19.40 14.49 -14.91
CA VAL A 677 -20.77 14.57 -14.38
C VAL A 677 -20.91 13.95 -12.99
N SER A 678 -19.81 13.44 -12.43
CA SER A 678 -19.75 12.67 -11.18
C SER A 678 -20.59 13.26 -10.04
N GLY A 679 -20.44 14.56 -9.80
CA GLY A 679 -21.10 15.26 -8.68
C GLY A 679 -22.62 15.34 -8.79
N VAL A 680 -23.17 15.45 -10.01
CA VAL A 680 -24.62 15.55 -10.22
C VAL A 680 -25.30 14.19 -10.33
N THR A 681 -24.57 13.16 -10.74
CA THR A 681 -25.09 11.78 -10.78
C THR A 681 -25.12 11.14 -9.41
N GLY A 682 -24.22 11.54 -8.50
CA GLY A 682 -24.08 10.94 -7.16
C GLY A 682 -23.05 9.83 -7.07
N LEU A 683 -22.29 9.60 -8.15
CA LEU A 683 -21.19 8.63 -8.19
C LEU A 683 -19.84 9.24 -7.76
N ASP A 684 -19.81 10.49 -7.28
CA ASP A 684 -18.64 11.17 -6.72
C ASP A 684 -18.31 10.68 -5.29
N LEU A 685 -18.27 9.37 -5.09
CA LEU A 685 -18.12 8.73 -3.77
C LEU A 685 -16.75 9.06 -3.14
N ASP A 686 -16.74 9.72 -1.99
CA ASP A 686 -15.53 10.09 -1.23
C ASP A 686 -14.97 8.92 -0.43
N GLN A 687 -14.35 7.97 -1.13
CA GLN A 687 -13.87 6.70 -0.57
C GLN A 687 -12.59 6.20 -1.25
N ASP A 688 -12.00 5.12 -0.72
CA ASP A 688 -10.91 4.38 -1.39
C ASP A 688 -11.54 3.28 -2.26
N GLY A 689 -12.03 3.67 -3.45
CA GLY A 689 -12.58 2.76 -4.45
C GLY A 689 -11.51 1.85 -5.05
N ARG A 690 -11.86 0.59 -5.34
CA ARG A 690 -10.93 -0.40 -5.90
C ARG A 690 -11.41 -1.03 -7.21
N SER A 691 -12.65 -1.51 -7.21
CA SER A 691 -13.25 -2.28 -8.31
C SER A 691 -14.75 -2.01 -8.39
N PHE A 692 -15.37 -2.31 -9.52
CA PHE A 692 -16.83 -2.23 -9.66
C PHE A 692 -17.32 -3.20 -10.73
N ALA A 693 -18.54 -3.70 -10.57
CA ALA A 693 -19.23 -4.49 -11.58
C ALA A 693 -20.54 -3.80 -11.98
N SER A 694 -20.97 -4.03 -13.22
CA SER A 694 -22.23 -3.51 -13.77
C SER A 694 -23.22 -4.66 -13.94
N LEU A 695 -24.48 -4.43 -13.62
CA LEU A 695 -25.59 -5.38 -13.78
C LEU A 695 -26.91 -4.63 -13.94
N ASP A 696 -27.99 -5.31 -14.30
CA ASP A 696 -29.35 -4.76 -14.37
C ASP A 696 -30.18 -5.39 -13.23
N LEU A 697 -30.12 -4.79 -12.04
CA LEU A 697 -30.61 -5.36 -10.78
C LEU A 697 -32.14 -5.47 -10.76
N ASP A 698 -32.84 -4.46 -11.27
CA ASP A 698 -34.30 -4.40 -11.28
C ASP A 698 -34.93 -4.65 -12.66
N ARG A 699 -34.09 -5.00 -13.64
CA ARG A 699 -34.47 -5.46 -15.00
C ARG A 699 -35.15 -4.40 -15.86
N ASP A 700 -34.84 -3.14 -15.63
CA ASP A 700 -35.45 -2.01 -16.34
C ASP A 700 -34.68 -1.59 -17.62
N GLY A 701 -33.48 -2.16 -17.82
CA GLY A 701 -32.68 -2.03 -19.02
C GLY A 701 -31.60 -0.96 -18.97
N ASP A 702 -31.25 -0.45 -17.78
CA ASP A 702 -30.10 0.42 -17.56
C ASP A 702 -29.04 -0.22 -16.61
N PRO A 703 -27.79 0.30 -16.57
CA PRO A 703 -26.74 -0.32 -15.76
C PRO A 703 -26.73 0.21 -14.32
N ASP A 704 -26.96 -0.71 -13.38
CA ASP A 704 -26.66 -0.57 -11.95
C ASP A 704 -25.21 -0.96 -11.63
N LEU A 705 -24.70 -0.53 -10.47
CA LEU A 705 -23.31 -0.81 -10.08
C LEU A 705 -23.19 -1.44 -8.70
N ALA A 706 -22.33 -2.46 -8.62
CA ALA A 706 -21.75 -2.96 -7.39
C ALA A 706 -20.32 -2.39 -7.25
N ILE A 707 -20.07 -1.52 -6.27
CA ILE A 707 -18.81 -0.78 -6.12
C ILE A 707 -18.07 -1.23 -4.86
N MET A 708 -16.81 -1.59 -5.00
CA MET A 708 -15.94 -1.98 -3.88
C MET A 708 -15.18 -0.80 -3.32
N ALA A 709 -15.36 -0.58 -2.01
CA ALA A 709 -14.55 0.28 -1.17
C ALA A 709 -13.85 -0.58 -0.12
N ALA A 710 -13.08 -1.58 -0.54
CA ALA A 710 -12.64 -2.70 0.30
C ALA A 710 -12.00 -2.29 1.64
N ARG A 711 -11.42 -1.09 1.75
CA ARG A 711 -10.81 -0.57 2.97
C ARG A 711 -11.79 0.06 3.97
N GLN A 712 -12.90 0.58 3.46
CA GLN A 712 -13.85 1.44 4.18
C GLN A 712 -15.19 0.75 4.32
N ALA A 713 -15.99 1.18 5.30
CA ALA A 713 -17.34 0.63 5.47
C ALA A 713 -18.40 1.52 4.77
N PRO A 714 -19.39 0.93 4.08
CA PRO A 714 -19.47 -0.49 3.75
C PRO A 714 -18.42 -0.91 2.70
N HIS A 715 -17.91 -2.14 2.78
CA HIS A 715 -16.93 -2.66 1.80
C HIS A 715 -17.50 -2.78 0.38
N LEU A 716 -18.79 -3.12 0.29
CA LEU A 716 -19.57 -3.23 -0.94
C LEU A 716 -20.69 -2.18 -0.88
N ARG A 717 -20.85 -1.43 -1.97
CA ARG A 717 -22.02 -0.58 -2.23
C ARG A 717 -22.78 -1.08 -3.43
N ILE A 718 -24.10 -1.09 -3.33
CA ILE A 718 -25.00 -1.37 -4.46
C ILE A 718 -25.71 -0.05 -4.76
N VAL A 719 -25.45 0.49 -5.95
CA VAL A 719 -26.06 1.73 -6.41
C VAL A 719 -26.94 1.44 -7.61
N ARG A 720 -28.22 1.80 -7.50
CA ARG A 720 -29.19 1.65 -8.57
C ARG A 720 -29.21 2.90 -9.43
N ASN A 721 -29.27 2.74 -10.75
CA ASN A 721 -29.50 3.82 -11.67
C ASN A 721 -31.00 4.13 -11.70
N ASP A 722 -31.35 5.38 -11.38
CA ASP A 722 -32.72 5.87 -11.45
C ASP A 722 -32.85 6.91 -12.59
N HIS A 723 -31.96 6.88 -13.60
CA HIS A 723 -32.07 7.75 -14.75
C HIS A 723 -33.40 7.49 -15.49
N PRO A 724 -34.10 8.51 -16.03
CA PRO A 724 -35.34 8.26 -16.75
C PRO A 724 -35.16 7.30 -17.93
N ALA A 725 -35.95 6.22 -17.92
CA ALA A 725 -35.87 5.15 -18.90
C ALA A 725 -35.91 5.65 -20.34
N ARG A 726 -35.00 5.11 -21.16
CA ARG A 726 -34.93 5.31 -22.62
C ARG A 726 -35.08 3.97 -23.34
N PRO A 727 -35.48 3.96 -24.62
CA PRO A 727 -35.52 2.74 -25.42
C PRO A 727 -34.23 1.92 -25.29
N ALA A 728 -34.35 0.63 -24.99
CA ALA A 728 -33.20 -0.24 -24.74
C ALA A 728 -33.49 -1.68 -25.13
N ILE A 729 -32.43 -2.50 -25.27
CA ILE A 729 -32.52 -3.96 -25.32
C ILE A 729 -31.44 -4.58 -24.44
N ALA A 730 -31.70 -5.79 -23.95
CA ALA A 730 -30.75 -6.60 -23.21
C ALA A 730 -30.62 -7.95 -23.92
N LEU A 731 -29.40 -8.46 -24.14
CA LEU A 731 -29.17 -9.72 -24.84
C LEU A 731 -28.33 -10.68 -23.99
N ARG A 732 -28.90 -11.84 -23.66
CA ARG A 732 -28.17 -12.97 -23.08
C ARG A 732 -27.83 -13.98 -24.18
N LEU A 733 -26.54 -14.19 -24.42
CA LEU A 733 -26.02 -15.07 -25.45
C LEU A 733 -25.61 -16.42 -24.85
N VAL A 734 -25.83 -17.51 -25.59
CA VAL A 734 -25.45 -18.87 -25.18
C VAL A 734 -24.75 -19.59 -26.32
N GLY A 735 -23.46 -19.88 -26.16
CA GLY A 735 -22.65 -20.60 -27.15
C GLY A 735 -22.99 -22.09 -27.25
N THR A 736 -22.79 -22.66 -28.44
CA THR A 736 -22.94 -24.12 -28.67
C THR A 736 -21.75 -24.75 -29.37
N ARG A 737 -21.06 -23.99 -30.23
CA ARG A 737 -19.73 -24.28 -30.76
C ARG A 737 -18.69 -23.36 -30.15
N SER A 738 -19.06 -22.11 -29.90
CA SER A 738 -18.33 -21.22 -29.01
C SER A 738 -18.45 -21.69 -27.56
N ASN A 739 -17.56 -21.20 -26.70
CA ASN A 739 -17.71 -21.35 -25.25
C ASN A 739 -19.12 -20.97 -24.80
N ARG A 740 -19.66 -21.69 -23.81
CA ARG A 740 -21.07 -21.59 -23.42
C ARG A 740 -21.48 -20.16 -23.05
N ASP A 741 -20.57 -19.46 -22.40
CA ASP A 741 -20.76 -18.10 -21.91
C ASP A 741 -20.63 -17.00 -22.99
N ALA A 742 -20.36 -17.39 -24.24
CA ALA A 742 -20.22 -16.52 -25.39
C ALA A 742 -19.15 -15.42 -25.22
N ILE A 743 -18.16 -15.62 -24.35
CA ILE A 743 -17.06 -14.68 -24.13
C ILE A 743 -16.31 -14.48 -25.44
N GLY A 744 -16.11 -13.22 -25.83
CA GLY A 744 -15.55 -12.81 -27.11
C GLY A 744 -16.61 -12.56 -28.20
N ALA A 745 -17.89 -12.78 -27.93
CA ALA A 745 -18.94 -12.42 -28.89
C ALA A 745 -19.08 -10.90 -29.02
N ARG A 746 -19.29 -10.46 -30.26
CA ARG A 746 -19.55 -9.06 -30.62
C ARG A 746 -21.01 -8.90 -31.02
N VAL A 747 -21.65 -7.85 -30.51
CA VAL A 747 -23.04 -7.47 -30.80
C VAL A 747 -23.06 -6.09 -31.43
N ASP A 748 -23.48 -6.02 -32.68
CA ASP A 748 -23.69 -4.77 -33.42
C ASP A 748 -25.19 -4.49 -33.54
N VAL A 749 -25.65 -3.34 -33.05
CA VAL A 749 -27.04 -2.91 -33.08
C VAL A 749 -27.16 -1.66 -33.93
N GLU A 750 -27.80 -1.79 -35.10
CA GLU A 750 -28.14 -0.65 -35.96
C GLU A 750 -29.60 -0.27 -35.72
N ALA A 751 -29.82 0.88 -35.08
CA ALA A 751 -31.13 1.48 -34.89
C ALA A 751 -31.33 2.70 -35.82
N ASP A 752 -32.51 3.31 -35.79
CA ASP A 752 -32.80 4.48 -36.63
C ASP A 752 -32.02 5.74 -36.24
N ALA A 753 -31.59 5.87 -34.97
CA ALA A 753 -30.83 7.03 -34.49
C ALA A 753 -29.40 6.74 -34.00
N VAL A 754 -29.04 5.47 -33.75
CA VAL A 754 -27.71 5.09 -33.22
C VAL A 754 -27.23 3.77 -33.82
N HIS A 755 -25.91 3.60 -33.91
CA HIS A 755 -25.25 2.35 -34.23
C HIS A 755 -24.26 2.05 -33.10
N VAL A 756 -24.38 0.88 -32.49
CA VAL A 756 -23.68 0.57 -31.24
C VAL A 756 -23.02 -0.80 -31.34
N THR A 757 -21.76 -0.87 -30.91
CA THR A 757 -21.00 -2.12 -30.75
C THR A 757 -20.86 -2.46 -29.26
N ARG A 758 -21.05 -3.73 -28.90
CA ARG A 758 -20.77 -4.27 -27.56
C ARG A 758 -20.06 -5.60 -27.63
N LEU A 759 -19.33 -5.94 -26.56
CA LEU A 759 -18.62 -7.20 -26.39
C LEU A 759 -19.13 -7.94 -25.16
N VAL A 760 -19.05 -9.28 -25.22
CA VAL A 760 -19.15 -10.12 -24.03
C VAL A 760 -17.74 -10.43 -23.54
N GLN A 761 -17.41 -10.06 -22.30
CA GLN A 761 -16.07 -10.24 -21.72
C GLN A 761 -16.11 -10.97 -20.38
N ALA A 762 -15.04 -11.69 -20.05
CA ALA A 762 -14.81 -12.31 -18.74
C ALA A 762 -13.53 -11.74 -18.13
N GLY A 763 -13.73 -10.73 -17.29
CA GLY A 763 -12.65 -9.92 -16.73
C GLY A 763 -12.32 -8.75 -17.64
N SER A 764 -12.69 -7.56 -17.18
CA SER A 764 -12.29 -6.26 -17.71
C SER A 764 -12.23 -5.28 -16.55
N GLY A 765 -11.47 -4.21 -16.72
CA GLY A 765 -11.13 -3.34 -15.60
C GLY A 765 -10.24 -4.03 -14.56
N PHE A 766 -10.02 -3.39 -13.40
CA PHE A 766 -9.25 -3.96 -12.30
C PHE A 766 -10.15 -4.77 -11.36
N LEU A 767 -9.83 -6.06 -11.15
CA LEU A 767 -10.52 -6.99 -10.23
C LEU A 767 -12.04 -7.06 -10.43
N SER A 768 -12.52 -6.85 -11.66
CA SER A 768 -13.94 -6.67 -11.94
C SER A 768 -14.43 -7.69 -12.97
N GLN A 769 -15.69 -8.07 -12.86
CA GLN A 769 -16.42 -8.73 -13.94
C GLN A 769 -17.85 -8.19 -13.97
N HIS A 770 -18.19 -7.54 -15.08
CA HIS A 770 -19.53 -7.07 -15.36
C HIS A 770 -20.45 -8.21 -15.80
N SER A 771 -21.75 -7.93 -15.81
CA SER A 771 -22.76 -8.78 -16.42
C SER A 771 -22.36 -9.24 -17.81
N ARG A 772 -22.71 -10.48 -18.14
CA ARG A 772 -22.57 -11.03 -19.50
C ARG A 772 -23.81 -10.78 -20.34
N GLU A 773 -24.86 -10.22 -19.74
CA GLU A 773 -26.01 -9.72 -20.46
C GLU A 773 -25.65 -8.37 -21.09
N VAL A 774 -25.75 -8.30 -22.40
CA VAL A 774 -25.36 -7.12 -23.16
C VAL A 774 -26.49 -6.11 -23.13
N LEU A 775 -26.32 -5.04 -22.35
CA LEU A 775 -27.23 -3.89 -22.32
C LEU A 775 -26.89 -2.90 -23.43
N VAL A 776 -27.92 -2.50 -24.19
CA VAL A 776 -27.80 -1.53 -25.28
C VAL A 776 -28.87 -0.47 -25.15
N GLY A 777 -28.48 0.74 -24.76
CA GLY A 777 -29.31 1.93 -24.88
C GLY A 777 -29.45 2.34 -26.34
N LEU A 778 -30.65 2.74 -26.74
CA LEU A 778 -30.98 3.10 -28.11
C LEU A 778 -31.22 4.61 -28.28
N GLY A 779 -31.05 5.39 -27.22
CA GLY A 779 -31.23 6.83 -27.22
C GLY A 779 -32.62 7.27 -27.68
N ALA A 780 -32.67 8.08 -28.73
CA ALA A 780 -33.93 8.58 -29.29
C ALA A 780 -34.58 7.65 -30.34
N SER A 781 -34.01 6.46 -30.55
CA SER A 781 -34.45 5.50 -31.56
C SER A 781 -35.87 5.02 -31.30
N ARG A 782 -36.62 4.74 -32.37
CA ARG A 782 -37.98 4.18 -32.33
C ARG A 782 -38.06 2.79 -32.95
N ALA A 783 -37.03 2.37 -33.67
CA ALA A 783 -36.97 1.06 -34.28
C ALA A 783 -35.52 0.58 -34.42
N ILE A 784 -35.32 -0.72 -34.25
CA ILE A 784 -34.07 -1.39 -34.57
C ILE A 784 -34.15 -1.84 -36.03
N ARG A 785 -33.13 -1.53 -36.83
CA ARG A 785 -33.04 -1.97 -38.23
C ARG A 785 -32.48 -3.38 -38.33
N LYS A 786 -31.41 -3.64 -37.56
CA LYS A 786 -30.85 -4.98 -37.43
C LYS A 786 -30.00 -5.11 -36.17
N VAL A 787 -29.93 -6.34 -35.67
CA VAL A 787 -28.93 -6.80 -34.70
C VAL A 787 -28.09 -7.87 -35.37
N VAL A 788 -26.77 -7.75 -35.24
CA VAL A 788 -25.80 -8.72 -35.74
C VAL A 788 -25.01 -9.26 -34.55
N VAL A 789 -24.95 -10.58 -34.41
CA VAL A 789 -24.11 -11.25 -33.41
C VAL A 789 -23.02 -12.02 -34.14
N THR A 790 -21.76 -11.66 -33.88
CA THR A 790 -20.57 -12.36 -34.35
C THR A 790 -20.02 -13.18 -33.19
N TRP A 791 -20.05 -14.50 -33.33
CA TRP A 791 -19.66 -15.45 -32.29
C TRP A 791 -18.16 -15.78 -32.37
N PRO A 792 -17.52 -16.19 -31.26
CA PRO A 792 -16.13 -16.68 -31.26
C PRO A 792 -15.87 -17.82 -32.27
N SER A 793 -16.89 -18.63 -32.57
CA SER A 793 -16.83 -19.70 -33.57
C SER A 793 -16.67 -19.18 -35.01
N GLY A 794 -16.81 -17.87 -35.23
CA GLY A 794 -16.86 -17.22 -36.53
C GLY A 794 -18.26 -17.21 -37.16
N LEU A 795 -19.28 -17.74 -36.47
CA LEU A 795 -20.66 -17.61 -36.92
C LEU A 795 -21.08 -16.14 -36.85
N ARG A 796 -21.80 -15.70 -37.88
CA ARG A 796 -22.48 -14.42 -37.88
C ARG A 796 -23.99 -14.64 -38.04
N GLN A 797 -24.78 -14.16 -37.09
CA GLN A 797 -26.25 -14.19 -37.16
C GLN A 797 -26.81 -12.78 -37.25
N GLU A 798 -27.85 -12.60 -38.05
CA GLU A 798 -28.46 -11.30 -38.30
C GLU A 798 -29.98 -11.38 -38.12
N PHE A 799 -30.53 -10.39 -37.43
CA PHE A 799 -31.95 -10.30 -37.09
C PHE A 799 -32.46 -8.90 -37.44
N THR A 800 -33.55 -8.80 -38.19
CA THR A 800 -34.16 -7.52 -38.61
C THR A 800 -35.51 -7.24 -37.97
N ASP A 801 -36.13 -8.24 -37.34
CA ASP A 801 -37.41 -8.12 -36.64
C ASP A 801 -37.16 -8.12 -35.12
N VAL A 802 -36.59 -7.02 -34.64
CA VAL A 802 -36.18 -6.84 -33.24
C VAL A 802 -36.98 -5.68 -32.64
N ALA A 803 -37.82 -6.00 -31.65
CA ALA A 803 -38.54 -5.00 -30.88
C ALA A 803 -37.61 -4.25 -29.91
N ILE A 804 -37.87 -2.96 -29.73
CA ILE A 804 -37.31 -2.19 -28.62
C ILE A 804 -37.95 -2.61 -27.29
N ASP A 805 -37.31 -2.29 -26.19
CA ASP A 805 -37.80 -2.51 -24.81
C ASP A 805 -38.07 -3.99 -24.52
N ALA A 806 -37.15 -4.83 -24.97
CA ALA A 806 -37.22 -6.28 -24.82
C ALA A 806 -35.88 -6.85 -24.38
N ARG A 807 -35.97 -7.90 -23.56
CA ARG A 807 -34.86 -8.75 -23.15
C ARG A 807 -34.87 -9.98 -24.03
N TYR A 808 -33.71 -10.29 -24.60
CA TYR A 808 -33.53 -11.34 -25.57
C TYR A 808 -32.63 -12.44 -25.06
N ARG A 809 -32.99 -13.69 -25.37
CA ARG A 809 -32.10 -14.84 -25.25
C ARG A 809 -31.78 -15.35 -26.64
N LEU A 810 -30.50 -15.55 -26.93
CA LEU A 810 -30.04 -16.11 -28.19
C LEU A 810 -29.10 -17.28 -27.96
N VAL A 811 -29.49 -18.46 -28.43
CA VAL A 811 -28.60 -19.62 -28.53
C VAL A 811 -27.90 -19.57 -29.88
N GLU A 812 -26.59 -19.82 -29.92
CA GLU A 812 -25.79 -19.83 -31.15
C GLU A 812 -26.42 -20.75 -32.21
N GLY A 813 -26.68 -20.19 -33.40
CA GLY A 813 -27.35 -20.86 -34.52
C GLY A 813 -28.88 -20.98 -34.41
N GLY A 814 -29.47 -20.52 -33.29
CA GLY A 814 -30.90 -20.53 -33.02
C GLY A 814 -31.63 -19.25 -33.40
N ALA A 815 -32.90 -19.17 -32.98
CA ALA A 815 -33.74 -17.98 -33.13
C ALA A 815 -33.60 -17.04 -31.91
N LEU A 816 -33.95 -15.77 -32.11
CA LEU A 816 -33.98 -14.77 -31.07
C LEU A 816 -35.29 -14.88 -30.26
N GLU A 817 -35.20 -15.24 -28.98
CA GLU A 817 -36.35 -15.37 -28.08
C GLU A 817 -36.49 -14.09 -27.25
N SER A 818 -37.70 -13.54 -27.12
CA SER A 818 -37.91 -12.25 -26.45
C SER A 818 -38.90 -12.32 -25.29
N THR A 819 -38.62 -11.51 -24.28
CA THR A 819 -39.55 -11.16 -23.21
C THR A 819 -39.61 -9.64 -23.07
N PRO A 820 -40.78 -9.03 -22.82
CA PRO A 820 -40.86 -7.59 -22.58
C PRO A 820 -39.99 -7.15 -21.40
N MET A 821 -39.33 -6.01 -21.50
CA MET A 821 -38.66 -5.39 -20.34
C MET A 821 -39.68 -4.86 -19.34
N THR A 822 -39.37 -4.97 -18.05
CA THR A 822 -40.21 -4.45 -16.98
C THR A 822 -39.91 -2.97 -16.79
N ARG A 823 -40.74 -2.11 -17.38
CA ARG A 823 -40.62 -0.66 -17.14
C ARG A 823 -41.55 -0.21 -16.01
N GLY A 824 -40.97 0.33 -14.93
CA GLY A 824 -41.72 1.15 -13.97
C GLY A 824 -42.11 0.52 -12.64
N ALA A 825 -41.45 -0.54 -12.17
CA ALA A 825 -41.51 -0.87 -10.75
C ALA A 825 -40.47 -0.03 -9.99
N SER A 826 -40.74 1.27 -9.78
CA SER A 826 -39.93 2.05 -8.84
C SER A 826 -39.97 1.33 -7.50
N MET A 827 -38.89 0.63 -7.13
CA MET A 827 -38.81 0.09 -5.78
C MET A 827 -38.88 1.30 -4.86
N ALA A 828 -39.75 1.21 -3.86
CA ALA A 828 -39.99 2.30 -2.93
C ALA A 828 -38.64 2.85 -2.40
N PRO A 829 -38.47 4.17 -2.30
CA PRO A 829 -37.24 4.75 -1.78
C PRO A 829 -36.95 4.11 -0.41
N PRO A 830 -35.73 3.65 -0.16
CA PRO A 830 -35.43 2.94 1.06
C PRO A 830 -35.74 3.82 2.26
N SER A 831 -36.47 3.27 3.24
CA SER A 831 -36.49 3.88 4.57
C SER A 831 -35.07 3.78 5.13
N PRO A 832 -34.48 4.86 5.67
CA PRO A 832 -33.16 4.78 6.27
C PRO A 832 -33.21 3.87 7.50
N VAL A 833 -32.90 2.60 7.31
CA VAL A 833 -32.69 1.66 8.41
C VAL A 833 -31.26 1.90 8.90
N SER A 834 -31.13 2.58 10.04
CA SER A 834 -29.87 2.60 10.77
C SER A 834 -29.71 1.24 11.44
N ALA A 835 -29.16 0.26 10.71
CA ALA A 835 -28.63 -0.92 11.35
C ALA A 835 -27.43 -0.48 12.19
N ALA A 836 -27.42 -0.80 13.49
CA ALA A 836 -26.26 -0.55 14.31
C ALA A 836 -25.08 -1.32 13.71
N PRO A 837 -23.94 -0.67 13.39
CA PRO A 837 -22.82 -1.35 12.77
C PRO A 837 -22.37 -2.50 13.67
N ALA A 838 -22.09 -3.65 13.07
CA ALA A 838 -21.54 -4.78 13.81
C ALA A 838 -20.26 -4.33 14.53
N ALA A 839 -20.17 -4.60 15.83
CA ALA A 839 -18.98 -4.23 16.58
C ALA A 839 -17.87 -5.26 16.26
N PRO A 840 -16.69 -4.82 15.82
CA PRO A 840 -15.55 -5.71 15.66
C PRO A 840 -15.15 -6.34 17.02
N PRO A 841 -14.54 -7.54 17.03
CA PRO A 841 -14.19 -8.26 18.26
C PRO A 841 -13.40 -7.40 19.24
N THR A 842 -13.72 -7.44 20.52
CA THR A 842 -12.93 -6.78 21.59
C THR A 842 -11.84 -7.70 22.16
N THR A 843 -11.90 -8.98 21.81
CA THR A 843 -10.93 -10.01 22.17
C THR A 843 -10.48 -10.80 20.96
N THR A 844 -9.26 -11.32 20.98
CA THR A 844 -8.68 -12.06 19.85
C THR A 844 -8.06 -13.36 20.34
N TRP A 845 -8.52 -14.49 19.80
CA TRP A 845 -7.79 -15.76 19.89
C TRP A 845 -6.69 -15.79 18.84
N PHE A 846 -5.51 -16.27 19.21
CA PHE A 846 -4.44 -16.53 18.25
C PHE A 846 -4.54 -17.97 17.75
N TYR A 847 -4.58 -18.15 16.43
CA TYR A 847 -4.71 -19.48 15.82
C TYR A 847 -3.57 -20.40 16.27
N ARG A 848 -2.36 -19.82 16.29
CA ARG A 848 -1.17 -20.47 16.86
C ARG A 848 -0.67 -19.67 18.07
N PRO A 849 -0.40 -20.34 19.20
CA PRO A 849 0.19 -19.68 20.37
C PRO A 849 1.45 -18.90 19.99
N VAL A 850 1.56 -17.67 20.47
CA VAL A 850 2.68 -16.77 20.16
C VAL A 850 3.62 -16.71 21.36
N PRO A 851 4.86 -17.20 21.29
CA PRO A 851 5.77 -17.16 22.42
C PRO A 851 5.88 -15.75 23.02
N ALA A 852 5.62 -15.61 24.32
CA ALA A 852 5.81 -14.34 24.99
C ALA A 852 7.30 -13.99 25.05
N PRO A 853 7.66 -12.70 25.02
CA PRO A 853 9.04 -12.26 25.24
C PRO A 853 9.50 -12.68 26.65
N ALA A 854 10.71 -13.21 26.74
CA ALA A 854 11.31 -13.53 28.03
C ALA A 854 11.51 -12.24 28.85
N PHE A 855 11.26 -12.29 30.15
CA PHE A 855 11.56 -11.19 31.06
C PHE A 855 11.93 -11.72 32.44
N THR A 856 12.72 -10.93 33.17
CA THR A 856 12.97 -11.09 34.62
C THR A 856 13.00 -9.70 35.23
N ALA A 857 12.11 -9.42 36.19
CA ALA A 857 11.96 -8.10 36.79
C ALA A 857 11.49 -8.20 38.24
N THR A 858 11.79 -7.20 39.06
CA THR A 858 11.37 -7.14 40.46
C THR A 858 10.01 -6.45 40.56
N ASP A 859 9.06 -7.05 41.27
CA ASP A 859 7.76 -6.42 41.54
C ASP A 859 7.84 -5.34 42.64
N LEU A 860 6.75 -4.60 42.85
CA LEU A 860 6.70 -3.54 43.86
C LEU A 860 6.90 -4.02 45.31
N THR A 861 6.84 -5.34 45.56
CA THR A 861 7.10 -5.96 46.87
C THR A 861 8.55 -6.40 47.05
N GLY A 862 9.38 -6.29 46.00
CA GLY A 862 10.76 -6.77 46.01
C GLY A 862 10.92 -8.22 45.55
N THR A 863 9.85 -8.87 45.08
CA THR A 863 9.91 -10.27 44.63
C THR A 863 10.28 -10.33 43.14
N THR A 864 11.26 -11.16 42.78
CA THR A 864 11.60 -11.42 41.37
C THR A 864 10.48 -12.18 40.67
N ARG A 865 10.02 -11.64 39.55
CA ARG A 865 9.06 -12.24 38.62
C ARG A 865 9.76 -12.51 37.30
N SER A 866 9.42 -13.61 36.65
CA SER A 866 9.95 -13.94 35.33
C SER A 866 8.93 -14.72 34.51
N LEU A 867 9.07 -14.71 33.19
CA LEU A 867 8.24 -15.57 32.33
C LEU A 867 8.44 -17.05 32.67
N ALA A 868 9.68 -17.48 32.95
CA ALA A 868 9.97 -18.86 33.32
C ALA A 868 9.23 -19.30 34.58
N ALA A 869 9.05 -18.42 35.56
CA ALA A 869 8.28 -18.71 36.77
C ALA A 869 6.76 -18.82 36.54
N LEU A 870 6.26 -18.33 35.39
CA LEU A 870 4.86 -18.45 34.98
C LEU A 870 4.57 -19.74 34.20
N GLN A 871 5.61 -20.47 33.77
CA GLN A 871 5.43 -21.70 32.99
C GLN A 871 4.91 -22.86 33.86
N GLY A 872 4.23 -23.81 33.20
CA GLY A 872 3.62 -24.99 33.81
C GLY A 872 2.13 -24.88 34.07
N ARG A 873 1.56 -23.66 34.07
CA ARG A 873 0.11 -23.40 34.20
C ARG A 873 -0.27 -22.14 33.40
N PRO A 874 -1.55 -21.93 33.06
CA PRO A 874 -1.99 -20.69 32.42
C PRO A 874 -1.68 -19.45 33.27
N ALA A 875 -1.41 -18.32 32.60
CA ALA A 875 -1.12 -17.06 33.28
C ALA A 875 -1.81 -15.88 32.59
N LEU A 876 -2.21 -14.87 33.37
CA LEU A 876 -2.81 -13.63 32.88
C LEU A 876 -1.81 -12.48 33.06
N LEU A 877 -1.40 -11.84 31.96
CA LEU A 877 -0.61 -10.62 31.98
C LEU A 877 -1.49 -9.41 31.70
N VAL A 878 -1.43 -8.39 32.55
CA VAL A 878 -2.17 -7.14 32.37
C VAL A 878 -1.21 -5.99 32.11
N LEU A 879 -1.23 -5.44 30.90
CA LEU A 879 -0.49 -4.25 30.51
C LEU A 879 -1.32 -3.01 30.86
N TRP A 880 -0.76 -2.11 31.65
CA TRP A 880 -1.53 -0.99 32.20
C TRP A 880 -0.68 0.25 32.45
N ARG A 881 -1.35 1.39 32.66
CA ARG A 881 -0.71 2.61 33.17
C ARG A 881 -1.47 3.21 34.34
N ALA A 882 -0.74 3.80 35.27
CA ALA A 882 -1.32 4.43 36.47
C ALA A 882 -2.06 5.75 36.18
N ASP A 883 -1.81 6.39 35.03
CA ASP A 883 -2.52 7.61 34.60
C ASP A 883 -3.74 7.33 33.69
N ALA A 884 -4.01 6.08 33.35
CA ALA A 884 -5.19 5.69 32.59
C ALA A 884 -6.28 5.15 33.53
N ALA A 885 -7.39 5.88 33.68
CA ALA A 885 -8.46 5.48 34.62
C ALA A 885 -9.06 4.10 34.32
N ALA A 886 -9.19 3.73 33.04
CA ALA A 886 -9.64 2.39 32.64
C ALA A 886 -8.63 1.29 33.04
N SER A 887 -7.33 1.59 32.95
CA SER A 887 -6.26 0.69 33.40
C SER A 887 -6.31 0.42 34.90
N VAL A 888 -6.43 1.48 35.70
CA VAL A 888 -6.53 1.36 37.17
C VAL A 888 -7.74 0.49 37.55
N ARG A 889 -8.90 0.68 36.90
CA ARG A 889 -10.09 -0.14 37.13
C ARG A 889 -9.87 -1.62 36.78
N ALA A 890 -9.26 -1.91 35.63
CA ALA A 890 -9.04 -3.28 35.21
C ALA A 890 -8.04 -4.04 36.09
N VAL A 891 -6.97 -3.37 36.55
CA VAL A 891 -6.02 -3.98 37.49
C VAL A 891 -6.67 -4.21 38.86
N ALA A 892 -7.52 -3.28 39.33
CA ALA A 892 -8.32 -3.47 40.55
C ALA A 892 -9.31 -4.65 40.44
N GLU A 893 -9.96 -4.81 39.29
CA GLU A 893 -10.87 -5.93 39.01
C GLU A 893 -10.13 -7.27 39.10
N VAL A 894 -8.99 -7.39 38.42
CA VAL A 894 -8.15 -8.60 38.48
C VAL A 894 -7.64 -8.88 39.89
N ALA A 895 -7.21 -7.85 40.63
CA ALA A 895 -6.78 -8.00 42.02
C ALA A 895 -7.92 -8.51 42.92
N SER A 896 -9.15 -8.04 42.72
CA SER A 896 -10.33 -8.50 43.47
C SER A 896 -10.64 -9.98 43.19
N ALA A 897 -10.38 -10.45 41.97
CA ALA A 897 -10.60 -11.81 41.52
C ALA A 897 -9.38 -12.73 41.70
N GLN A 898 -8.26 -12.24 42.22
CA GLN A 898 -6.97 -12.96 42.29
C GLN A 898 -7.11 -14.37 42.87
N ARG A 899 -7.76 -14.50 44.05
CA ARG A 899 -7.96 -15.80 44.71
C ARG A 899 -8.76 -16.78 43.86
N ARG A 900 -9.72 -16.28 43.09
CA ARG A 900 -10.56 -17.09 42.19
C ARG A 900 -9.76 -17.55 40.97
N LEU A 901 -8.94 -16.66 40.40
CA LEU A 901 -8.02 -16.98 39.31
C LEU A 901 -7.00 -18.04 39.74
N GLU A 902 -6.39 -17.88 40.92
CA GLU A 902 -5.44 -18.85 41.49
C GLU A 902 -6.08 -20.22 41.76
N ALA A 903 -7.32 -20.24 42.28
CA ALA A 903 -8.09 -21.47 42.46
C ALA A 903 -8.40 -22.17 41.13
N GLY A 904 -8.58 -21.40 40.05
CA GLY A 904 -8.68 -21.89 38.68
C GLY A 904 -7.32 -22.25 38.05
N GLY A 905 -6.23 -22.17 38.79
CA GLY A 905 -4.87 -22.50 38.31
C GLY A 905 -4.20 -21.41 37.49
N ILE A 906 -4.72 -20.17 37.50
CA ILE A 906 -4.23 -19.04 36.69
C ILE A 906 -3.40 -18.09 37.56
N THR A 907 -2.17 -17.82 37.15
CA THR A 907 -1.32 -16.82 37.81
C THR A 907 -1.48 -15.46 37.12
N ALA A 908 -1.93 -14.42 37.82
CA ALA A 908 -2.03 -13.07 37.26
C ALA A 908 -0.87 -12.16 37.70
N ILE A 909 -0.33 -11.38 36.76
CA ILE A 909 0.67 -10.34 36.99
C ILE A 909 0.31 -9.10 36.19
N ALA A 910 0.47 -7.91 36.78
CA ALA A 910 0.31 -6.64 36.07
C ALA A 910 1.68 -5.99 35.78
N ILE A 911 1.86 -5.50 34.56
CA ILE A 911 3.07 -4.79 34.10
C ILE A 911 2.69 -3.34 33.82
N ALA A 912 3.18 -2.43 34.66
CA ALA A 912 3.00 -0.99 34.49
C ALA A 912 3.97 -0.46 33.43
N LEU A 913 3.43 0.05 32.32
CA LEU A 913 4.17 0.63 31.19
C LEU A 913 4.51 2.12 31.40
N ASP A 914 4.26 2.63 32.60
CA ASP A 914 4.60 4.01 32.98
C ASP A 914 6.12 4.26 32.85
N PRO A 915 6.54 5.50 32.51
CA PRO A 915 7.93 5.91 32.51
C PRO A 915 8.69 5.55 33.82
N PRO A 916 10.01 5.27 33.78
CA PRO A 916 10.76 4.84 34.97
C PRO A 916 10.71 5.81 36.17
N ASP A 917 10.52 7.10 35.93
CA ASP A 917 10.39 8.15 36.96
C ASP A 917 8.99 8.19 37.62
N ALA A 918 7.99 7.53 37.05
CA ALA A 918 6.62 7.52 37.57
C ALA A 918 6.37 6.50 38.70
N GLY A 919 7.42 5.89 39.26
CA GLY A 919 7.28 4.77 40.21
C GLY A 919 6.44 5.08 41.47
N ALA A 920 6.44 6.33 41.94
CA ALA A 920 5.58 6.74 43.07
C ALA A 920 4.09 6.70 42.70
N ARG A 921 3.74 7.14 41.48
CA ARG A 921 2.37 7.12 40.94
C ARG A 921 1.91 5.68 40.71
N VAL A 922 2.78 4.83 40.17
CA VAL A 922 2.50 3.39 39.99
C VAL A 922 2.21 2.72 41.33
N ARG A 923 3.04 2.97 42.37
CA ARG A 923 2.79 2.45 43.72
C ARG A 923 1.48 2.93 44.33
N ALA A 924 1.09 4.18 44.09
CA ALA A 924 -0.16 4.73 44.60
C ALA A 924 -1.40 4.13 43.92
N ALA A 925 -1.30 3.77 42.63
CA ALA A 925 -2.40 3.21 41.85
C ALA A 925 -2.48 1.67 41.93
N ALA A 926 -1.41 0.99 42.34
CA ALA A 926 -1.35 -0.46 42.40
C ALA A 926 -2.26 -1.02 43.52
N PRO A 927 -3.20 -1.94 43.21
CA PRO A 927 -4.02 -2.57 44.23
C PRO A 927 -3.23 -3.59 45.06
N ALA A 928 -3.65 -3.80 46.31
CA ALA A 928 -3.06 -4.83 47.17
C ALA A 928 -3.42 -6.24 46.65
N GLY A 929 -2.48 -7.18 46.77
CA GLY A 929 -2.71 -8.61 46.50
C GLY A 929 -2.44 -9.07 45.05
N LEU A 930 -2.18 -8.16 44.11
CA LEU A 930 -1.76 -8.49 42.75
C LEU A 930 -0.27 -8.17 42.56
N PRO A 931 0.56 -9.09 42.03
CA PRO A 931 1.94 -8.77 41.68
C PRO A 931 2.00 -7.70 40.59
N VAL A 932 2.65 -6.56 40.89
CA VAL A 932 2.82 -5.45 39.95
C VAL A 932 4.31 -5.24 39.67
N VAL A 933 4.69 -5.35 38.40
CA VAL A 933 6.03 -5.02 37.90
C VAL A 933 5.98 -3.60 37.31
N HIS A 934 6.85 -2.69 37.76
CA HIS A 934 7.09 -1.43 37.05
C HIS A 934 8.15 -1.71 35.97
N ALA A 935 7.75 -1.64 34.70
CA ALA A 935 8.60 -2.04 33.60
C ALA A 935 9.84 -1.12 33.46
N SER A 936 11.00 -1.72 33.17
CA SER A 936 12.11 -0.95 32.60
C SER A 936 11.72 -0.42 31.21
N ARG A 937 12.54 0.49 30.66
CA ARG A 937 12.34 0.95 29.28
C ARG A 937 12.40 -0.22 28.29
N GLU A 938 13.39 -1.11 28.42
CA GLU A 938 13.50 -2.28 27.52
C GLU A 938 12.26 -3.16 27.63
N LEU A 939 11.82 -3.50 28.85
CA LEU A 939 10.65 -4.36 29.04
C LEU A 939 9.36 -3.75 28.46
N ALA A 940 9.16 -2.44 28.65
CA ALA A 940 7.99 -1.75 28.10
C ALA A 940 8.02 -1.72 26.56
N TYR A 941 9.19 -1.48 25.96
CA TYR A 941 9.38 -1.50 24.51
C TYR A 941 9.17 -2.90 23.93
N THR A 942 9.73 -3.93 24.55
CA THR A 942 9.56 -5.33 24.14
C THR A 942 8.08 -5.73 24.11
N TRP A 943 7.29 -5.38 25.13
CA TRP A 943 5.85 -5.65 25.15
C TRP A 943 5.06 -4.84 24.13
N ALA A 944 5.43 -3.58 23.89
CA ALA A 944 4.78 -2.75 22.87
C ALA A 944 5.06 -3.26 21.45
N ILE A 945 6.30 -3.66 21.14
CA ILE A 945 6.66 -4.27 19.87
C ILE A 945 5.96 -5.62 19.72
N THR A 946 5.93 -6.44 20.78
CA THR A 946 5.20 -7.72 20.77
C THR A 946 3.74 -7.52 20.43
N TRP A 947 3.04 -6.61 21.12
CA TRP A 947 1.65 -6.28 20.84
C TRP A 947 1.43 -5.83 19.39
N ARG A 948 2.27 -4.91 18.89
CA ARG A 948 2.21 -4.41 17.51
C ARG A 948 2.34 -5.53 16.48
N HIS A 949 3.06 -6.61 16.78
CA HIS A 949 3.28 -7.74 15.87
C HIS A 949 2.33 -8.93 16.12
N LEU A 950 1.41 -8.83 17.08
CA LEU A 950 0.28 -9.76 17.22
C LEU A 950 -0.81 -9.50 16.17
N PHE A 951 -0.94 -8.24 15.72
CA PHE A 951 -2.01 -7.77 14.85
C PHE A 951 -1.47 -7.13 13.57
N MET A 952 -2.25 -7.15 12.49
CA MET A 952 -1.91 -6.40 11.28
C MET A 952 -2.07 -4.89 11.52
N ASN A 953 -1.44 -4.04 10.69
CA ASN A 953 -1.37 -2.57 10.83
C ASN A 953 -0.68 -2.04 12.09
N ARG A 954 -0.10 -2.92 12.92
CA ARG A 954 0.74 -2.58 14.08
C ARG A 954 0.09 -1.55 15.02
N PRO A 955 -1.15 -1.78 15.52
CA PRO A 955 -1.84 -0.83 16.39
C PRO A 955 -1.05 -0.60 17.68
N PRO A 956 -1.15 0.60 18.29
CA PRO A 956 -0.58 0.83 19.62
C PRO A 956 -1.25 -0.07 20.66
N VAL A 957 -0.65 -0.17 21.84
CA VAL A 957 -1.20 -0.99 22.93
C VAL A 957 -2.40 -0.24 23.53
N PRO A 958 -3.63 -0.77 23.48
CA PRO A 958 -4.75 -0.19 24.20
C PRO A 958 -4.55 -0.38 25.70
N LEU A 959 -5.01 0.56 26.51
CA LEU A 959 -4.83 0.56 27.96
C LEU A 959 -6.19 0.57 28.65
N PRO A 960 -6.55 -0.49 29.39
CA PRO A 960 -5.76 -1.70 29.66
C PRO A 960 -5.68 -2.64 28.44
N ALA A 961 -4.65 -3.48 28.42
CA ALA A 961 -4.60 -4.68 27.58
C ALA A 961 -4.31 -5.90 28.46
N ALA A 962 -4.88 -7.05 28.12
CA ALA A 962 -4.59 -8.31 28.80
C ALA A 962 -4.18 -9.40 27.82
N LEU A 963 -3.30 -10.29 28.25
CA LEU A 963 -2.81 -11.43 27.49
C LEU A 963 -2.94 -12.69 28.35
N LEU A 964 -3.61 -13.71 27.82
CA LEU A 964 -3.66 -15.04 28.42
C LEU A 964 -2.54 -15.87 27.81
N LEU A 965 -1.74 -16.47 28.68
CA LEU A 965 -0.66 -17.38 28.33
C LEU A 965 -1.07 -18.82 28.64
N ASP A 966 -0.63 -19.76 27.80
CA ASP A 966 -0.68 -21.19 28.09
C ASP A 966 0.45 -21.64 29.04
N GLY A 967 0.47 -22.93 29.39
CA GLY A 967 1.50 -23.51 30.26
C GLY A 967 2.93 -23.47 29.70
N SER A 968 3.12 -23.24 28.40
CA SER A 968 4.45 -23.03 27.80
C SER A 968 4.93 -21.57 27.92
N GLY A 969 4.03 -20.66 28.32
CA GLY A 969 4.27 -19.22 28.32
C GLY A 969 3.98 -18.55 26.98
N ALA A 970 3.25 -19.20 26.07
CA ALA A 970 2.84 -18.61 24.80
C ALA A 970 1.48 -17.91 24.92
N ILE A 971 1.36 -16.74 24.30
CA ILE A 971 0.15 -15.92 24.20
C ILE A 971 -0.87 -16.65 23.33
N VAL A 972 -2.04 -16.92 23.90
CA VAL A 972 -3.16 -17.61 23.21
C VAL A 972 -4.37 -16.71 23.01
N ARG A 973 -4.53 -15.66 23.83
CA ARG A 973 -5.64 -14.71 23.70
C ARG A 973 -5.26 -13.31 24.18
N ALA A 974 -5.87 -12.28 23.58
CA ALA A 974 -5.72 -10.87 23.95
C ALA A 974 -7.07 -10.15 24.19
N TRP A 975 -7.09 -9.20 25.13
CA TRP A 975 -8.21 -8.28 25.44
C TRP A 975 -7.76 -6.82 25.34
N ARG A 976 -8.69 -5.90 25.02
CA ARG A 976 -8.38 -4.50 24.68
C ARG A 976 -9.05 -3.41 25.52
N ASP A 977 -10.04 -3.75 26.33
CA ASP A 977 -10.87 -2.74 27.01
C ASP A 977 -11.30 -3.16 28.42
N THR A 978 -11.84 -4.36 28.55
CA THR A 978 -12.42 -4.90 29.78
C THR A 978 -11.84 -6.29 30.05
N ILE A 979 -11.55 -6.54 31.33
CA ILE A 979 -11.05 -7.83 31.80
C ILE A 979 -12.11 -8.39 32.73
N ASP A 980 -12.82 -9.42 32.25
CA ASP A 980 -13.75 -10.21 33.06
C ASP A 980 -13.03 -11.48 33.53
N ALA A 981 -12.83 -11.62 34.84
CA ALA A 981 -12.17 -12.79 35.41
C ALA A 981 -12.93 -14.11 35.16
N ASP A 982 -14.26 -14.07 35.03
CA ASP A 982 -15.04 -15.26 34.66
C ASP A 982 -14.82 -15.64 33.19
N ALA A 983 -14.68 -14.66 32.29
CA ALA A 983 -14.26 -14.91 30.92
C ALA A 983 -12.85 -15.53 30.88
N VAL A 984 -11.90 -14.97 31.63
CA VAL A 984 -10.53 -15.50 31.72
C VAL A 984 -10.51 -16.96 32.18
N LEU A 985 -11.30 -17.33 33.20
CA LEU A 985 -11.41 -18.71 33.68
C LEU A 985 -11.99 -19.66 32.62
N ARG A 986 -13.06 -19.25 31.93
CA ARG A 986 -13.65 -20.03 30.82
C ARG A 986 -12.65 -20.22 29.69
N ASP A 987 -11.90 -19.17 29.36
CA ASP A 987 -10.95 -19.18 28.25
C ASP A 987 -9.71 -20.00 28.58
N ALA A 988 -9.24 -19.95 29.83
CA ALA A 988 -8.14 -20.81 30.29
C ALA A 988 -8.48 -22.30 30.20
N ALA A 989 -9.73 -22.68 30.50
CA ALA A 989 -10.19 -24.05 30.34
C ALA A 989 -10.30 -24.49 28.87
N ALA A 990 -10.36 -23.53 27.94
CA ALA A 990 -10.48 -23.77 26.51
C ALA A 990 -9.15 -23.71 25.75
N ILE A 991 -8.01 -23.44 26.40
CA ILE A 991 -6.70 -23.29 25.73
C ILE A 991 -6.35 -24.49 24.86
N GLU A 992 -6.47 -25.70 25.42
CA GLU A 992 -6.20 -26.94 24.70
C GLU A 992 -7.36 -27.25 23.74
N ALA A 993 -7.08 -27.19 22.45
CA ALA A 993 -8.05 -27.46 21.40
C ALA A 993 -7.34 -27.95 20.12
N PRO A 994 -8.00 -28.80 19.31
CA PRO A 994 -7.49 -29.16 18.00
C PRO A 994 -7.40 -27.94 17.06
N ASP A 995 -6.55 -28.01 16.04
CA ASP A 995 -6.27 -26.90 15.11
C ASP A 995 -7.53 -26.27 14.52
N GLU A 996 -8.50 -27.09 14.12
CA GLU A 996 -9.80 -26.64 13.57
C GLU A 996 -10.58 -25.78 14.56
N ALA A 997 -10.68 -26.22 15.83
CA ALA A 997 -11.37 -25.47 16.87
C ALA A 997 -10.61 -24.18 17.25
N ARG A 998 -9.28 -24.18 17.17
CA ARG A 998 -8.48 -22.96 17.37
C ARG A 998 -8.70 -21.95 16.24
N LEU A 999 -8.72 -22.42 15.01
CA LEU A 999 -8.98 -21.59 13.83
C LEU A 999 -10.38 -20.96 13.90
N ALA A 1000 -11.41 -21.77 14.18
CA ALA A 1000 -12.79 -21.28 14.31
C ALA A 1000 -12.95 -20.20 15.39
N ARG A 1001 -12.18 -20.27 16.49
CA ARG A 1001 -12.20 -19.25 17.55
C ARG A 1001 -11.42 -17.98 17.19
N ALA A 1002 -10.41 -18.09 16.33
CA ALA A 1002 -9.59 -16.97 15.88
C ALA A 1002 -10.27 -16.13 14.78
N LEU A 1003 -11.32 -16.68 14.14
CA LEU A 1003 -12.05 -16.06 13.05
C LEU A 1003 -13.39 -15.49 13.52
N PRO A 1004 -13.84 -14.34 12.96
CA PRO A 1004 -15.13 -13.75 13.29
C PRO A 1004 -16.30 -14.41 12.55
N PHE A 1005 -16.02 -15.13 11.45
CA PHE A 1005 -16.98 -15.81 10.60
C PHE A 1005 -16.47 -17.20 10.23
N GLY A 1006 -17.38 -18.11 9.86
CA GLY A 1006 -17.00 -19.40 9.28
C GLY A 1006 -16.39 -19.24 7.88
N GLY A 1007 -15.69 -20.27 7.42
CA GLY A 1007 -15.08 -20.34 6.09
C GLY A 1007 -13.99 -21.40 6.02
N THR A 1008 -13.42 -21.59 4.83
CA THR A 1008 -12.41 -22.63 4.58
C THR A 1008 -11.14 -22.03 3.95
N PHE A 1009 -9.97 -22.38 4.49
CA PHE A 1009 -8.69 -22.17 3.80
C PHE A 1009 -8.40 -23.38 2.90
N HIS A 1010 -8.20 -23.14 1.62
CA HIS A 1010 -7.75 -24.15 0.66
C HIS A 1010 -6.24 -24.12 0.46
N ALA A 1011 -5.57 -22.97 0.62
CA ALA A 1011 -4.13 -22.94 0.83
C ALA A 1011 -3.77 -23.33 2.27
N LYS A 1012 -2.49 -23.61 2.53
CA LYS A 1012 -2.02 -23.78 3.90
C LYS A 1012 -2.24 -22.48 4.67
N VAL A 1013 -2.84 -22.60 5.86
CA VAL A 1013 -2.97 -21.45 6.78
C VAL A 1013 -1.58 -20.81 6.93
N PRO A 1014 -1.46 -19.48 6.74
CA PRO A 1014 -0.18 -18.81 6.80
C PRO A 1014 0.60 -19.06 8.09
N MET A 1015 1.90 -18.77 8.03
CA MET A 1015 2.76 -18.71 9.22
C MET A 1015 3.08 -17.27 9.58
N ARG A 1016 3.30 -17.00 10.87
CA ARG A 1016 3.69 -15.68 11.36
C ARG A 1016 5.05 -15.30 10.77
N ASN A 1017 5.12 -14.12 10.17
CA ASN A 1017 6.38 -13.57 9.69
C ASN A 1017 7.15 -12.95 10.86
N TRP A 1018 8.21 -13.64 11.30
CA TRP A 1018 9.05 -13.21 12.42
C TRP A 1018 10.14 -12.21 12.04
N LEU A 1019 10.43 -12.03 10.75
CA LEU A 1019 11.48 -11.12 10.29
C LEU A 1019 11.18 -9.65 10.66
N PRO A 1020 10.00 -9.08 10.37
CA PRO A 1020 9.69 -7.71 10.78
C PRO A 1020 9.69 -7.50 12.29
N TYR A 1021 9.33 -8.53 13.06
CA TYR A 1021 9.37 -8.48 14.53
C TYR A 1021 10.81 -8.43 15.04
N GLY A 1022 11.69 -9.30 14.52
CA GLY A 1022 13.11 -9.29 14.86
C GLY A 1022 13.81 -8.00 14.46
N SER A 1023 13.49 -7.45 13.28
CA SER A 1023 14.01 -6.16 12.83
C SER A 1023 13.59 -5.02 13.77
N ALA A 1024 12.31 -4.94 14.16
CA ALA A 1024 11.84 -3.90 15.06
C ALA A 1024 12.50 -3.97 16.45
N LEU A 1025 12.78 -5.18 16.96
CA LEU A 1025 13.52 -5.37 18.20
C LEU A 1025 14.99 -4.92 18.05
N LEU A 1026 15.63 -5.31 16.96
CA LEU A 1026 17.01 -4.94 16.66
C LEU A 1026 17.19 -3.42 16.54
N ASP A 1027 16.26 -2.73 15.88
CA ASP A 1027 16.29 -1.27 15.71
C ASP A 1027 16.24 -0.52 17.06
N GLU A 1028 15.69 -1.13 18.11
CA GLU A 1028 15.70 -0.60 19.49
C GLU A 1028 16.87 -1.10 20.35
N GLY A 1029 17.81 -1.86 19.77
CA GLY A 1029 18.94 -2.45 20.51
C GLY A 1029 18.57 -3.65 21.39
N LEU A 1030 17.38 -4.24 21.20
CA LEU A 1030 16.90 -5.42 21.93
C LEU A 1030 17.45 -6.71 21.27
N GLU A 1031 18.79 -6.83 21.24
CA GLU A 1031 19.49 -7.84 20.44
C GLU A 1031 19.19 -9.28 20.88
N THR A 1032 18.98 -9.53 22.17
CA THR A 1032 18.70 -10.89 22.68
C THR A 1032 17.33 -11.39 22.21
N GLU A 1033 16.31 -10.54 22.29
CA GLU A 1033 14.96 -10.80 21.80
C GLU A 1033 14.97 -10.89 20.26
N ALA A 1034 15.74 -10.05 19.58
CA ALA A 1034 15.90 -10.08 18.13
C ALA A 1034 16.53 -11.40 17.65
N ILE A 1035 17.55 -11.92 18.34
CA ILE A 1035 18.14 -13.24 18.03
C ILE A 1035 17.06 -14.33 18.10
N ALA A 1036 16.27 -14.38 19.16
CA ALA A 1036 15.19 -15.37 19.30
C ALA A 1036 14.13 -15.23 18.20
N ALA A 1037 13.83 -14.00 17.77
CA ALA A 1037 12.93 -13.75 16.64
C ALA A 1037 13.53 -14.21 15.30
N PHE A 1038 14.81 -13.93 15.02
CA PHE A 1038 15.48 -14.35 13.80
C PHE A 1038 15.73 -15.86 13.73
N GLU A 1039 15.94 -16.53 14.86
CA GLU A 1039 15.97 -18.00 14.94
C GLU A 1039 14.61 -18.61 14.54
N ARG A 1040 13.50 -18.01 14.99
CA ARG A 1040 12.17 -18.44 14.55
C ARG A 1040 11.91 -18.10 13.09
N ALA A 1041 12.39 -16.95 12.62
CA ALA A 1041 12.30 -16.56 11.21
C ALA A 1041 13.06 -17.56 10.32
N SER A 1042 14.27 -17.98 10.72
CA SER A 1042 15.07 -18.93 9.96
C SER A 1042 14.47 -20.35 9.95
N GLN A 1043 13.75 -20.74 10.99
CA GLN A 1043 13.03 -22.02 11.03
C GLN A 1043 11.75 -22.01 10.20
N SER A 1044 11.03 -20.88 10.16
CA SER A 1044 9.72 -20.78 9.50
C SER A 1044 9.79 -20.38 8.03
N SER A 1045 10.74 -19.52 7.66
CA SER A 1045 10.94 -19.03 6.29
C SER A 1045 12.42 -18.67 6.09
N PRO A 1046 13.32 -19.67 5.97
CA PRO A 1046 14.75 -19.43 5.81
C PRO A 1046 15.02 -18.61 4.54
N SER A 1047 15.82 -17.55 4.68
CA SER A 1047 16.38 -16.80 3.56
C SER A 1047 17.82 -16.45 3.85
N ALA A 1048 18.61 -16.20 2.80
CA ALA A 1048 20.00 -15.81 2.96
C ALA A 1048 20.12 -14.54 3.84
N SER A 1049 19.24 -13.55 3.63
CA SER A 1049 19.19 -12.32 4.43
C SER A 1049 18.88 -12.57 5.92
N ILE A 1050 17.90 -13.43 6.24
CA ILE A 1050 17.57 -13.76 7.65
C ILE A 1050 18.74 -14.46 8.33
N LEU A 1051 19.34 -15.45 7.65
CA LEU A 1051 20.45 -16.23 8.19
C LEU A 1051 21.71 -15.39 8.35
N TYR A 1052 21.99 -14.50 7.40
CA TYR A 1052 23.09 -13.53 7.51
C TYR A 1052 22.90 -12.61 8.72
N ARG A 1053 21.72 -11.97 8.88
CA ARG A 1053 21.40 -11.12 10.04
C ARG A 1053 21.54 -11.85 11.37
N LEU A 1054 21.05 -13.10 11.43
CA LEU A 1054 21.21 -13.97 12.59
C LEU A 1054 22.69 -14.27 12.86
N GLY A 1055 23.46 -14.60 11.82
CA GLY A 1055 24.90 -14.86 11.93
C GLY A 1055 25.68 -13.66 12.47
N THR A 1056 25.41 -12.46 11.96
CA THR A 1056 26.04 -11.21 12.43
C THR A 1056 25.75 -10.94 13.90
N LEU A 1057 24.49 -11.12 14.35
CA LEU A 1057 24.12 -10.95 15.77
C LEU A 1057 24.78 -12.01 16.67
N LEU A 1058 24.75 -13.28 16.25
CA LEU A 1058 25.41 -14.35 16.99
C LEU A 1058 26.92 -14.11 17.13
N ALA A 1059 27.57 -13.60 16.08
CA ALA A 1059 29.00 -13.26 16.10
C ALA A 1059 29.29 -12.15 17.11
N ARG A 1060 28.48 -11.07 17.14
CA ARG A 1060 28.60 -9.97 18.11
C ARG A 1060 28.42 -10.44 19.56
N HIS A 1061 27.53 -11.40 19.79
CA HIS A 1061 27.32 -12.04 21.11
C HIS A 1061 28.33 -13.16 21.43
N GLY A 1062 29.39 -13.33 20.64
CA GLY A 1062 30.44 -14.31 20.90
C GLY A 1062 30.06 -15.78 20.63
N GLN A 1063 28.89 -16.02 20.03
CA GLN A 1063 28.37 -17.36 19.71
C GLN A 1063 28.93 -17.87 18.38
N ARG A 1064 30.26 -17.92 18.27
CA ARG A 1064 31.01 -18.13 17.00
C ARG A 1064 30.59 -19.36 16.21
N ALA A 1065 30.42 -20.51 16.87
CA ALA A 1065 30.02 -21.75 16.20
C ALA A 1065 28.63 -21.62 15.55
N ARG A 1066 27.68 -20.97 16.23
CA ARG A 1066 26.33 -20.74 15.72
C ARG A 1066 26.33 -19.70 14.60
N ALA A 1067 27.15 -18.65 14.73
CA ALA A 1067 27.33 -17.63 13.69
C ALA A 1067 27.88 -18.24 12.40
N ARG A 1068 28.93 -19.09 12.50
CA ARG A 1068 29.49 -19.83 11.37
C ARG A 1068 28.43 -20.65 10.65
N GLN A 1069 27.66 -21.45 11.39
CA GLN A 1069 26.59 -22.26 10.81
C GLN A 1069 25.54 -21.40 10.09
N ALA A 1070 25.17 -20.25 10.66
CA ALA A 1070 24.22 -19.34 10.04
C ALA A 1070 24.76 -18.75 8.73
N PHE A 1071 26.01 -18.30 8.68
CA PHE A 1071 26.64 -17.81 7.44
C PHE A 1071 26.78 -18.91 6.38
N GLU A 1072 27.20 -20.12 6.76
CA GLU A 1072 27.29 -21.26 5.83
C GLU A 1072 25.91 -21.62 5.26
N SER A 1073 24.86 -21.56 6.09
CA SER A 1073 23.49 -21.79 5.64
C SER A 1073 22.99 -20.66 4.73
N ALA A 1074 23.35 -19.41 5.01
CA ALA A 1074 23.02 -18.27 4.14
C ALA A 1074 23.65 -18.46 2.75
N LEU A 1075 24.91 -18.86 2.69
CA LEU A 1075 25.66 -19.12 1.45
C LEU A 1075 25.18 -20.36 0.68
N ALA A 1076 24.53 -21.31 1.36
CA ALA A 1076 23.86 -22.43 0.70
C ALA A 1076 22.60 -21.98 -0.05
N LEU A 1077 21.91 -20.94 0.42
CA LEU A 1077 20.75 -20.34 -0.23
C LEU A 1077 21.14 -19.32 -1.31
N ASP A 1078 22.15 -18.50 -1.02
CA ASP A 1078 22.73 -17.56 -1.98
C ASP A 1078 24.26 -17.66 -2.00
N PRO A 1079 24.83 -18.45 -2.94
CA PRO A 1079 26.28 -18.59 -3.08
C PRO A 1079 27.02 -17.31 -3.46
N LYS A 1080 26.32 -16.26 -3.93
CA LYS A 1080 26.89 -14.98 -4.36
C LYS A 1080 26.75 -13.88 -3.31
N LEU A 1081 26.24 -14.18 -2.11
CA LEU A 1081 26.11 -13.19 -1.03
C LEU A 1081 27.50 -12.77 -0.51
N ALA A 1082 28.01 -11.63 -1.00
CA ALA A 1082 29.38 -11.18 -0.78
C ALA A 1082 29.66 -10.89 0.71
N GLU A 1083 28.71 -10.29 1.40
CA GLU A 1083 28.77 -9.93 2.82
C GLU A 1083 28.91 -11.17 3.70
N ALA A 1084 28.15 -12.24 3.41
CA ALA A 1084 28.25 -13.49 4.16
C ALA A 1084 29.59 -14.20 3.93
N HIS A 1085 30.16 -14.15 2.72
CA HIS A 1085 31.53 -14.63 2.49
C HIS A 1085 32.55 -13.79 3.25
N ASN A 1086 32.42 -12.47 3.27
CA ASN A 1086 33.32 -11.58 4.01
C ASN A 1086 33.27 -11.82 5.53
N ASP A 1087 32.08 -11.89 6.11
CA ASP A 1087 31.91 -12.07 7.56
C ASP A 1087 32.33 -13.48 8.01
N LEU A 1088 32.03 -14.52 7.21
CA LEU A 1088 32.52 -15.87 7.45
C LEU A 1088 34.05 -15.93 7.33
N GLY A 1089 34.64 -15.24 6.34
CA GLY A 1089 36.09 -15.14 6.19
C GLY A 1089 36.75 -14.48 7.41
N THR A 1090 36.13 -13.43 7.94
CA THR A 1090 36.59 -12.74 9.16
C THR A 1090 36.57 -13.68 10.36
N LEU A 1091 35.49 -14.43 10.53
CA LEU A 1091 35.33 -15.39 11.63
C LEU A 1091 36.36 -16.54 11.54
N LEU A 1092 36.62 -17.03 10.33
CA LEU A 1092 37.66 -18.04 10.07
C LEU A 1092 39.07 -17.51 10.33
N ALA A 1093 39.36 -16.26 9.97
CA ALA A 1093 40.64 -15.63 10.26
C ALA A 1093 40.87 -15.46 11.77
N GLN A 1094 39.82 -15.10 12.52
CA GLN A 1094 39.86 -15.03 13.98
C GLN A 1094 40.06 -16.40 14.65
N ASP A 1095 39.57 -17.48 14.03
CA ASP A 1095 39.79 -18.85 14.47
C ASP A 1095 41.16 -19.43 14.02
N GLY A 1096 41.93 -18.65 13.24
CA GLY A 1096 43.29 -19.00 12.80
C GLY A 1096 43.37 -19.74 11.46
N ASP A 1097 42.25 -20.02 10.79
CA ASP A 1097 42.22 -20.68 9.48
C ASP A 1097 42.36 -19.65 8.34
N LEU A 1098 43.57 -19.10 8.21
CA LEU A 1098 43.91 -18.11 7.19
C LEU A 1098 43.67 -18.60 5.74
N PRO A 1099 44.00 -19.86 5.37
CA PRO A 1099 43.69 -20.35 4.02
C PRO A 1099 42.20 -20.34 3.69
N ALA A 1100 41.33 -20.79 4.61
CA ALA A 1100 39.89 -20.76 4.40
C ALA A 1100 39.35 -19.32 4.34
N ALA A 1101 39.86 -18.42 5.19
CA ALA A 1101 39.51 -17.00 5.17
C ALA A 1101 39.83 -16.35 3.83
N VAL A 1102 41.05 -16.55 3.30
CA VAL A 1102 41.46 -16.04 1.97
C VAL A 1102 40.54 -16.55 0.86
N ALA A 1103 40.17 -17.83 0.89
CA ALA A 1103 39.24 -18.39 -0.09
C ALA A 1103 37.86 -17.69 -0.04
N ARG A 1104 37.35 -17.41 1.17
CA ARG A 1104 36.07 -16.72 1.34
C ARG A 1104 36.12 -15.26 0.89
N PHE A 1105 37.14 -14.49 1.26
CA PHE A 1105 37.26 -13.11 0.76
C PHE A 1105 37.38 -13.04 -0.77
N LYS A 1106 38.06 -14.01 -1.40
CA LYS A 1106 38.10 -14.09 -2.87
C LYS A 1106 36.73 -14.37 -3.48
N GLN A 1107 35.88 -15.18 -2.85
CA GLN A 1107 34.51 -15.39 -3.29
C GLN A 1107 33.66 -14.12 -3.12
N ALA A 1108 33.83 -13.39 -2.02
CA ALA A 1108 33.18 -12.08 -1.84
C ALA A 1108 33.54 -11.12 -2.99
N LEU A 1109 34.81 -11.05 -3.38
CA LEU A 1109 35.28 -10.20 -4.49
C LEU A 1109 34.92 -10.73 -5.88
N ALA A 1110 34.68 -12.04 -6.03
CA ALA A 1110 34.17 -12.59 -7.27
C ALA A 1110 32.68 -12.21 -7.49
N ALA A 1111 31.91 -12.13 -6.41
CA ALA A 1111 30.53 -11.67 -6.45
C ALA A 1111 30.43 -10.14 -6.59
N THR A 1112 31.21 -9.41 -5.78
CA THR A 1112 31.24 -7.93 -5.77
C THR A 1112 32.69 -7.46 -5.89
N PRO A 1113 33.20 -7.22 -7.11
CA PRO A 1113 34.60 -6.80 -7.33
C PRO A 1113 34.99 -5.50 -6.63
N ASP A 1114 34.05 -4.56 -6.53
CA ASP A 1114 34.24 -3.27 -5.89
C ASP A 1114 33.74 -3.27 -4.43
N TYR A 1115 34.26 -4.19 -3.61
CA TYR A 1115 33.91 -4.33 -2.19
C TYR A 1115 35.09 -3.97 -1.26
N PRO A 1116 35.18 -2.72 -0.75
CA PRO A 1116 36.33 -2.25 0.04
C PRO A 1116 36.66 -3.10 1.27
N ASP A 1117 35.66 -3.49 2.07
CA ASP A 1117 35.89 -4.29 3.28
C ASP A 1117 36.51 -5.65 2.96
N ALA A 1118 36.00 -6.34 1.93
CA ALA A 1118 36.55 -7.63 1.51
C ALA A 1118 37.98 -7.49 0.94
N LEU A 1119 38.29 -6.40 0.22
CA LEU A 1119 39.65 -6.09 -0.23
C LEU A 1119 40.60 -5.89 0.97
N ASN A 1120 40.16 -5.12 1.97
CA ASN A 1120 40.94 -4.88 3.18
C ASN A 1120 41.15 -6.18 3.98
N ASN A 1121 40.10 -6.96 4.19
CA ASN A 1121 40.17 -8.20 4.97
C ASN A 1121 41.00 -9.28 4.27
N LEU A 1122 40.91 -9.40 2.93
CA LEU A 1122 41.81 -10.24 2.14
C LEU A 1122 43.26 -9.77 2.25
N GLY A 1123 43.49 -8.46 2.13
CA GLY A 1123 44.82 -7.86 2.30
C GLY A 1123 45.40 -8.19 3.66
N TYR A 1124 44.60 -8.13 4.73
CA TYR A 1124 45.03 -8.43 6.09
C TYR A 1124 45.41 -9.91 6.25
N ALA A 1125 44.58 -10.82 5.75
CA ALA A 1125 44.86 -12.25 5.77
C ALA A 1125 46.14 -12.60 4.96
N LEU A 1126 46.36 -11.97 3.80
CA LEU A 1126 47.57 -12.14 2.99
C LEU A 1126 48.82 -11.56 3.67
N LEU A 1127 48.68 -10.42 4.37
CA LEU A 1127 49.77 -9.82 5.14
C LEU A 1127 50.21 -10.72 6.29
N LEU A 1128 49.27 -11.37 6.98
CA LEU A 1128 49.56 -12.40 8.00
C LEU A 1128 50.17 -13.66 7.37
N GLY A 1129 49.72 -14.03 6.16
CA GLY A 1129 50.27 -15.14 5.36
C GLY A 1129 51.60 -14.86 4.66
N GLY A 1130 52.26 -13.72 4.93
CA GLY A 1130 53.58 -13.39 4.40
C GLY A 1130 53.62 -12.85 2.96
N GLN A 1131 52.51 -12.29 2.45
CA GLN A 1131 52.39 -11.78 1.07
C GLN A 1131 52.13 -10.27 1.03
N PRO A 1132 53.08 -9.42 1.47
CA PRO A 1132 52.85 -7.98 1.69
C PRO A 1132 52.60 -7.17 0.41
N GLU A 1133 53.20 -7.54 -0.73
CA GLU A 1133 53.01 -6.81 -1.99
C GLU A 1133 51.61 -7.00 -2.57
N GLN A 1134 51.05 -8.21 -2.46
CA GLN A 1134 49.66 -8.46 -2.85
C GLN A 1134 48.69 -7.74 -1.92
N ALA A 1135 48.96 -7.74 -0.61
CA ALA A 1135 48.17 -7.00 0.36
C ALA A 1135 48.16 -5.49 0.08
N ARG A 1136 49.32 -4.90 -0.26
CA ARG A 1136 49.45 -3.48 -0.62
C ARG A 1136 48.52 -3.10 -1.77
N ALA A 1137 48.54 -3.86 -2.86
CA ALA A 1137 47.69 -3.60 -4.02
C ALA A 1137 46.20 -3.60 -3.68
N LEU A 1138 45.76 -4.52 -2.80
CA LEU A 1138 44.37 -4.61 -2.35
C LEU A 1138 43.96 -3.40 -1.50
N TYR A 1139 44.81 -2.96 -0.56
CA TYR A 1139 44.52 -1.77 0.25
C TYR A 1139 44.49 -0.49 -0.60
N GLU A 1140 45.37 -0.36 -1.60
CA GLU A 1140 45.34 0.77 -2.53
C GLU A 1140 44.06 0.77 -3.36
N ARG A 1141 43.60 -0.39 -3.84
CA ARG A 1141 42.32 -0.51 -4.52
C ARG A 1141 41.15 -0.16 -3.61
N ALA A 1142 41.16 -0.63 -2.36
CA ALA A 1142 40.12 -0.30 -1.38
C ALA A 1142 40.05 1.21 -1.14
N LEU A 1143 41.19 1.92 -1.09
CA LEU A 1143 41.25 3.38 -0.96
C LEU A 1143 40.85 4.14 -2.23
N GLN A 1144 41.03 3.55 -3.41
CA GLN A 1144 40.51 4.14 -4.66
C GLN A 1144 38.98 4.12 -4.68
N LEU A 1145 38.38 3.01 -4.21
CA LEU A 1145 36.93 2.86 -4.13
C LEU A 1145 36.33 3.67 -2.98
N GLN A 1146 37.01 3.67 -1.83
CA GLN A 1146 36.61 4.40 -0.63
C GLN A 1146 37.80 5.22 -0.10
N PRO A 1147 37.92 6.51 -0.53
CA PRO A 1147 39.01 7.38 -0.07
C PRO A 1147 39.03 7.66 1.45
N ASP A 1148 37.89 7.46 2.12
CA ASP A 1148 37.73 7.60 3.57
C ASP A 1148 37.72 6.22 4.25
N PHE A 1149 38.84 5.49 4.17
CA PHE A 1149 38.98 4.14 4.71
C PHE A 1149 40.20 4.00 5.65
N PRO A 1150 40.06 4.31 6.95
CA PRO A 1150 41.18 4.37 7.89
C PRO A 1150 41.87 3.02 8.14
N GLU A 1151 41.15 1.90 8.06
CA GLU A 1151 41.68 0.55 8.21
C GLU A 1151 42.72 0.23 7.13
N ALA A 1152 42.41 0.52 5.87
CA ALA A 1152 43.32 0.32 4.74
C ALA A 1152 44.57 1.22 4.86
N LEU A 1153 44.40 2.47 5.32
CA LEU A 1153 45.53 3.39 5.59
C LEU A 1153 46.43 2.86 6.71
N ASN A 1154 45.86 2.39 7.82
CA ASN A 1154 46.60 1.77 8.90
C ASN A 1154 47.38 0.54 8.41
N ASN A 1155 46.74 -0.33 7.63
CA ASN A 1155 47.38 -1.53 7.10
C ASN A 1155 48.52 -1.23 6.09
N LEU A 1156 48.39 -0.19 5.26
CA LEU A 1156 49.48 0.31 4.43
C LEU A 1156 50.65 0.86 5.27
N GLY A 1157 50.33 1.56 6.37
CA GLY A 1157 51.31 2.01 7.34
C GLY A 1157 52.08 0.85 7.98
N LEU A 1158 51.40 -0.24 8.33
CA LEU A 1158 52.01 -1.47 8.85
C LEU A 1158 52.97 -2.11 7.85
N ILE A 1159 52.60 -2.17 6.57
CA ILE A 1159 53.49 -2.69 5.51
C ILE A 1159 54.75 -1.84 5.38
N ALA A 1160 54.61 -0.50 5.33
CA ALA A 1160 55.74 0.42 5.25
C ALA A 1160 56.67 0.30 6.47
N GLY A 1161 56.08 0.22 7.67
CA GLY A 1161 56.83 0.05 8.91
C GLY A 1161 57.63 -1.25 8.96
N ARG A 1162 57.04 -2.37 8.51
CA ARG A 1162 57.75 -3.67 8.40
C ARG A 1162 58.88 -3.65 7.37
N ALA A 1163 58.77 -2.82 6.33
CA ALA A 1163 59.82 -2.60 5.33
C ALA A 1163 60.91 -1.61 5.78
N GLY A 1164 60.78 -1.01 6.96
CA GLY A 1164 61.72 0.00 7.48
C GLY A 1164 61.49 1.42 6.95
N ASP A 1165 60.48 1.64 6.10
CA ASP A 1165 60.08 2.98 5.64
C ASP A 1165 59.19 3.65 6.71
N LEU A 1166 59.85 4.10 7.77
CA LEU A 1166 59.17 4.71 8.92
C LEU A 1166 58.51 6.05 8.57
N VAL A 1167 58.99 6.76 7.53
CA VAL A 1167 58.42 8.04 7.10
C VAL A 1167 57.07 7.83 6.43
N THR A 1168 56.99 6.86 5.50
CA THR A 1168 55.71 6.51 4.87
C THR A 1168 54.74 5.90 5.89
N ALA A 1169 55.23 5.06 6.81
CA ALA A 1169 54.41 4.49 7.88
C ALA A 1169 53.73 5.58 8.73
N GLU A 1170 54.52 6.54 9.22
CA GLU A 1170 54.02 7.68 10.01
C GLU A 1170 52.98 8.49 9.25
N ARG A 1171 53.22 8.81 7.97
CA ARG A 1171 52.27 9.54 7.12
C ARG A 1171 50.94 8.80 7.02
N ARG A 1172 50.95 7.49 6.74
CA ARG A 1172 49.74 6.68 6.59
C ARG A 1172 48.96 6.54 7.89
N PHE A 1173 49.62 6.34 9.02
CA PHE A 1173 48.93 6.31 10.31
C PHE A 1173 48.30 7.66 10.66
N ARG A 1174 48.96 8.79 10.35
CA ARG A 1174 48.36 10.12 10.55
C ARG A 1174 47.16 10.35 9.63
N GLU A 1175 47.22 9.91 8.38
CA GLU A 1175 46.06 9.95 7.47
C GLU A 1175 44.90 9.14 8.05
N ALA A 1176 45.15 7.93 8.58
CA ALA A 1176 44.13 7.11 9.23
C ALA A 1176 43.50 7.81 10.45
N LEU A 1177 44.32 8.46 11.29
CA LEU A 1177 43.84 9.21 12.46
C LEU A 1177 43.12 10.51 12.08
N ALA A 1178 43.47 11.14 10.96
CA ALA A 1178 42.74 12.30 10.46
C ALA A 1178 41.31 11.91 10.04
N ARG A 1179 41.12 10.69 9.52
CA ARG A 1179 39.80 10.12 9.19
C ARG A 1179 39.05 9.63 10.42
N ARG A 1180 39.75 8.97 11.35
CA ARG A 1180 39.18 8.47 12.60
C ARG A 1180 40.09 8.79 13.78
N PRO A 1181 39.91 9.95 14.46
CA PRO A 1181 40.77 10.39 15.56
C PRO A 1181 40.82 9.45 16.77
N ALA A 1182 39.79 8.62 16.95
CA ALA A 1182 39.70 7.61 18.01
C ALA A 1182 40.21 6.22 17.60
N TYR A 1183 40.90 6.09 16.46
CA TYR A 1183 41.36 4.78 15.97
C TYR A 1183 42.59 4.27 16.75
N GLY A 1184 42.34 3.48 17.79
CA GLY A 1184 43.36 3.01 18.74
C GLY A 1184 44.52 2.25 18.10
N GLU A 1185 44.25 1.36 17.15
CA GLU A 1185 45.29 0.58 16.46
C GLU A 1185 46.25 1.47 15.68
N ALA A 1186 45.72 2.42 14.89
CA ALA A 1186 46.54 3.35 14.10
C ALA A 1186 47.38 4.27 14.99
N ALA A 1187 46.82 4.76 16.10
CA ALA A 1187 47.55 5.57 17.06
C ALA A 1187 48.64 4.78 17.81
N ASN A 1188 48.37 3.54 18.18
CA ASN A 1188 49.37 2.67 18.80
C ASN A 1188 50.49 2.30 17.81
N ASN A 1189 50.14 2.00 16.55
CA ASN A 1189 51.13 1.73 15.50
C ASN A 1189 51.96 2.97 15.15
N LEU A 1190 51.36 4.16 15.13
CA LEU A 1190 52.07 5.43 14.99
C LEU A 1190 53.05 5.66 16.15
N ALA A 1191 52.63 5.39 17.40
CA ALA A 1191 53.50 5.50 18.56
C ALA A 1191 54.72 4.59 18.44
N LEU A 1192 54.54 3.33 18.01
CA LEU A 1192 55.63 2.39 17.76
C LEU A 1192 56.57 2.88 16.64
N ALA A 1193 56.02 3.43 15.55
CA ALA A 1193 56.83 3.99 14.46
C ALA A 1193 57.64 5.20 14.91
N LEU A 1194 57.06 6.11 15.70
CA LEU A 1194 57.75 7.27 16.29
C LEU A 1194 58.91 6.85 17.20
N VAL A 1195 58.70 5.81 18.01
CA VAL A 1195 59.75 5.24 18.87
C VAL A 1195 60.90 4.68 18.03
N ALA A 1196 60.59 3.95 16.95
CA ALA A 1196 61.61 3.43 16.03
C ALA A 1196 62.41 4.54 15.32
N GLN A 1197 61.84 5.74 15.16
CA GLN A 1197 62.52 6.94 14.66
C GLN A 1197 63.29 7.72 15.75
N GLY A 1198 63.31 7.26 17.00
CA GLY A 1198 63.96 7.95 18.12
C GLY A 1198 63.11 9.06 18.77
N ARG A 1199 61.82 9.17 18.44
CA ARG A 1199 60.89 10.20 18.92
C ARG A 1199 59.96 9.69 20.02
N ALA A 1200 60.54 9.09 21.06
CA ALA A 1200 59.78 8.45 22.14
C ALA A 1200 58.90 9.43 22.96
N ALA A 1201 59.29 10.71 23.08
CA ALA A 1201 58.49 11.73 23.76
C ALA A 1201 57.17 12.04 23.03
N ASP A 1202 57.21 12.11 21.70
CA ASP A 1202 56.02 12.32 20.85
C ASP A 1202 55.06 11.12 20.95
N ALA A 1203 55.61 9.90 20.99
CA ALA A 1203 54.84 8.67 21.15
C ALA A 1203 54.10 8.61 22.49
N VAL A 1204 54.74 9.05 23.59
CA VAL A 1204 54.12 9.11 24.91
C VAL A 1204 52.95 10.10 24.91
N THR A 1205 53.16 11.32 24.40
CA THR A 1205 52.11 12.34 24.29
C THR A 1205 50.90 11.81 23.49
N LEU A 1206 51.14 11.15 22.37
CA LEU A 1206 50.08 10.55 21.54
C LEU A 1206 49.30 9.48 22.29
N LEU A 1207 49.98 8.60 23.01
CA LEU A 1207 49.35 7.50 23.74
C LEU A 1207 48.58 7.99 24.97
N GLU A 1208 49.08 8.99 25.70
CA GLU A 1208 48.38 9.64 26.81
C GLU A 1208 47.05 10.27 26.36
N ASP A 1209 47.08 10.96 25.22
CA ASP A 1209 45.92 11.57 24.58
C ASP A 1209 44.92 10.50 24.07
N LEU A 1210 45.43 9.41 23.49
CA LEU A 1210 44.60 8.27 23.08
C LEU A 1210 43.90 7.61 24.26
N VAL A 1211 44.61 7.27 25.34
CA VAL A 1211 43.99 6.57 26.48
C VAL A 1211 43.03 7.46 27.27
N ALA A 1212 43.15 8.79 27.15
CA ALA A 1212 42.17 9.73 27.68
C ALA A 1212 40.86 9.71 26.87
N ARG A 1213 40.94 9.62 25.54
CA ARG A 1213 39.76 9.55 24.65
C ARG A 1213 39.16 8.15 24.53
N VAL A 1214 40.00 7.12 24.49
CA VAL A 1214 39.64 5.72 24.20
C VAL A 1214 40.23 4.82 25.31
N PRO A 1215 39.74 4.93 26.55
CA PRO A 1215 40.31 4.21 27.69
C PRO A 1215 40.16 2.68 27.59
N ALA A 1216 39.28 2.18 26.71
CA ALA A 1216 39.02 0.76 26.50
C ALA A 1216 40.07 0.07 25.60
N PHE A 1217 40.91 0.82 24.86
CA PHE A 1217 41.91 0.22 23.98
C PHE A 1217 43.17 -0.18 24.78
N GLU A 1218 43.23 -1.45 25.17
CA GLU A 1218 44.20 -1.99 26.14
C GLU A 1218 45.66 -1.92 25.66
N ASP A 1219 45.92 -2.14 24.38
CA ASP A 1219 47.28 -2.13 23.80
C ASP A 1219 47.99 -0.78 23.97
N ALA A 1220 47.24 0.33 23.94
CA ALA A 1220 47.81 1.65 24.17
C ALA A 1220 48.33 1.80 25.61
N TRP A 1221 47.63 1.25 26.61
CA TRP A 1221 48.10 1.22 27.98
C TRP A 1221 49.36 0.36 28.12
N VAL A 1222 49.42 -0.78 27.42
CA VAL A 1222 50.59 -1.66 27.41
C VAL A 1222 51.81 -0.94 26.81
N THR A 1223 51.65 -0.32 25.63
CA THR A 1223 52.73 0.39 24.95
C THR A 1223 53.19 1.59 25.78
N LEU A 1224 52.25 2.38 26.33
CA LEU A 1224 52.56 3.52 27.18
C LEU A 1224 53.35 3.09 28.42
N ALA A 1225 52.90 2.04 29.12
CA ALA A 1225 53.59 1.48 30.27
C ALA A 1225 55.02 1.08 29.93
N LYS A 1226 55.22 0.31 28.85
CA LYS A 1226 56.55 -0.13 28.40
C LYS A 1226 57.46 1.05 28.07
N LEU A 1227 56.93 2.11 27.43
CA LEU A 1227 57.71 3.30 27.11
C LEU A 1227 58.16 4.05 28.36
N HIS A 1228 57.28 4.28 29.34
CA HIS A 1228 57.68 4.89 30.60
C HIS A 1228 58.73 4.07 31.35
N LEU A 1229 58.53 2.75 31.45
CA LEU A 1229 59.46 1.84 32.12
C LEU A 1229 60.84 1.84 31.45
N SER A 1230 60.89 1.75 30.11
CA SER A 1230 62.14 1.81 29.34
C SER A 1230 62.88 3.14 29.47
N ALA A 1231 62.18 4.23 29.79
CA ALA A 1231 62.73 5.56 30.02
C ALA A 1231 63.12 5.83 31.48
N GLY A 1232 63.04 4.83 32.37
CA GLY A 1232 63.32 4.95 33.81
C GLY A 1232 62.23 5.64 34.63
N ARG A 1233 61.10 5.98 34.01
CA ARG A 1233 59.92 6.62 34.64
C ARG A 1233 59.01 5.56 35.27
N THR A 1234 59.51 4.93 36.33
CA THR A 1234 58.89 3.73 36.92
C THR A 1234 57.52 4.01 37.53
N ALA A 1235 57.33 5.17 38.16
CA ALA A 1235 56.06 5.54 38.79
C ALA A 1235 54.93 5.71 37.75
N GLU A 1236 55.23 6.38 36.64
CA GLU A 1236 54.30 6.62 35.54
C GLU A 1236 53.98 5.32 34.78
N GLY A 1237 55.00 4.47 34.57
CA GLY A 1237 54.82 3.15 33.97
C GLY A 1237 53.89 2.25 34.79
N LEU A 1238 54.09 2.19 36.11
CA LEU A 1238 53.23 1.43 37.01
C LEU A 1238 51.81 2.02 37.11
N ALA A 1239 51.66 3.34 37.05
CA ALA A 1239 50.35 3.98 37.03
C ALA A 1239 49.53 3.58 35.78
N ALA A 1240 50.18 3.49 34.61
CA ALA A 1240 49.55 2.99 33.39
C ALA A 1240 49.14 1.50 33.52
N VAL A 1241 50.01 0.65 34.08
CA VAL A 1241 49.71 -0.76 34.34
C VAL A 1241 48.53 -0.93 35.31
N GLN A 1242 48.48 -0.13 36.39
CA GLN A 1242 47.36 -0.17 37.34
C GLN A 1242 46.03 0.21 36.68
N ARG A 1243 46.02 1.24 35.83
CA ARG A 1243 44.83 1.66 35.08
C ARG A 1243 44.36 0.62 34.06
N LEU A 1244 45.29 -0.13 33.46
CA LEU A 1244 44.97 -1.29 32.62
C LEU A 1244 44.33 -2.41 33.45
N LEU A 1245 44.94 -2.79 34.57
CA LEU A 1245 44.46 -3.88 35.42
C LEU A 1245 43.19 -3.57 36.19
N GLN A 1246 42.89 -2.29 36.47
CA GLN A 1246 41.56 -1.89 36.99
C GLN A 1246 40.44 -2.20 36.01
N ARG A 1247 40.74 -2.21 34.71
CA ARG A 1247 39.76 -2.48 33.65
C ARG A 1247 39.73 -3.96 33.30
N ASN A 1248 40.90 -4.56 33.15
CA ASN A 1248 41.07 -5.97 32.86
C ASN A 1248 42.05 -6.59 33.87
N PRO A 1249 41.53 -7.06 35.03
CA PRO A 1249 42.35 -7.61 36.12
C PRO A 1249 43.20 -8.82 35.71
N THR A 1250 42.82 -9.49 34.63
CA THR A 1250 43.47 -10.69 34.10
C THR A 1250 44.39 -10.42 32.91
N HIS A 1251 44.64 -9.15 32.55
CA HIS A 1251 45.42 -8.83 31.37
C HIS A 1251 46.86 -9.39 31.47
N PRO A 1252 47.27 -10.33 30.61
CA PRO A 1252 48.48 -11.14 30.83
C PRO A 1252 49.76 -10.31 30.86
N VAL A 1253 49.88 -9.33 29.94
CA VAL A 1253 51.04 -8.43 29.88
C VAL A 1253 51.03 -7.43 31.05
N GLY A 1254 49.84 -7.00 31.49
CA GLY A 1254 49.70 -6.06 32.59
C GLY A 1254 50.15 -6.70 33.91
N VAL A 1255 49.73 -7.94 34.16
CA VAL A 1255 50.15 -8.74 35.31
C VAL A 1255 51.65 -9.02 35.28
N ALA A 1256 52.21 -9.32 34.10
CA ALA A 1256 53.66 -9.53 33.95
C ALA A 1256 54.46 -8.26 34.29
N LEU A 1257 54.09 -7.11 33.72
CA LEU A 1257 54.75 -5.83 34.00
C LEU A 1257 54.62 -5.41 35.47
N LEU A 1258 53.46 -5.67 36.10
CA LEU A 1258 53.28 -5.39 37.53
C LEU A 1258 54.16 -6.29 38.40
N ARG A 1259 54.33 -7.58 38.05
CA ARG A 1259 55.24 -8.49 38.78
C ARG A 1259 56.71 -8.11 38.64
N GLU A 1260 57.10 -7.60 37.48
CA GLU A 1260 58.48 -7.25 37.17
C GLU A 1260 58.91 -5.92 37.80
N TYR A 1261 58.02 -4.91 37.79
CA TYR A 1261 58.35 -3.54 38.17
C TYR A 1261 57.61 -3.03 39.42
N GLY A 1262 56.61 -3.75 39.93
CA GLY A 1262 55.82 -3.35 41.09
C GLY A 1262 56.58 -3.45 42.42
N PRO A 1263 56.14 -2.73 43.47
CA PRO A 1263 56.67 -2.91 44.82
C PRO A 1263 56.41 -4.35 45.28
N ARG A 1264 57.45 -5.02 45.80
CA ARG A 1264 57.37 -6.39 46.33
C ARG A 1264 56.53 -6.49 47.59
#